data_AF-A0A1H0CQE0-F1
#
_entry.id   AF-A0A1H0CQE0-F1
#
_cell.length_a   1.000
_cell.length_b   1.000
_cell.length_c   1.000
_cell.angle_alpha   90.00
_cell.angle_beta   90.00
_cell.angle_gamma   90.00
#
_symmetry.space_group_name_H-M   'P 1'
#
loop_
_entity.id
_entity.type
_entity.pdbx_description
1 polymer ?
#
loop_
_entity_poly.entity_id
_entity_poly.type
_entity_poly.pdbx_seq_one_letter_code
_entity_poly.pdbx_strand_id
1 'polypeptide(L)'
;MRVFQFHSGSHPRDAVTNSMLLIAREFGRLGLGGAIMAEHVHPELEGRLEPFDAARMTPDDLLLVHHSMRNGILEDVLAAPCRKLLVYHNITKPAFFAPDDPMRAAAIEGYRQLWALRDAVAGAVCVSAFNARALVERGFGNVETICLLSDFEALPSRASLGRPWHHDDDVFHILFVGRICPNKGQHHLIRALPELQQALGREVRLTLCGHAEHGGAYLARLRHLMARLGVERNVVFAGSVPDEMLYGYYREADAYVSYSQHEGFGVPLIEAMAFGTPVFAYGCTAIPETLGGAGHVLHSHDPAELAQAMLRVFATRPARRAFVRAQRARVRALSIRQGFLRLCDFMEGTFGVTLPARDARSDAAGPAPARQLVCEGPMDGSYSLSQVNRALAMAMRDSGAMSVTAIPREGTDAYRFDATELDRRPELAAILHGGIDLSRPGVGLRNMYPPRVRGHVADLRLHYLYWEESRLPAPLVRQINTQLDGIVAPTRYCEKVCRDSGVMVPIRTVGSGMVRRMTAQPPAAGDGPFVFLHVSSGLKRKGVEELLHAYARAFTAGDDVLLLIKTHDNPSNVIPGLVADLIAQSPNAPRVLVDTATLDDAAMDGLFRLADAVVLPTRGEGFNLPAAEALAAGRPLLVTDTGAHRDFCDAENAILLRSRFAYSDSHLAEKGSYWAVVDIDDLAGKMRALRDGRLRPAARLDYGAEDWKVVAENIASFVDELETEKPVKDRIRLASVSTYNTRCGIAAYAEGLLREFPDTLYEIEHWATREEAQAGHLETDRVRRLWVPLAGDFRALCERAVDEGFDAVLVQFNFGFFELDDLFAGLAHLRAHGVLAYVEFHKTADAAIGDRPVSLAGHGAELAAIDRIFVHGVGDVNYLRDLGVHDNVTLIPLYIPRMPRLSRDALRSVLGLPQNAPVVATNGFLLPNKGVPELIGAFAGLINDFPDAHLVLATALFPAPESAALSDTCADLIALYGLEGRVSLFTEFLGHEQIHMLLSAADLIVYPYGFSRESASASVRQGLAAGRPVLGTDTPIFASVGDAIDRAGDNRPETLLPHMRDILRDPERQQAMRARAEGVAAGQGADDIARIVMANIQQDIMARDGVEIPVIAPARAAPPAALSDRASGPILRALLGRDPSPEQNRAFHAIYRDSGSLVAAIDDLLGHDEYFDDLMRDPQRLESLRLPVLDLDALHGLGDEAFVTQCYRRILCRDPDADGFDAFLARLRDDPGGRQWVIDAMTGSDEYRAAVVPRRIVGGRGG
;
A
#
# COMPACT_ATOMS: atom_id res chain seq x y z
N MET A 1 -36.53 42.20 -11.55
CA MET A 1 -35.50 42.09 -10.49
C MET A 1 -34.30 41.35 -11.04
N ARG A 2 -33.12 41.98 -11.05
CA ARG A 2 -31.83 41.31 -11.33
C ARG A 2 -31.04 41.18 -10.04
N VAL A 3 -30.22 40.13 -9.93
CA VAL A 3 -29.39 39.84 -8.75
C VAL A 3 -27.93 40.11 -9.08
N PHE A 4 -27.41 41.21 -8.57
CA PHE A 4 -26.01 41.61 -8.64
C PHE A 4 -25.24 41.07 -7.44
N GLN A 5 -23.92 40.95 -7.58
CA GLN A 5 -23.04 40.48 -6.49
C GLN A 5 -21.83 41.40 -6.37
N PHE A 6 -21.33 41.61 -5.15
CA PHE A 6 -20.14 42.42 -4.88
C PHE A 6 -19.25 41.79 -3.80
N HIS A 7 -17.92 41.87 -3.96
CA HIS A 7 -16.93 41.56 -2.93
C HIS A 7 -15.72 42.52 -3.02
N SER A 8 -15.02 42.81 -1.91
CA SER A 8 -13.86 43.73 -1.94
C SER A 8 -12.60 43.13 -2.59
N GLY A 9 -12.53 41.81 -2.75
CA GLY A 9 -11.43 41.14 -3.44
C GLY A 9 -11.94 40.07 -4.40
N SER A 10 -11.08 39.59 -5.29
CA SER A 10 -11.37 38.40 -6.09
C SER A 10 -10.09 37.63 -6.35
N HIS A 11 -10.19 36.31 -6.37
CA HIS A 11 -9.09 35.43 -6.74
C HIS A 11 -9.65 34.12 -7.30
N PRO A 12 -9.11 33.59 -8.42
CA PRO A 12 -9.69 32.42 -9.11
C PRO A 12 -9.74 31.14 -8.26
N ARG A 13 -9.01 31.08 -7.14
CA ARG A 13 -8.87 29.91 -6.27
C ARG A 13 -9.38 30.13 -4.84
N ASP A 14 -10.09 31.23 -4.57
CA ASP A 14 -10.68 31.45 -3.24
C ASP A 14 -12.15 31.00 -3.19
N ALA A 15 -12.63 30.69 -1.98
CA ALA A 15 -13.98 30.18 -1.77
C ALA A 15 -15.07 31.24 -2.05
N VAL A 16 -14.75 32.53 -1.84
CA VAL A 16 -15.73 33.62 -2.00
C VAL A 16 -16.02 33.88 -3.47
N THR A 17 -14.99 33.97 -4.31
CA THR A 17 -15.16 34.16 -5.76
C THR A 17 -15.88 32.96 -6.38
N ASN A 18 -15.50 31.74 -5.99
CA ASN A 18 -16.18 30.52 -6.44
C ASN A 18 -17.66 30.50 -6.05
N SER A 19 -17.98 30.93 -4.83
CA SER A 19 -19.37 31.12 -4.37
C SER A 19 -20.13 32.10 -5.26
N MET A 20 -19.56 33.28 -5.55
CA MET A 20 -20.21 34.29 -6.40
C MET A 20 -20.50 33.78 -7.81
N LEU A 21 -19.55 33.06 -8.41
CA LEU A 21 -19.68 32.48 -9.75
C LEU A 21 -20.78 31.40 -9.79
N LEU A 22 -20.88 30.57 -8.75
CA LEU A 22 -21.92 29.53 -8.65
C LEU A 22 -23.31 30.16 -8.48
N ILE A 23 -23.43 31.15 -7.58
CA ILE A 23 -24.70 31.87 -7.36
C ILE A 23 -25.15 32.58 -8.64
N ALA A 24 -24.23 33.23 -9.36
CA ALA A 24 -24.52 33.87 -10.64
C ALA A 24 -25.04 32.86 -11.68
N ARG A 25 -24.43 31.67 -11.76
CA ARG A 25 -24.86 30.60 -12.67
C ARG A 25 -26.30 30.19 -12.39
N GLU A 26 -26.66 29.97 -11.14
CA GLU A 26 -28.01 29.53 -10.77
C GLU A 26 -29.06 30.63 -10.97
N PHE A 27 -28.78 31.89 -10.61
CA PHE A 27 -29.69 33.00 -10.93
C PHE A 27 -29.79 33.28 -12.43
N GLY A 28 -28.72 33.08 -13.19
CA GLY A 28 -28.72 33.18 -14.65
C GLY A 28 -29.70 32.20 -15.29
N ARG A 29 -29.80 30.96 -14.77
CA ARG A 29 -30.79 29.97 -15.23
C ARG A 29 -32.23 30.40 -15.00
N LEU A 30 -32.49 31.20 -13.96
CA LEU A 30 -33.81 31.79 -13.68
C LEU A 30 -34.08 33.08 -14.48
N GLY A 31 -33.15 33.52 -15.32
CA GLY A 31 -33.24 34.81 -16.01
C GLY A 31 -33.09 36.03 -15.09
N LEU A 32 -32.55 35.83 -13.88
CA LEU A 32 -32.39 36.86 -12.85
C LEU A 32 -30.93 37.34 -12.70
N GLY A 33 -30.01 36.88 -13.55
CA GLY A 33 -28.58 37.19 -13.43
C GLY A 33 -28.24 38.66 -13.62
N GLY A 34 -27.58 39.28 -12.63
CA GLY A 34 -26.89 40.56 -12.75
C GLY A 34 -25.36 40.39 -12.83
N ALA A 35 -24.64 41.51 -12.91
CA ALA A 35 -23.17 41.49 -12.96
C ALA A 35 -22.55 41.06 -11.62
N ILE A 36 -21.40 40.40 -11.71
CA ILE A 36 -20.53 40.08 -10.58
C ILE A 36 -19.46 41.17 -10.52
N MET A 37 -19.37 41.88 -9.40
CA MET A 37 -18.47 43.02 -9.25
C MET A 37 -17.47 42.84 -8.12
N ALA A 38 -16.30 43.48 -8.24
CA ALA A 38 -15.33 43.57 -7.16
C ALA A 38 -14.63 44.93 -7.11
N GLU A 39 -14.14 45.32 -5.92
CA GLU A 39 -13.22 46.46 -5.78
C GLU A 39 -11.87 46.16 -6.45
N HIS A 40 -11.36 44.94 -6.24
CA HIS A 40 -10.15 44.44 -6.87
C HIS A 40 -10.47 43.20 -7.73
N VAL A 41 -10.45 43.38 -9.05
CA VAL A 41 -10.61 42.29 -10.03
C VAL A 41 -9.24 41.68 -10.33
N HIS A 42 -9.09 40.38 -10.04
CA HIS A 42 -7.88 39.65 -10.41
C HIS A 42 -7.76 39.57 -11.95
N PRO A 43 -6.55 39.70 -12.54
CA PRO A 43 -6.37 39.66 -14.00
C PRO A 43 -7.00 38.43 -14.69
N GLU A 44 -6.89 37.24 -14.07
CA GLU A 44 -7.51 36.00 -14.60
C GLU A 44 -9.05 35.98 -14.60
N LEU A 45 -9.69 36.96 -13.95
CA LEU A 45 -11.14 37.07 -13.83
C LEU A 45 -11.72 38.21 -14.67
N GLU A 46 -10.89 38.94 -15.41
CA GLU A 46 -11.35 39.99 -16.34
C GLU A 46 -12.33 39.40 -17.37
N GLY A 47 -13.47 40.07 -17.56
CA GLY A 47 -14.56 39.61 -18.42
C GLY A 47 -15.53 38.63 -17.76
N ARG A 48 -15.20 38.08 -16.59
CA ARG A 48 -16.14 37.33 -15.72
C ARG A 48 -16.63 38.17 -14.55
N LEU A 49 -15.74 39.01 -14.01
CA LEU A 49 -16.01 40.00 -12.98
C LEU A 49 -15.71 41.40 -13.54
N GLU A 50 -16.40 42.40 -13.03
CA GLU A 50 -16.27 43.80 -13.43
C GLU A 50 -15.97 44.70 -12.22
N PRO A 51 -15.37 45.89 -12.41
CA PRO A 51 -15.28 46.88 -11.34
C PRO A 51 -16.68 47.27 -10.83
N PHE A 52 -16.79 47.62 -9.54
CA PHE A 52 -18.06 48.03 -8.96
C PHE A 52 -18.61 49.31 -9.60
N ASP A 53 -19.87 49.27 -10.05
CA ASP A 53 -20.60 50.42 -10.60
C ASP A 53 -22.07 50.40 -10.13
N ALA A 54 -22.38 51.31 -9.20
CA ALA A 54 -23.73 51.46 -8.66
C ALA A 54 -24.77 51.94 -9.70
N ALA A 55 -24.36 52.61 -10.79
CA ALA A 55 -25.28 53.16 -11.79
C ALA A 55 -26.00 52.08 -12.61
N ARG A 56 -25.53 50.83 -12.56
CA ARG A 56 -26.15 49.68 -13.25
C ARG A 56 -27.39 49.12 -12.54
N MET A 57 -27.61 49.54 -11.29
CA MET A 57 -28.64 49.00 -10.41
C MET A 57 -29.83 49.95 -10.30
N THR A 58 -31.01 49.37 -10.08
CA THR A 58 -32.26 50.11 -9.84
C THR A 58 -32.91 49.64 -8.53
N PRO A 59 -33.91 50.36 -7.99
CA PRO A 59 -34.59 49.96 -6.75
C PRO A 59 -35.24 48.58 -6.79
N ASP A 60 -35.57 48.09 -7.99
CA ASP A 60 -36.17 46.76 -8.22
C ASP A 60 -35.14 45.62 -8.19
N ASP A 61 -33.84 45.94 -8.23
CA ASP A 61 -32.74 44.96 -8.21
C ASP A 61 -32.33 44.59 -6.78
N LEU A 62 -31.54 43.52 -6.68
CA LEU A 62 -30.96 43.01 -5.44
C LEU A 62 -29.44 42.95 -5.58
N LEU A 63 -28.71 43.40 -4.57
CA LEU A 63 -27.27 43.23 -4.43
C LEU A 63 -26.93 42.28 -3.30
N LEU A 64 -26.24 41.18 -3.62
CA LEU A 64 -25.60 40.32 -2.63
C LEU A 64 -24.22 40.90 -2.30
N VAL A 65 -24.07 41.40 -1.09
CA VAL A 65 -22.82 41.97 -0.59
C VAL A 65 -22.05 40.88 0.13
N HIS A 66 -21.00 40.34 -0.51
CA HIS A 66 -20.11 39.36 0.11
C HIS A 66 -19.15 40.11 1.03
N HIS A 67 -18.96 39.63 2.26
CA HIS A 67 -18.06 40.25 3.24
C HIS A 67 -17.17 39.22 3.93
N SER A 68 -15.86 39.39 3.81
CA SER A 68 -14.84 38.46 4.36
C SER A 68 -13.62 39.15 4.99
N MET A 69 -13.36 40.42 4.65
CA MET A 69 -12.27 41.27 5.13
C MET A 69 -12.70 42.74 4.95
N ARG A 70 -11.79 43.70 5.22
CA ARG A 70 -11.98 45.13 4.91
C ARG A 70 -12.48 45.33 3.47
N ASN A 71 -13.46 46.19 3.31
CA ASN A 71 -13.97 46.72 2.06
C ASN A 71 -13.61 48.22 1.94
N GLY A 72 -12.78 48.59 0.97
CA GLY A 72 -12.30 49.97 0.82
C GLY A 72 -13.36 50.93 0.28
N ILE A 73 -14.36 50.42 -0.43
CA ILE A 73 -15.44 51.19 -1.08
C ILE A 73 -16.82 50.89 -0.48
N LEU A 74 -16.87 50.54 0.81
CA LEU A 74 -18.13 50.15 1.46
C LEU A 74 -19.20 51.24 1.37
N GLU A 75 -18.84 52.51 1.50
CA GLU A 75 -19.81 53.62 1.41
C GLU A 75 -20.54 53.66 0.07
N ASP A 76 -19.81 53.48 -1.05
CA ASP A 76 -20.39 53.41 -2.40
C ASP A 76 -21.31 52.19 -2.56
N VAL A 77 -20.90 51.05 -1.99
CA VAL A 77 -21.69 49.80 -1.99
C VAL A 77 -23.00 49.98 -1.21
N LEU A 78 -22.95 50.65 -0.06
CA LEU A 78 -24.13 50.96 0.75
C LEU A 78 -25.06 51.98 0.06
N ALA A 79 -24.49 52.95 -0.66
CA ALA A 79 -25.23 53.97 -1.40
C ALA A 79 -25.92 53.47 -2.68
N ALA A 80 -25.58 52.28 -3.19
CA ALA A 80 -26.18 51.73 -4.40
C ALA A 80 -27.72 51.69 -4.32
N PRO A 81 -28.46 52.10 -5.38
CA PRO A 81 -29.91 52.34 -5.31
C PRO A 81 -30.72 51.04 -5.47
N CYS A 82 -30.41 50.00 -4.69
CA CYS A 82 -31.06 48.70 -4.73
C CYS A 82 -31.21 48.07 -3.33
N ARG A 83 -32.00 46.99 -3.26
CA ARG A 83 -32.12 46.14 -2.06
C ARG A 83 -30.83 45.38 -1.84
N LYS A 84 -30.49 45.08 -0.58
CA LYS A 84 -29.21 44.45 -0.22
C LYS A 84 -29.41 43.26 0.71
N LEU A 85 -28.68 42.18 0.45
CA LEU A 85 -28.47 41.06 1.37
C LEU A 85 -26.99 40.91 1.65
N LEU A 86 -26.64 40.62 2.90
CA LEU A 86 -25.26 40.28 3.28
C LEU A 86 -25.01 38.79 3.04
N VAL A 87 -23.89 38.44 2.43
CA VAL A 87 -23.34 37.07 2.40
C VAL A 87 -22.03 37.07 3.20
N TYR A 88 -22.08 36.55 4.42
CA TYR A 88 -20.95 36.63 5.36
C TYR A 88 -20.07 35.37 5.31
N HIS A 89 -18.80 35.55 4.96
CA HIS A 89 -17.81 34.48 4.70
C HIS A 89 -16.80 34.25 5.84
N ASN A 90 -17.06 34.82 7.02
CA ASN A 90 -16.15 34.88 8.16
C ASN A 90 -14.97 35.85 7.98
N ILE A 91 -14.51 36.43 9.08
CA ILE A 91 -13.26 37.22 9.15
C ILE A 91 -12.33 36.49 10.11
N THR A 92 -11.06 36.29 9.74
CA THR A 92 -10.09 35.66 10.64
C THR A 92 -9.86 36.58 11.85
N LYS A 93 -9.90 36.02 13.07
CA LYS A 93 -9.69 36.83 14.28
C LYS A 93 -8.34 37.57 14.24
N PRO A 94 -8.29 38.87 14.59
CA PRO A 94 -7.06 39.66 14.62
C PRO A 94 -5.93 39.05 15.45
N ALA A 95 -6.26 38.25 16.48
CA ALA A 95 -5.29 37.60 17.37
C ALA A 95 -4.42 36.53 16.68
N PHE A 96 -4.80 36.04 15.49
CA PHE A 96 -3.98 35.08 14.73
C PHE A 96 -2.95 35.75 13.81
N PHE A 97 -2.99 37.07 13.72
CA PHE A 97 -2.02 37.86 12.96
C PHE A 97 -1.03 38.52 13.92
N ALA A 98 0.21 38.69 13.47
CA ALA A 98 1.20 39.43 14.26
C ALA A 98 0.74 40.90 14.46
N PRO A 99 1.16 41.59 15.54
CA PRO A 99 0.72 42.95 15.81
C PRO A 99 0.94 43.94 14.65
N ASP A 100 2.01 43.74 13.88
CA ASP A 100 2.48 44.52 12.73
C ASP A 100 1.97 44.00 11.37
N ASP A 101 1.25 42.88 11.34
CA ASP A 101 0.69 42.31 10.10
C ASP A 101 -0.45 43.20 9.57
N PRO A 102 -0.37 43.72 8.33
CA PRO A 102 -1.43 44.54 7.74
C PRO A 102 -2.82 43.86 7.71
N MET A 103 -2.85 42.52 7.65
CA MET A 103 -4.09 41.76 7.69
C MET A 103 -4.81 41.88 9.02
N ARG A 104 -4.08 42.15 10.12
CA ARG A 104 -4.67 42.40 11.44
C ARG A 104 -5.55 43.65 11.41
N ALA A 105 -5.03 44.75 10.88
CA ALA A 105 -5.78 46.01 10.76
C ALA A 105 -6.98 45.87 9.82
N ALA A 106 -6.80 45.19 8.69
CA ALA A 106 -7.88 44.91 7.75
C ALA A 106 -8.98 44.02 8.36
N ALA A 107 -8.62 43.03 9.18
CA ALA A 107 -9.60 42.20 9.89
C ALA A 107 -10.39 43.00 10.93
N ILE A 108 -9.72 43.86 11.72
CA ILE A 108 -10.39 44.75 12.67
C ILE A 108 -11.39 45.65 11.95
N GLU A 109 -10.96 46.29 10.86
CA GLU A 109 -11.83 47.17 10.08
C GLU A 109 -13.00 46.40 9.45
N GLY A 110 -12.75 45.22 8.88
CA GLY A 110 -13.81 44.35 8.37
C GLY A 110 -14.85 44.01 9.45
N TYR A 111 -14.45 43.78 10.70
CA TYR A 111 -15.38 43.58 11.81
C TYR A 111 -16.18 44.85 12.13
N ARG A 112 -15.55 46.03 12.10
CA ARG A 112 -16.24 47.31 12.31
C ARG A 112 -17.29 47.58 11.25
N GLN A 113 -16.98 47.24 10.00
CA GLN A 113 -17.87 47.40 8.86
C GLN A 113 -19.18 46.58 8.96
N LEU A 114 -19.22 45.55 9.80
CA LEU A 114 -20.45 44.78 10.05
C LEU A 114 -21.58 45.63 10.65
N TRP A 115 -21.28 46.72 11.38
CA TRP A 115 -22.33 47.59 11.93
C TRP A 115 -23.02 48.41 10.84
N ALA A 116 -22.25 48.98 9.93
CA ALA A 116 -22.82 49.71 8.80
C ALA A 116 -23.63 48.75 7.90
N LEU A 117 -23.14 47.53 7.70
CA LEU A 117 -23.86 46.49 6.96
C LEU A 117 -25.16 46.07 7.65
N ARG A 118 -25.16 45.89 8.98
CA ARG A 118 -26.34 45.52 9.77
C ARG A 118 -27.52 46.45 9.50
N ASP A 119 -27.26 47.75 9.48
CA ASP A 119 -28.29 48.77 9.36
C ASP A 119 -28.75 48.98 7.90
N ALA A 120 -28.02 48.42 6.92
CA ALA A 120 -28.23 48.65 5.50
C ALA A 120 -28.70 47.42 4.70
N VAL A 121 -28.68 46.21 5.26
CA VAL A 121 -29.14 44.99 4.61
C VAL A 121 -30.47 44.50 5.16
N ALA A 122 -31.31 43.90 4.31
CA ALA A 122 -32.61 43.35 4.71
C ALA A 122 -32.51 41.99 5.42
N GLY A 123 -31.36 41.33 5.30
CA GLY A 123 -31.06 40.04 5.89
C GLY A 123 -29.63 39.61 5.60
N ALA A 124 -29.17 38.58 6.30
CA ALA A 124 -27.84 38.03 6.12
C ALA A 124 -27.86 36.51 5.95
N VAL A 125 -27.05 36.02 5.03
CA VAL A 125 -26.79 34.61 4.82
C VAL A 125 -25.37 34.29 5.26
N CYS A 126 -25.22 33.25 6.07
CA CYS A 126 -23.95 32.80 6.63
C CYS A 126 -23.60 31.40 6.13
N VAL A 127 -22.31 31.16 5.90
CA VAL A 127 -21.81 29.85 5.45
C VAL A 127 -21.83 28.77 6.53
N SER A 128 -21.92 29.14 7.82
CA SER A 128 -21.99 28.23 8.97
C SER A 128 -22.84 28.80 10.11
N ALA A 129 -23.27 27.94 11.05
CA ALA A 129 -24.04 28.40 12.20
C ALA A 129 -23.14 29.17 13.20
N PHE A 130 -21.85 28.83 13.29
CA PHE A 130 -20.83 29.67 13.93
C PHE A 130 -20.86 31.12 13.42
N ASN A 131 -20.89 31.31 12.10
CA ASN A 131 -20.98 32.65 11.51
C ASN A 131 -22.34 33.31 11.74
N ALA A 132 -23.43 32.55 11.70
CA ALA A 132 -24.76 33.08 12.02
C ALA A 132 -24.82 33.60 13.46
N ARG A 133 -24.31 32.84 14.44
CA ARG A 133 -24.21 33.29 15.84
C ARG A 133 -23.42 34.58 15.97
N ALA A 134 -22.27 34.67 15.30
CA ALA A 134 -21.45 35.88 15.32
C ALA A 134 -22.18 37.13 14.79
N LEU A 135 -23.06 37.00 13.78
CA LEU A 135 -23.89 38.11 13.30
C LEU A 135 -25.06 38.42 14.24
N VAL A 136 -25.75 37.40 14.75
CA VAL A 136 -26.86 37.58 15.71
C VAL A 136 -26.37 38.32 16.97
N GLU A 137 -25.21 37.94 17.51
CA GLU A 137 -24.56 38.63 18.63
C GLU A 137 -24.23 40.12 18.34
N ARG A 138 -24.13 40.49 17.06
CA ARG A 138 -23.88 41.88 16.60
C ARG A 138 -25.16 42.65 16.26
N GLY A 139 -26.32 42.03 16.48
CA GLY A 139 -27.63 42.66 16.33
C GLY A 139 -28.29 42.48 14.97
N PHE A 140 -27.83 41.54 14.14
CA PHE A 140 -28.56 41.18 12.92
C PHE A 140 -29.82 40.38 13.28
N GLY A 141 -31.00 40.87 12.87
CA GLY A 141 -32.29 40.28 13.24
C GLY A 141 -32.82 39.19 12.30
N ASN A 142 -32.38 39.17 11.03
CA ASN A 142 -32.79 38.22 10.01
C ASN A 142 -31.55 37.52 9.43
N VAL A 143 -31.19 36.37 10.00
CA VAL A 143 -29.95 35.63 9.66
C VAL A 143 -30.28 34.17 9.38
N GLU A 144 -29.81 33.66 8.24
CA GLU A 144 -29.94 32.24 7.88
C GLU A 144 -28.58 31.58 7.58
N THR A 145 -28.42 30.31 7.96
CA THR A 145 -27.25 29.51 7.60
C THR A 145 -27.48 28.76 6.29
N ILE A 146 -26.84 29.19 5.21
CA ILE A 146 -26.95 28.58 3.87
C ILE A 146 -25.55 28.46 3.26
N CYS A 147 -25.13 27.23 2.95
CA CYS A 147 -23.86 26.97 2.32
C CYS A 147 -23.99 27.09 0.79
N LEU A 148 -23.24 28.02 0.19
CA LEU A 148 -23.19 28.27 -1.24
C LEU A 148 -21.74 28.37 -1.74
N LEU A 149 -20.84 27.58 -1.16
CA LEU A 149 -19.40 27.73 -1.33
C LEU A 149 -18.82 26.94 -2.51
N SER A 150 -19.35 25.74 -2.78
CA SER A 150 -18.88 24.89 -3.88
C SER A 150 -19.98 23.93 -4.35
N ASP A 151 -19.81 23.42 -5.57
CA ASP A 151 -20.62 22.32 -6.12
C ASP A 151 -19.96 20.98 -5.75
N PHE A 152 -20.04 20.64 -4.46
CA PHE A 152 -19.30 19.51 -3.89
C PHE A 152 -19.69 18.16 -4.50
N GLU A 153 -20.95 17.98 -4.90
CA GLU A 153 -21.45 16.74 -5.52
C GLU A 153 -20.82 16.50 -6.90
N ALA A 154 -20.50 17.56 -7.64
CA ALA A 154 -19.90 17.44 -8.96
C ALA A 154 -18.38 17.19 -8.92
N LEU A 155 -17.71 17.45 -7.78
CA LEU A 155 -16.23 17.35 -7.68
C LEU A 155 -15.68 15.99 -8.11
N PRO A 156 -16.25 14.84 -7.70
CA PRO A 156 -15.67 13.54 -8.05
C PRO A 156 -15.81 13.19 -9.53
N SER A 157 -16.68 13.89 -10.27
CA SER A 157 -16.83 13.75 -11.73
C SER A 157 -15.91 14.70 -12.51
N ARG A 158 -15.22 15.64 -11.85
CA ARG A 158 -14.29 16.55 -12.53
C ARG A 158 -13.02 15.81 -12.94
N ALA A 159 -12.46 16.25 -14.07
CA ALA A 159 -11.19 15.74 -14.56
C ALA A 159 -10.08 16.09 -13.56
N SER A 160 -9.26 15.10 -13.21
CA SER A 160 -7.94 15.31 -12.63
C SER A 160 -6.93 15.33 -13.79
N LEU A 161 -5.85 16.11 -13.69
CA LEU A 161 -4.85 16.22 -14.76
C LEU A 161 -4.24 14.84 -15.02
N GLY A 162 -3.95 14.54 -16.29
CA GLY A 162 -3.18 13.35 -16.71
C GLY A 162 -1.69 13.45 -16.38
N ARG A 163 -1.36 13.79 -15.13
CA ARG A 163 -0.01 13.70 -14.54
C ARG A 163 -0.14 12.99 -13.19
N PRO A 164 0.80 12.08 -12.83
CA PRO A 164 0.62 11.19 -11.70
C PRO A 164 0.87 11.90 -10.38
N TRP A 165 -0.16 12.01 -9.57
CA TRP A 165 0.02 12.06 -8.11
C TRP A 165 -0.29 10.66 -7.58
N HIS A 166 0.37 9.65 -8.14
CA HIS A 166 0.14 8.26 -7.80
C HIS A 166 1.24 7.78 -6.88
N HIS A 167 0.82 7.11 -5.82
CA HIS A 167 1.73 6.51 -4.85
C HIS A 167 1.87 5.03 -5.17
N ASP A 168 3.01 4.65 -5.74
CA ASP A 168 3.38 3.25 -6.03
C ASP A 168 3.92 2.54 -4.78
N ASP A 169 3.85 3.22 -3.63
CA ASP A 169 4.31 2.76 -2.34
C ASP A 169 3.17 2.22 -1.45
N ASP A 170 3.55 1.52 -0.39
CA ASP A 170 2.68 1.01 0.67
C ASP A 170 2.59 1.96 1.88
N VAL A 171 2.98 3.22 1.69
CA VAL A 171 2.96 4.28 2.71
C VAL A 171 1.51 4.73 2.94
N PHE A 172 1.18 5.14 4.16
CA PHE A 172 -0.12 5.74 4.50
C PHE A 172 -0.09 7.25 4.29
N HIS A 173 -0.96 7.78 3.44
CA HIS A 173 -0.90 9.18 3.00
C HIS A 173 -1.94 10.04 3.70
N ILE A 174 -1.44 11.02 4.43
CA ILE A 174 -2.22 12.05 5.10
C ILE A 174 -2.15 13.32 4.26
N LEU A 175 -3.31 13.91 3.98
CA LEU A 175 -3.43 15.18 3.28
C LEU A 175 -3.88 16.28 4.24
N PHE A 176 -3.27 17.45 4.08
CA PHE A 176 -3.77 18.71 4.61
C PHE A 176 -3.79 19.76 3.49
N VAL A 177 -4.88 20.52 3.38
CA VAL A 177 -5.05 21.57 2.37
C VAL A 177 -5.35 22.89 3.07
N GLY A 178 -4.47 23.87 2.88
CA GLY A 178 -4.61 25.21 3.44
C GLY A 178 -3.30 25.97 3.50
N ARG A 179 -3.39 27.29 3.78
CA ARG A 179 -2.23 28.17 3.94
C ARG A 179 -1.27 27.64 5.01
N ILE A 180 0.04 27.78 4.79
CA ILE A 180 1.07 27.43 5.78
C ILE A 180 1.22 28.57 6.80
N CYS A 181 0.38 28.58 7.83
CA CYS A 181 0.38 29.60 8.89
C CYS A 181 -0.01 29.02 10.27
N PRO A 182 0.42 29.64 11.39
CA PRO A 182 0.29 29.04 12.73
C PRO A 182 -1.12 28.57 13.11
N ASN A 183 -2.15 29.34 12.77
CA ASN A 183 -3.55 29.03 13.09
C ASN A 183 -4.11 27.82 12.32
N LYS A 184 -3.37 27.28 11.34
CA LYS A 184 -3.75 26.09 10.58
C LYS A 184 -3.19 24.79 11.17
N GLY A 185 -2.30 24.89 12.17
CA GLY A 185 -1.94 23.75 13.03
C GLY A 185 -1.03 22.68 12.42
N GLN A 186 -0.33 22.95 11.32
CA GLN A 186 0.56 21.96 10.67
C GLN A 186 1.62 21.37 11.61
N HIS A 187 2.08 22.13 12.59
CA HIS A 187 3.02 21.64 13.61
C HIS A 187 2.45 20.51 14.48
N HIS A 188 1.12 20.47 14.70
CA HIS A 188 0.46 19.36 15.39
C HIS A 188 0.44 18.09 14.53
N LEU A 189 0.21 18.23 13.21
CA LEU A 189 0.29 17.10 12.28
C LEU A 189 1.68 16.48 12.25
N ILE A 190 2.73 17.32 12.16
CA ILE A 190 4.12 16.85 12.13
C ILE A 190 4.48 16.12 13.44
N ARG A 191 4.02 16.62 14.59
CA ARG A 191 4.21 15.95 15.90
C ARG A 191 3.50 14.61 16.01
N ALA A 192 2.41 14.41 15.27
CA ALA A 192 1.66 13.16 15.32
C ALA A 192 2.29 12.04 14.48
N LEU A 193 3.22 12.34 13.57
CA LEU A 193 3.79 11.34 12.65
C LEU A 193 4.44 10.14 13.34
N PRO A 194 5.32 10.29 14.36
CA PRO A 194 5.94 9.13 15.01
C PRO A 194 4.91 8.18 15.63
N GLU A 195 3.95 8.73 16.39
CA GLU A 195 2.87 7.96 17.03
C GLU A 195 2.00 7.24 16.00
N LEU A 196 1.67 7.92 14.90
CA LEU A 196 0.88 7.33 13.81
C LEU A 196 1.61 6.18 13.13
N GLN A 197 2.91 6.33 12.86
CA GLN A 197 3.70 5.26 12.26
C GLN A 197 3.77 4.04 13.17
N GLN A 198 3.95 4.25 14.47
CA GLN A 198 3.94 3.19 15.47
C GLN A 198 2.57 2.50 15.55
N ALA A 199 1.49 3.27 15.68
CA ALA A 199 0.13 2.74 15.84
C ALA A 199 -0.34 1.97 14.59
N LEU A 200 -0.06 2.49 13.39
CA LEU A 200 -0.48 1.89 12.12
C LEU A 200 0.48 0.81 11.61
N GLY A 201 1.66 0.69 12.20
CA GLY A 201 2.71 -0.27 11.81
C GLY A 201 3.23 -0.07 10.38
N ARG A 202 3.25 1.18 9.90
CA ARG A 202 3.60 1.52 8.53
C ARG A 202 4.19 2.92 8.46
N GLU A 203 4.97 3.18 7.41
CA GLU A 203 5.40 4.54 7.10
C GLU A 203 4.17 5.43 6.85
N VAL A 204 4.23 6.67 7.33
CA VAL A 204 3.19 7.67 7.12
C VAL A 204 3.80 8.85 6.38
N ARG A 205 3.13 9.34 5.35
CA ARG A 205 3.54 10.53 4.60
C ARG A 205 2.48 11.62 4.72
N LEU A 206 2.92 12.81 5.12
CA LEU A 206 2.09 14.00 5.24
C LEU A 206 2.33 14.94 4.05
N THR A 207 1.32 15.12 3.22
CA THR A 207 1.34 16.11 2.13
C THR A 207 0.62 17.38 2.58
N LEU A 208 1.37 18.50 2.58
CA LEU A 208 0.89 19.83 2.90
C LEU A 208 0.69 20.64 1.61
N CYS A 209 -0.57 20.79 1.18
CA CYS A 209 -0.94 21.59 0.01
C CYS A 209 -1.34 23.02 0.42
N GLY A 210 -0.57 24.01 -0.04
CA GLY A 210 -0.86 25.42 0.16
C GLY A 210 0.36 26.33 0.14
N HIS A 211 0.11 27.61 -0.17
CA HIS A 211 1.09 28.69 -0.22
C HIS A 211 1.66 29.03 1.18
N ALA A 212 2.91 29.51 1.22
CA ALA A 212 3.61 29.94 2.43
C ALA A 212 4.00 31.45 2.43
N GLU A 213 3.36 32.26 1.58
CA GLU A 213 3.76 33.64 1.23
C GLU A 213 3.88 34.61 2.43
N HIS A 214 3.18 34.35 3.55
CA HIS A 214 3.27 35.17 4.77
C HIS A 214 3.86 34.40 5.97
N GLY A 215 4.46 33.24 5.71
CA GLY A 215 4.80 32.24 6.73
C GLY A 215 6.29 31.92 6.87
N GLY A 216 7.21 32.71 6.30
CA GLY A 216 8.64 32.37 6.24
C GLY A 216 9.23 31.89 7.58
N ALA A 217 8.96 32.61 8.66
CA ALA A 217 9.39 32.22 10.01
C ALA A 217 8.70 30.94 10.53
N TYR A 218 7.42 30.74 10.22
CA TYR A 218 6.70 29.54 10.62
C TYR A 218 7.13 28.30 9.81
N LEU A 219 7.35 28.45 8.51
CA LEU A 219 7.90 27.38 7.66
C LEU A 219 9.29 26.94 8.14
N ALA A 220 10.14 27.90 8.54
CA ALA A 220 11.43 27.58 9.16
C ALA A 220 11.26 26.78 10.47
N ARG A 221 10.29 27.15 11.31
CA ARG A 221 9.95 26.37 12.52
C ARG A 221 9.46 24.96 12.20
N LEU A 222 8.63 24.79 11.16
CA LEU A 222 8.17 23.47 10.73
C LEU A 222 9.33 22.59 10.25
N ARG A 223 10.25 23.15 9.45
CA ARG A 223 11.46 22.43 9.00
C ARG A 223 12.34 22.01 10.17
N HIS A 224 12.53 22.88 11.16
CA HIS A 224 13.28 22.55 12.36
C HIS A 224 12.59 21.46 13.18
N LEU A 225 11.26 21.50 13.32
CA LEU A 225 10.48 20.47 13.97
C LEU A 225 10.58 19.11 13.25
N MET A 226 10.54 19.10 11.92
CA MET A 226 10.72 17.87 11.13
C MET A 226 12.09 17.26 11.37
N ALA A 227 13.16 18.08 11.36
CA ALA A 227 14.52 17.62 11.63
C ALA A 227 14.68 17.07 13.04
N ARG A 228 14.06 17.71 14.03
CA ARG A 228 14.02 17.23 15.42
C ARG A 228 13.30 15.89 15.61
N LEU A 229 12.35 15.56 14.75
CA LEU A 229 11.56 14.32 14.85
C LEU A 229 12.05 13.24 13.87
N GLY A 230 13.05 13.53 13.03
CA GLY A 230 13.55 12.61 12.01
C GLY A 230 12.53 12.28 10.91
N VAL A 231 11.58 13.18 10.62
CA VAL A 231 10.44 12.95 9.70
C VAL A 231 10.55 13.77 8.41
N GLU A 232 11.74 14.25 8.04
CA GLU A 232 11.93 15.10 6.86
C GLU A 232 11.54 14.40 5.56
N ARG A 233 11.78 13.08 5.49
CA ARG A 233 11.40 12.25 4.33
C ARG A 233 9.90 11.97 4.28
N ASN A 234 9.19 12.18 5.38
CA ASN A 234 7.78 11.89 5.53
C ASN A 234 6.88 13.11 5.24
N VAL A 235 7.42 14.33 5.16
CA VAL A 235 6.60 15.55 4.95
C VAL A 235 6.89 16.17 3.60
N VAL A 236 5.85 16.29 2.76
CA VAL A 236 5.92 16.90 1.43
C VAL A 236 5.21 18.25 1.44
N PHE A 237 5.92 19.31 1.07
CA PHE A 237 5.32 20.63 0.81
C PHE A 237 4.98 20.76 -0.67
N ALA A 238 3.71 20.54 -1.03
CA ALA A 238 3.26 20.59 -2.43
C ALA A 238 3.12 22.02 -2.98
N GLY A 239 3.05 23.03 -2.09
CA GLY A 239 2.81 24.41 -2.49
C GLY A 239 1.38 24.63 -3.01
N SER A 240 1.18 25.69 -3.81
CA SER A 240 -0.08 25.93 -4.49
C SER A 240 -0.17 25.09 -5.76
N VAL A 241 -1.27 24.36 -5.91
CA VAL A 241 -1.47 23.43 -7.02
C VAL A 241 -2.77 23.75 -7.77
N PRO A 242 -2.85 23.47 -9.09
CA PRO A 242 -4.11 23.55 -9.83
C PRO A 242 -5.18 22.61 -9.26
N ASP A 243 -6.45 22.95 -9.46
CA ASP A 243 -7.60 22.17 -8.97
C ASP A 243 -7.53 20.70 -9.39
N GLU A 244 -7.16 20.43 -10.65
CA GLU A 244 -7.13 19.07 -11.16
C GLU A 244 -6.05 18.20 -10.50
N MET A 245 -4.99 18.84 -9.99
CA MET A 245 -3.93 18.21 -9.20
C MET A 245 -4.36 18.04 -7.75
N LEU A 246 -5.04 19.03 -7.18
CA LEU A 246 -5.65 18.95 -5.86
C LEU A 246 -6.65 17.79 -5.74
N TYR A 247 -7.49 17.59 -6.77
CA TYR A 247 -8.43 16.47 -6.83
C TYR A 247 -7.71 15.11 -6.88
N GLY A 248 -6.52 15.06 -7.49
CA GLY A 248 -5.64 13.90 -7.45
C GLY A 248 -5.20 13.57 -6.03
N TYR A 249 -4.72 14.57 -5.27
CA TYR A 249 -4.33 14.36 -3.87
C TYR A 249 -5.47 13.88 -2.99
N TYR A 250 -6.68 14.43 -3.15
CA TYR A 250 -7.83 13.93 -2.38
C TYR A 250 -8.13 12.47 -2.68
N ARG A 251 -8.14 12.07 -3.96
CA ARG A 251 -8.39 10.68 -4.36
C ARG A 251 -7.35 9.71 -3.77
N GLU A 252 -6.08 10.12 -3.75
CA GLU A 252 -4.95 9.24 -3.43
C GLU A 252 -4.58 9.24 -1.94
N ALA A 253 -5.16 10.15 -1.15
CA ALA A 253 -4.98 10.21 0.29
C ALA A 253 -5.80 9.12 1.03
N ASP A 254 -5.17 8.54 2.04
CA ASP A 254 -5.82 7.62 2.97
C ASP A 254 -6.66 8.35 4.01
N ALA A 255 -6.19 9.53 4.45
CA ALA A 255 -6.89 10.39 5.41
C ALA A 255 -6.64 11.88 5.13
N TYR A 256 -7.64 12.70 5.43
CA TYR A 256 -7.50 14.14 5.50
C TYR A 256 -7.52 14.57 6.97
N VAL A 257 -6.51 15.31 7.42
CA VAL A 257 -6.40 15.74 8.82
C VAL A 257 -6.19 17.24 8.92
N SER A 258 -6.98 17.94 9.75
CA SER A 258 -6.84 19.39 9.99
C SER A 258 -6.84 19.74 11.48
N TYR A 259 -5.76 20.40 11.93
CA TYR A 259 -5.68 21.03 13.26
C TYR A 259 -5.92 22.55 13.19
N SER A 260 -6.76 22.99 12.26
CA SER A 260 -7.06 24.42 12.12
C SER A 260 -7.81 24.94 13.35
N GLN A 261 -7.26 25.98 13.98
CA GLN A 261 -7.79 26.59 15.20
C GLN A 261 -8.89 27.63 14.91
N HIS A 262 -9.10 27.97 13.64
CA HIS A 262 -10.14 28.90 13.22
C HIS A 262 -10.56 28.67 11.77
N GLU A 263 -11.81 28.26 11.57
CA GLU A 263 -12.45 28.11 10.27
C GLU A 263 -13.84 28.72 10.29
N GLY A 264 -14.18 29.47 9.22
CA GLY A 264 -15.56 29.93 8.99
C GLY A 264 -16.48 28.82 8.47
N PHE A 265 -15.90 27.87 7.74
CA PHE A 265 -16.59 26.67 7.25
C PHE A 265 -15.61 25.51 7.14
N GLY A 266 -14.46 25.70 6.48
CA GLY A 266 -13.47 24.65 6.24
C GLY A 266 -13.79 23.83 4.99
N VAL A 267 -13.88 24.50 3.83
CA VAL A 267 -14.18 23.91 2.50
C VAL A 267 -13.38 22.62 2.22
N PRO A 268 -12.06 22.56 2.47
CA PRO A 268 -11.28 21.34 2.27
C PRO A 268 -11.79 20.07 2.97
N LEU A 269 -12.52 20.22 4.09
CA LEU A 269 -13.13 19.09 4.81
C LEU A 269 -14.19 18.43 3.94
N ILE A 270 -15.05 19.21 3.30
CA ILE A 270 -16.16 18.70 2.49
C ILE A 270 -15.67 18.23 1.12
N GLU A 271 -14.61 18.86 0.58
CA GLU A 271 -13.93 18.35 -0.63
C GLU A 271 -13.36 16.95 -0.39
N ALA A 272 -12.63 16.74 0.72
CA ALA A 272 -12.14 15.42 1.12
C ALA A 272 -13.29 14.39 1.25
N MET A 273 -14.39 14.78 1.89
CA MET A 273 -15.58 13.93 2.01
C MET A 273 -16.16 13.53 0.64
N ALA A 274 -16.22 14.46 -0.32
CA ALA A 274 -16.76 14.20 -1.66
C ALA A 274 -15.93 13.16 -2.42
N PHE A 275 -14.60 13.20 -2.28
CA PHE A 275 -13.69 12.20 -2.85
C PHE A 275 -13.65 10.87 -2.05
N GLY A 276 -14.35 10.78 -0.93
CA GLY A 276 -14.40 9.58 -0.09
C GLY A 276 -13.17 9.39 0.80
N THR A 277 -12.42 10.45 1.07
CA THR A 277 -11.27 10.45 1.99
C THR A 277 -11.78 10.63 3.43
N PRO A 278 -11.49 9.69 4.36
CA PRO A 278 -11.81 9.86 5.78
C PRO A 278 -11.25 11.17 6.38
N VAL A 279 -12.12 11.93 7.05
CA VAL A 279 -11.80 13.26 7.60
C VAL A 279 -11.68 13.25 9.13
N PHE A 280 -10.55 13.76 9.62
CA PHE A 280 -10.28 14.02 11.04
C PHE A 280 -9.99 15.51 11.23
N ALA A 281 -10.65 16.17 12.16
CA ALA A 281 -10.42 17.60 12.36
C ALA A 281 -10.59 18.06 13.80
N TYR A 282 -9.76 19.01 14.22
CA TYR A 282 -9.84 19.63 15.54
C TYR A 282 -11.15 20.41 15.72
N GLY A 283 -11.87 20.11 16.80
CA GLY A 283 -13.22 20.58 17.10
C GLY A 283 -13.26 22.03 17.56
N CYS A 284 -12.90 22.96 16.69
CA CYS A 284 -12.92 24.38 16.97
C CYS A 284 -13.75 25.16 15.95
N THR A 285 -14.41 26.24 16.39
CA THR A 285 -15.21 27.14 15.54
C THR A 285 -16.30 26.40 14.73
N ALA A 286 -16.36 26.58 13.40
CA ALA A 286 -17.37 25.96 12.55
C ALA A 286 -17.14 24.46 12.30
N ILE A 287 -15.96 23.91 12.61
CA ILE A 287 -15.54 22.56 12.20
C ILE A 287 -16.55 21.47 12.64
N PRO A 288 -16.96 21.35 13.92
CA PRO A 288 -17.91 20.31 14.32
C PRO A 288 -19.24 20.38 13.56
N GLU A 289 -19.73 21.59 13.29
CA GLU A 289 -20.97 21.83 12.55
C GLU A 289 -20.82 21.54 11.07
N THR A 290 -19.67 21.88 10.48
CA THR A 290 -19.34 21.57 9.08
C THR A 290 -19.31 20.06 8.87
N LEU A 291 -18.66 19.30 9.76
CA LEU A 291 -18.63 17.85 9.69
C LEU A 291 -20.01 17.23 9.94
N GLY A 292 -20.83 17.84 10.79
CA GLY A 292 -22.20 17.36 11.07
C GLY A 292 -22.25 15.92 11.57
N GLY A 293 -21.23 15.49 12.33
CA GLY A 293 -21.08 14.11 12.83
C GLY A 293 -20.57 13.09 11.80
N ALA A 294 -20.31 13.49 10.56
CA ALA A 294 -19.86 12.59 9.49
C ALA A 294 -18.34 12.46 9.39
N GLY A 295 -17.57 13.31 10.07
CA GLY A 295 -16.11 13.18 10.25
C GLY A 295 -15.76 13.02 11.72
N HIS A 296 -14.51 12.65 12.01
CA HIS A 296 -14.05 12.51 13.39
C HIS A 296 -13.60 13.86 13.95
N VAL A 297 -14.24 14.31 15.02
CA VAL A 297 -13.87 15.54 15.72
C VAL A 297 -12.81 15.20 16.78
N LEU A 298 -11.65 15.85 16.71
CA LEU A 298 -10.60 15.76 17.72
C LEU A 298 -10.80 16.85 18.77
N HIS A 299 -10.59 16.53 20.04
CA HIS A 299 -10.82 17.44 21.16
C HIS A 299 -9.54 18.00 21.75
N SER A 300 -8.40 17.40 21.44
CA SER A 300 -7.07 17.84 21.88
C SER A 300 -6.09 17.90 20.71
N HIS A 301 -4.86 18.32 21.01
CA HIS A 301 -3.72 18.26 20.09
C HIS A 301 -2.82 17.04 20.34
N ASP A 302 -3.28 16.07 21.16
CA ASP A 302 -2.56 14.87 21.51
C ASP A 302 -2.46 13.92 20.29
N PRO A 303 -1.24 13.56 19.84
CA PRO A 303 -1.03 12.52 18.83
C PRO A 303 -1.79 11.22 19.08
N ALA A 304 -1.90 10.79 20.35
CA ALA A 304 -2.53 9.53 20.70
C ALA A 304 -4.03 9.53 20.39
N GLU A 305 -4.72 10.67 20.54
CA GLU A 305 -6.14 10.82 20.19
C GLU A 305 -6.36 10.59 18.69
N LEU A 306 -5.51 11.19 17.84
CA LEU A 306 -5.57 11.02 16.39
C LEU A 306 -5.27 9.57 15.99
N ALA A 307 -4.24 8.96 16.57
CA ALA A 307 -3.89 7.57 16.31
C ALA A 307 -5.04 6.62 16.65
N GLN A 308 -5.63 6.76 17.84
CA GLN A 308 -6.80 5.96 18.24
C GLN A 308 -8.01 6.21 17.34
N ALA A 309 -8.25 7.46 16.91
CA ALA A 309 -9.31 7.77 15.97
C ALA A 309 -9.13 7.06 14.63
N MET A 310 -7.90 7.07 14.09
CA MET A 310 -7.58 6.36 12.85
C MET A 310 -7.72 4.85 13.03
N LEU A 311 -7.19 4.28 14.11
CA LEU A 311 -7.32 2.85 14.39
C LEU A 311 -8.79 2.40 14.42
N ARG A 312 -9.70 3.22 14.99
CA ARG A 312 -11.15 2.91 14.99
C ARG A 312 -11.75 2.94 13.58
N VAL A 313 -11.46 3.98 12.79
CA VAL A 313 -12.04 4.14 11.44
C VAL A 313 -11.53 3.06 10.48
N PHE A 314 -10.26 2.69 10.61
CA PHE A 314 -9.61 1.71 9.74
C PHE A 314 -9.53 0.29 10.35
N ALA A 315 -10.22 0.04 11.47
CA ALA A 315 -10.22 -1.27 12.14
C ALA A 315 -10.71 -2.39 11.22
N THR A 316 -11.83 -2.14 10.53
CA THR A 316 -12.45 -3.06 9.58
C THR A 316 -12.87 -2.34 8.30
N ARG A 317 -12.99 -3.11 7.21
CA ARG A 317 -13.49 -2.61 5.93
C ARG A 317 -14.91 -2.03 6.04
N PRO A 318 -15.89 -2.71 6.66
CA PRO A 318 -17.22 -2.15 6.87
C PRO A 318 -17.23 -0.84 7.67
N ALA A 319 -16.41 -0.73 8.72
CA ALA A 319 -16.33 0.48 9.53
C ALA A 319 -15.90 1.68 8.67
N ARG A 320 -14.85 1.48 7.86
CA ARG A 320 -14.37 2.48 6.91
C ARG A 320 -15.42 2.85 5.87
N ARG A 321 -16.12 1.88 5.28
CA ARG A 321 -17.20 2.13 4.30
C ARG A 321 -18.35 2.92 4.93
N ALA A 322 -18.80 2.54 6.13
CA ALA A 322 -19.86 3.25 6.84
C ALA A 322 -19.48 4.71 7.14
N PHE A 323 -18.22 4.94 7.52
CA PHE A 323 -17.68 6.28 7.74
C PHE A 323 -17.73 7.12 6.45
N VAL A 324 -17.26 6.56 5.31
CA VAL A 324 -17.31 7.24 4.00
C VAL A 324 -18.76 7.50 3.54
N ARG A 325 -19.70 6.59 3.79
CA ARG A 325 -21.12 6.78 3.48
C ARG A 325 -21.74 7.93 4.25
N ALA A 326 -21.44 8.05 5.55
CA ALA A 326 -21.88 9.18 6.36
C ALA A 326 -21.33 10.51 5.82
N GLN A 327 -20.05 10.54 5.40
CA GLN A 327 -19.44 11.69 4.76
C GLN A 327 -20.13 12.10 3.46
N ARG A 328 -20.46 11.15 2.58
CA ARG A 328 -21.17 11.43 1.33
C ARG A 328 -22.59 11.95 1.57
N ALA A 329 -23.29 11.40 2.57
CA ALA A 329 -24.58 11.93 2.99
C ALA A 329 -24.48 13.39 3.47
N ARG A 330 -23.39 13.73 4.18
CA ARG A 330 -23.10 15.10 4.61
C ARG A 330 -22.83 16.04 3.43
N VAL A 331 -22.05 15.61 2.43
CA VAL A 331 -21.81 16.37 1.19
C VAL A 331 -23.12 16.73 0.49
N ARG A 332 -24.04 15.77 0.37
CA ARG A 332 -25.36 15.99 -0.26
C ARG A 332 -26.20 17.03 0.48
N ALA A 333 -26.19 16.99 1.81
CA ALA A 333 -26.90 17.97 2.65
C ALA A 333 -26.35 19.41 2.49
N LEU A 334 -25.15 19.53 1.91
CA LEU A 334 -24.47 20.79 1.61
C LEU A 334 -24.46 21.11 0.10
N SER A 335 -25.30 20.44 -0.68
CA SER A 335 -25.38 20.63 -2.13
C SER A 335 -25.75 22.07 -2.51
N ILE A 336 -25.15 22.55 -3.60
CA ILE A 336 -25.45 23.88 -4.15
C ILE A 336 -26.93 24.03 -4.49
N ARG A 337 -27.60 22.96 -4.95
CA ARG A 337 -29.03 22.96 -5.25
C ARG A 337 -29.87 23.23 -4.00
N GLN A 338 -29.63 22.50 -2.91
CA GLN A 338 -30.38 22.70 -1.66
C GLN A 338 -30.08 24.08 -1.06
N GLY A 339 -28.82 24.51 -1.08
CA GLY A 339 -28.43 25.85 -0.66
C GLY A 339 -29.14 26.94 -1.47
N PHE A 340 -29.18 26.81 -2.79
CA PHE A 340 -29.80 27.80 -3.68
C PHE A 340 -31.32 27.86 -3.51
N LEU A 341 -31.98 26.72 -3.32
CA LEU A 341 -33.42 26.69 -3.02
C LEU A 341 -33.72 27.39 -1.69
N ARG A 342 -32.92 27.15 -0.66
CA ARG A 342 -33.04 27.85 0.63
C ARG A 342 -32.76 29.34 0.51
N LEU A 343 -31.79 29.75 -0.33
CA LEU A 343 -31.56 31.16 -0.63
C LEU A 343 -32.78 31.80 -1.30
N CYS A 344 -33.42 31.09 -2.24
CA CYS A 344 -34.66 31.53 -2.86
C CYS A 344 -35.77 31.68 -1.82
N ASP A 345 -36.00 30.67 -0.97
CA ASP A 345 -37.00 30.73 0.12
C ASP A 345 -36.74 31.90 1.07
N PHE A 346 -35.48 32.11 1.45
CA PHE A 346 -35.05 33.23 2.29
C PHE A 346 -35.34 34.59 1.63
N MET A 347 -35.06 34.72 0.34
CA MET A 347 -35.33 35.94 -0.44
C MET A 347 -36.82 36.21 -0.59
N GLU A 348 -37.63 35.18 -0.88
CA GLU A 348 -39.08 35.30 -0.99
C GLU A 348 -39.69 35.72 0.35
N GLY A 349 -39.26 35.10 1.46
CA GLY A 349 -39.70 35.46 2.81
C GLY A 349 -39.25 36.85 3.25
N THR A 350 -38.04 37.27 2.86
CA THR A 350 -37.48 38.59 3.26
C THR A 350 -38.08 39.74 2.45
N PHE A 351 -38.36 39.54 1.15
CA PHE A 351 -38.79 40.61 0.25
C PHE A 351 -40.26 40.53 -0.19
N GLY A 352 -40.98 39.46 0.18
CA GLY A 352 -42.37 39.26 -0.23
C GLY A 352 -42.54 39.10 -1.74
N VAL A 353 -41.52 38.55 -2.41
CA VAL A 353 -41.51 38.32 -3.87
C VAL A 353 -41.74 36.84 -4.17
N THR A 354 -42.18 36.52 -5.40
CA THR A 354 -42.24 35.15 -5.90
C THR A 354 -41.23 35.02 -7.04
N LEU A 355 -40.27 34.11 -6.91
CA LEU A 355 -39.26 33.83 -7.93
C LEU A 355 -39.85 32.85 -8.97
N PRO A 356 -39.34 32.85 -10.24
CA PRO A 356 -39.85 32.00 -11.31
C PRO A 356 -39.89 30.51 -10.92
N ALA A 357 -40.81 29.76 -11.56
CA ALA A 357 -41.06 28.36 -11.28
C ALA A 357 -39.74 27.58 -11.12
N ARG A 358 -39.57 27.04 -9.91
CA ARG A 358 -38.43 26.21 -9.51
C ARG A 358 -38.52 24.95 -10.35
N ASP A 359 -37.81 24.88 -11.46
CA ASP A 359 -37.92 23.73 -12.36
C ASP A 359 -37.59 22.47 -11.56
N ALA A 360 -38.63 21.70 -11.27
CA ALA A 360 -38.53 20.32 -10.91
C ALA A 360 -38.02 19.64 -12.18
N ARG A 361 -36.69 19.61 -12.37
CA ARG A 361 -36.12 18.56 -13.22
C ARG A 361 -36.70 17.29 -12.69
N SER A 362 -37.52 16.69 -13.53
CA SER A 362 -38.38 15.58 -13.20
C SER A 362 -37.56 14.52 -12.47
N ASP A 363 -37.98 14.16 -11.27
CA ASP A 363 -37.76 12.83 -10.70
C ASP A 363 -38.51 11.75 -11.52
N ALA A 364 -38.66 11.96 -12.84
CA ALA A 364 -39.17 11.01 -13.82
C ALA A 364 -37.99 10.22 -14.38
N ALA A 365 -37.26 9.55 -13.50
CA ALA A 365 -36.68 8.27 -13.85
C ALA A 365 -37.49 7.24 -13.07
N GLY A 366 -37.82 6.09 -13.68
CA GLY A 366 -38.38 4.96 -12.93
C GLY A 366 -37.51 4.59 -11.71
N PRO A 367 -37.93 3.64 -10.86
CA PRO A 367 -37.14 3.25 -9.69
C PRO A 367 -35.73 2.84 -10.15
N ALA A 368 -34.75 3.70 -9.88
CA ALA A 368 -33.37 3.44 -10.23
C ALA A 368 -32.83 2.35 -9.31
N PRO A 369 -31.84 1.55 -9.77
CA PRO A 369 -31.21 0.54 -8.93
C PRO A 369 -30.68 1.16 -7.62
N ALA A 370 -30.76 0.41 -6.52
CA ALA A 370 -30.37 0.89 -5.20
C ALA A 370 -28.86 1.22 -5.08
N ARG A 371 -28.03 0.67 -5.98
CA ARG A 371 -26.58 0.88 -6.03
C ARG A 371 -26.12 1.38 -7.40
N GLN A 372 -24.95 1.98 -7.43
CA GLN A 372 -24.21 2.29 -8.66
C GLN A 372 -22.90 1.51 -8.72
N LEU A 373 -22.48 1.15 -9.93
CA LEU A 373 -21.19 0.58 -10.27
C LEU A 373 -20.40 1.61 -11.07
N VAL A 374 -19.20 1.93 -10.59
CA VAL A 374 -18.21 2.76 -11.28
C VAL A 374 -17.13 1.84 -11.85
N CYS A 375 -17.18 1.59 -13.16
CA CYS A 375 -16.20 0.79 -13.88
C CYS A 375 -15.02 1.67 -14.31
N GLU A 376 -13.81 1.35 -13.85
CA GLU A 376 -12.59 2.10 -14.16
C GLU A 376 -11.61 1.19 -14.93
N GLY A 377 -11.23 1.59 -16.14
CA GLY A 377 -10.34 0.82 -17.01
C GLY A 377 -10.42 1.31 -18.46
N PRO A 378 -9.55 0.82 -19.36
CA PRO A 378 -9.57 1.26 -20.75
C PRO A 378 -10.87 0.80 -21.40
N MET A 379 -11.47 1.68 -22.20
CA MET A 379 -12.75 1.45 -22.88
C MET A 379 -12.62 1.55 -24.40
N ASP A 380 -11.58 2.20 -24.90
CA ASP A 380 -11.26 2.39 -26.30
C ASP A 380 -10.24 1.35 -26.81
N GLY A 381 -10.22 1.14 -28.11
CA GLY A 381 -9.30 0.21 -28.77
C GLY A 381 -9.77 -1.24 -28.86
N SER A 382 -8.97 -2.02 -29.60
CA SER A 382 -9.29 -3.39 -30.03
C SER A 382 -8.56 -4.48 -29.25
N TYR A 383 -7.76 -4.16 -28.23
CA TYR A 383 -7.08 -5.17 -27.41
C TYR A 383 -8.01 -5.74 -26.32
N SER A 384 -7.60 -6.87 -25.73
CA SER A 384 -8.46 -7.72 -24.89
C SER A 384 -9.01 -7.02 -23.64
N LEU A 385 -8.23 -6.15 -23.00
CA LEU A 385 -8.66 -5.50 -21.76
C LEU A 385 -9.82 -4.53 -21.99
N SER A 386 -9.74 -3.70 -23.05
CA SER A 386 -10.83 -2.80 -23.44
C SER A 386 -12.08 -3.56 -23.86
N GLN A 387 -11.90 -4.67 -24.57
CA GLN A 387 -12.98 -5.58 -24.94
C GLN A 387 -13.72 -6.14 -23.72
N VAL A 388 -12.96 -6.66 -22.74
CA VAL A 388 -13.50 -7.17 -21.46
C VAL A 388 -14.24 -6.08 -20.69
N ASN A 389 -13.65 -4.88 -20.56
CA ASN A 389 -14.26 -3.78 -19.82
C ASN A 389 -15.60 -3.33 -20.41
N ARG A 390 -15.67 -3.19 -21.74
CA ARG A 390 -16.93 -2.85 -22.42
C ARG A 390 -17.98 -3.93 -22.21
N ALA A 391 -17.62 -5.21 -22.44
CA ALA A 391 -18.55 -6.32 -22.33
C ALA A 391 -19.09 -6.48 -20.90
N LEU A 392 -18.21 -6.40 -19.90
CA LEU A 392 -18.59 -6.45 -18.49
C LEU A 392 -19.48 -5.26 -18.09
N ALA A 393 -19.10 -4.03 -18.43
CA ALA A 393 -19.89 -2.85 -18.08
C ALA A 393 -21.30 -2.91 -18.69
N MET A 394 -21.43 -3.39 -19.92
CA MET A 394 -22.72 -3.60 -20.58
C MET A 394 -23.53 -4.71 -19.90
N ALA A 395 -22.93 -5.85 -19.59
CA ALA A 395 -23.63 -6.94 -18.92
C ALA A 395 -24.10 -6.55 -17.50
N MET A 396 -23.28 -5.80 -16.76
CA MET A 396 -23.67 -5.24 -15.47
C MET A 396 -24.85 -4.27 -15.58
N ARG A 397 -24.91 -3.48 -16.65
CA ARG A 397 -26.04 -2.56 -16.92
C ARG A 397 -27.29 -3.35 -17.27
N ASP A 398 -27.17 -4.32 -18.17
CA ASP A 398 -28.28 -5.07 -18.72
C ASP A 398 -28.89 -6.06 -17.69
N SER A 399 -28.12 -6.48 -16.69
CA SER A 399 -28.64 -7.27 -15.55
C SER A 399 -29.62 -6.49 -14.68
N GLY A 400 -29.56 -5.15 -14.70
CA GLY A 400 -30.38 -4.27 -13.88
C GLY A 400 -30.04 -4.27 -12.38
N ALA A 401 -29.01 -5.02 -11.95
CA ALA A 401 -28.61 -5.10 -10.55
C ALA A 401 -28.09 -3.75 -10.01
N MET A 402 -27.40 -2.99 -10.86
CA MET A 402 -26.82 -1.69 -10.53
C MET A 402 -26.92 -0.72 -11.71
N SER A 403 -26.97 0.57 -11.40
CA SER A 403 -26.71 1.61 -12.41
C SER A 403 -25.21 1.63 -12.73
N VAL A 404 -24.81 1.81 -13.99
CA VAL A 404 -23.40 1.68 -14.41
C VAL A 404 -22.88 3.00 -14.99
N THR A 405 -21.73 3.42 -14.48
CA THR A 405 -20.93 4.54 -15.01
C THR A 405 -19.53 4.03 -15.33
N ALA A 406 -19.04 4.31 -16.54
CA ALA A 406 -17.70 3.96 -16.98
C ALA A 406 -16.78 5.19 -16.98
N ILE A 407 -15.58 5.06 -16.42
CA ILE A 407 -14.54 6.08 -16.42
C ILE A 407 -13.32 5.52 -17.16
N PRO A 408 -13.11 5.88 -18.43
CA PRO A 408 -11.96 5.41 -19.21
C PRO A 408 -10.64 5.86 -18.58
N ARG A 409 -9.79 4.91 -18.18
CA ARG A 409 -8.44 5.14 -17.63
C ARG A 409 -7.55 3.92 -17.86
N GLU A 410 -6.23 4.11 -17.83
CA GLU A 410 -5.25 3.02 -17.80
C GLU A 410 -4.39 3.13 -16.55
N GLY A 411 -3.62 2.09 -16.23
CA GLY A 411 -2.71 2.12 -15.07
C GLY A 411 -1.52 3.06 -15.24
N THR A 412 -1.37 3.65 -16.43
CA THR A 412 -0.30 4.58 -16.82
C THR A 412 -0.81 6.02 -16.98
N ASP A 413 0.10 6.97 -16.87
CA ASP A 413 -0.23 8.38 -16.60
C ASP A 413 -0.71 9.17 -17.83
N ALA A 414 -0.56 8.62 -19.04
CA ALA A 414 -0.77 9.33 -20.30
C ALA A 414 -2.12 9.05 -20.99
N TYR A 415 -2.98 8.25 -20.37
CA TYR A 415 -4.19 7.76 -21.03
C TYR A 415 -5.20 8.88 -21.31
N ARG A 416 -5.65 8.98 -22.56
CA ARG A 416 -6.75 9.83 -23.01
C ARG A 416 -7.67 9.02 -23.91
N PHE A 417 -8.95 9.03 -23.58
CA PHE A 417 -9.98 8.35 -24.36
C PHE A 417 -10.09 8.94 -25.77
N ASP A 418 -10.04 8.10 -26.80
CA ASP A 418 -10.31 8.48 -28.18
C ASP A 418 -11.81 8.77 -28.38
N ALA A 419 -12.16 10.05 -28.53
CA ALA A 419 -13.54 10.48 -28.72
C ALA A 419 -14.19 9.93 -29.99
N THR A 420 -13.41 9.57 -31.01
CA THR A 420 -13.96 8.96 -32.25
C THR A 420 -14.53 7.56 -32.01
N GLU A 421 -14.21 6.94 -30.87
CA GLU A 421 -14.74 5.63 -30.52
C GLU A 421 -16.24 5.67 -30.17
N LEU A 422 -16.76 6.82 -29.74
CA LEU A 422 -18.21 7.02 -29.57
C LEU A 422 -18.96 6.99 -30.91
N ASP A 423 -18.33 7.44 -32.00
CA ASP A 423 -18.93 7.37 -33.34
C ASP A 423 -18.97 5.92 -33.85
N ARG A 424 -17.95 5.12 -33.51
CA ARG A 424 -17.89 3.69 -33.88
C ARG A 424 -18.81 2.82 -33.01
N ARG A 425 -19.05 3.24 -31.77
CA ARG A 425 -19.75 2.46 -30.72
C ARG A 425 -20.70 3.37 -29.92
N PRO A 426 -21.81 3.85 -30.54
CA PRO A 426 -22.73 4.78 -29.89
C PRO A 426 -23.39 4.21 -28.63
N GLU A 427 -23.44 2.88 -28.47
CA GLU A 427 -23.93 2.22 -27.27
C GLU A 427 -23.15 2.60 -26.00
N LEU A 428 -21.86 2.96 -26.13
CA LEU A 428 -21.02 3.35 -25.00
C LEU A 428 -21.44 4.68 -24.36
N ALA A 429 -22.14 5.55 -25.11
CA ALA A 429 -22.61 6.83 -24.61
C ALA A 429 -23.49 6.68 -23.35
N ALA A 430 -24.25 5.59 -23.26
CA ALA A 430 -25.15 5.30 -22.13
C ALA A 430 -24.41 5.07 -20.80
N ILE A 431 -23.17 4.57 -20.84
CA ILE A 431 -22.36 4.30 -19.64
C ILE A 431 -21.27 5.36 -19.42
N LEU A 432 -20.79 6.02 -20.47
CA LEU A 432 -19.73 7.04 -20.37
C LEU A 432 -20.25 8.42 -19.97
N HIS A 433 -21.51 8.75 -20.27
CA HIS A 433 -22.12 10.01 -19.87
C HIS A 433 -22.81 9.94 -18.49
N GLY A 434 -22.78 8.78 -17.83
CA GLY A 434 -23.26 8.62 -16.46
C GLY A 434 -22.43 9.46 -15.50
N GLY A 435 -23.05 10.38 -14.78
CA GLY A 435 -22.39 11.07 -13.65
C GLY A 435 -22.25 10.14 -12.45
N ILE A 436 -21.40 10.51 -11.49
CA ILE A 436 -21.31 9.80 -10.20
C ILE A 436 -22.37 10.37 -9.24
N ASP A 437 -23.28 9.53 -8.74
CA ASP A 437 -24.34 9.95 -7.82
C ASP A 437 -23.94 9.68 -6.36
N LEU A 438 -23.37 10.68 -5.68
CA LEU A 438 -22.93 10.51 -4.28
C LEU A 438 -24.05 10.14 -3.29
N SER A 439 -25.33 10.23 -3.70
CA SER A 439 -26.46 9.83 -2.85
C SER A 439 -26.68 8.31 -2.79
N ARG A 440 -26.00 7.54 -3.64
CA ARG A 440 -26.15 6.08 -3.72
C ARG A 440 -24.86 5.36 -3.30
N PRO A 441 -24.97 4.22 -2.60
CA PRO A 441 -23.84 3.32 -2.40
C PRO A 441 -23.15 3.01 -3.73
N GLY A 442 -21.82 3.09 -3.75
CA GLY A 442 -21.04 3.03 -4.98
C GLY A 442 -20.00 1.92 -4.94
N VAL A 443 -20.13 0.95 -5.84
CA VAL A 443 -19.15 -0.11 -6.06
C VAL A 443 -18.16 0.36 -7.12
N GLY A 444 -16.88 0.45 -6.78
CA GLY A 444 -15.82 0.75 -7.74
C GLY A 444 -15.19 -0.55 -8.21
N LEU A 445 -15.23 -0.83 -9.50
CA LEU A 445 -14.60 -2.02 -10.08
C LEU A 445 -13.54 -1.61 -11.09
N ARG A 446 -12.28 -1.93 -10.77
CA ARG A 446 -11.14 -1.64 -11.64
C ARG A 446 -10.68 -2.83 -12.42
N ASN A 447 -10.31 -2.61 -13.67
CA ASN A 447 -9.66 -3.59 -14.51
C ASN A 447 -8.74 -2.87 -15.51
N MET A 448 -7.46 -2.73 -15.13
CA MET A 448 -6.45 -1.96 -15.86
C MET A 448 -5.06 -2.56 -15.66
N TYR A 449 -4.13 -2.22 -16.56
CA TYR A 449 -2.73 -2.59 -16.48
C TYR A 449 -1.82 -1.35 -16.60
N PRO A 450 -0.74 -1.23 -15.80
CA PRO A 450 -0.48 -1.97 -14.56
C PRO A 450 -1.64 -1.84 -13.55
N PRO A 451 -1.87 -2.82 -12.67
CA PRO A 451 -2.94 -2.74 -11.67
C PRO A 451 -2.79 -1.53 -10.75
N ARG A 452 -3.92 -0.88 -10.42
CA ARG A 452 -3.97 0.29 -9.51
C ARG A 452 -5.10 0.14 -8.50
N VAL A 453 -4.80 0.32 -7.22
CA VAL A 453 -5.75 0.04 -6.12
C VAL A 453 -6.16 1.26 -5.29
N ARG A 454 -5.61 2.45 -5.57
CA ARG A 454 -5.90 3.71 -4.85
C ARG A 454 -6.70 4.69 -5.70
N GLY A 455 -7.45 5.60 -5.07
CA GLY A 455 -8.20 6.62 -5.81
C GLY A 455 -9.55 6.19 -6.37
N HIS A 456 -10.11 5.06 -5.94
CA HIS A 456 -11.48 4.68 -6.29
C HIS A 456 -12.48 5.76 -5.92
N VAL A 457 -13.37 6.10 -6.85
CA VAL A 457 -14.48 7.03 -6.59
C VAL A 457 -15.70 6.26 -6.08
N ALA A 458 -15.48 5.40 -5.08
CA ALA A 458 -16.44 4.42 -4.58
C ALA A 458 -16.26 4.17 -3.07
N ASP A 459 -17.34 3.76 -2.41
CA ASP A 459 -17.27 3.39 -1.00
C ASP A 459 -16.85 1.92 -0.83
N LEU A 460 -17.31 1.02 -1.70
CA LEU A 460 -16.86 -0.37 -1.80
C LEU A 460 -15.90 -0.52 -2.99
N ARG A 461 -14.68 -1.00 -2.74
CA ARG A 461 -13.56 -0.95 -3.70
C ARG A 461 -13.10 -2.35 -4.11
N LEU A 462 -13.25 -2.66 -5.39
CA LEU A 462 -12.89 -3.94 -5.98
C LEU A 462 -11.88 -3.77 -7.12
N HIS A 463 -11.13 -4.84 -7.37
CA HIS A 463 -10.31 -4.99 -8.56
C HIS A 463 -10.59 -6.33 -9.23
N TYR A 464 -10.88 -6.30 -10.52
CA TYR A 464 -10.95 -7.48 -11.39
C TYR A 464 -9.55 -7.79 -11.90
N LEU A 465 -8.86 -8.71 -11.23
CA LEU A 465 -7.42 -8.87 -11.36
C LEU A 465 -7.05 -10.06 -12.26
N TYR A 466 -6.64 -9.77 -13.49
CA TYR A 466 -5.95 -10.71 -14.35
C TYR A 466 -4.46 -10.73 -13.98
N TRP A 467 -3.89 -11.92 -13.86
CA TRP A 467 -2.46 -12.07 -13.62
C TRP A 467 -1.93 -13.37 -14.22
N GLU A 468 -0.73 -13.34 -14.79
CA GLU A 468 -0.21 -14.42 -15.62
C GLU A 468 0.94 -15.23 -15.01
N GLU A 469 1.42 -14.84 -13.83
CA GLU A 469 2.52 -15.50 -13.13
C GLU A 469 2.12 -16.05 -11.76
N SER A 470 2.96 -16.90 -11.16
CA SER A 470 2.63 -17.51 -9.87
C SER A 470 2.66 -16.56 -8.67
N ARG A 471 3.17 -15.33 -8.84
CA ARG A 471 3.25 -14.31 -7.77
C ARG A 471 2.92 -12.91 -8.25
N LEU A 472 2.20 -12.17 -7.41
CA LEU A 472 2.03 -10.72 -7.48
C LEU A 472 3.22 -10.01 -6.82
N PRO A 473 3.58 -8.79 -7.27
CA PRO A 473 4.59 -8.00 -6.61
C PRO A 473 4.24 -7.68 -5.16
N ALA A 474 5.19 -7.87 -4.25
CA ALA A 474 4.97 -7.65 -2.81
C ALA A 474 4.41 -6.25 -2.48
N PRO A 475 4.85 -5.13 -3.10
CA PRO A 475 4.23 -3.82 -2.90
C PRO A 475 2.75 -3.79 -3.31
N LEU A 476 2.39 -4.39 -4.45
CA LEU A 476 1.00 -4.46 -4.92
C LEU A 476 0.12 -5.24 -3.93
N VAL A 477 0.61 -6.36 -3.38
CA VAL A 477 -0.11 -7.13 -2.35
C VAL A 477 -0.40 -6.28 -1.11
N ARG A 478 0.60 -5.53 -0.62
CA ARG A 478 0.41 -4.65 0.56
C ARG A 478 -0.59 -3.54 0.28
N GLN A 479 -0.58 -2.98 -0.93
CA GLN A 479 -1.58 -2.01 -1.34
C GLN A 479 -2.97 -2.64 -1.46
N ILE A 480 -3.12 -3.84 -2.06
CA ILE A 480 -4.41 -4.56 -2.13
C ILE A 480 -4.99 -4.74 -0.72
N ASN A 481 -4.18 -5.24 0.21
CA ASN A 481 -4.62 -5.54 1.57
C ASN A 481 -5.09 -4.30 2.35
N THR A 482 -4.56 -3.13 2.02
CA THR A 482 -4.86 -1.87 2.72
C THR A 482 -5.93 -1.03 2.03
N GLN A 483 -6.07 -1.13 0.71
CA GLN A 483 -6.88 -0.21 -0.09
C GLN A 483 -8.20 -0.79 -0.60
N LEU A 484 -8.27 -2.12 -0.76
CA LEU A 484 -9.43 -2.80 -1.35
C LEU A 484 -10.32 -3.47 -0.31
N ASP A 485 -11.60 -3.60 -0.69
CA ASP A 485 -12.59 -4.40 0.03
C ASP A 485 -12.60 -5.86 -0.44
N GLY A 486 -12.16 -6.14 -1.67
CA GLY A 486 -12.11 -7.50 -2.23
C GLY A 486 -11.44 -7.57 -3.61
N ILE A 487 -11.02 -8.79 -3.99
CA ILE A 487 -10.53 -9.11 -5.33
C ILE A 487 -11.56 -9.96 -6.07
N VAL A 488 -11.91 -9.50 -7.27
CA VAL A 488 -12.67 -10.25 -8.24
C VAL A 488 -11.64 -11.00 -9.11
N ALA A 489 -11.58 -12.32 -8.98
CA ALA A 489 -10.67 -13.16 -9.75
C ALA A 489 -11.39 -13.70 -11.00
N PRO A 490 -10.82 -13.59 -12.21
CA PRO A 490 -11.44 -14.13 -13.42
C PRO A 490 -11.37 -15.66 -13.50
N THR A 491 -10.40 -16.29 -12.81
CA THR A 491 -10.16 -17.73 -12.84
C THR A 491 -9.69 -18.22 -11.48
N ARG A 492 -9.82 -19.53 -11.25
CA ARG A 492 -9.28 -20.21 -10.05
C ARG A 492 -7.76 -20.05 -9.96
N TYR A 493 -7.09 -19.98 -11.10
CA TYR A 493 -5.66 -19.69 -11.16
C TYR A 493 -5.36 -18.29 -10.60
N CYS A 494 -6.06 -17.24 -11.03
CA CYS A 494 -5.85 -15.89 -10.49
C CYS A 494 -6.18 -15.80 -9.00
N GLU A 495 -7.23 -16.51 -8.54
CA GLU A 495 -7.53 -16.62 -7.11
C GLU A 495 -6.36 -17.26 -6.35
N LYS A 496 -5.86 -18.41 -6.83
CA LYS A 496 -4.71 -19.10 -6.24
C LYS A 496 -3.48 -18.19 -6.19
N VAL A 497 -3.18 -17.47 -7.27
CA VAL A 497 -2.06 -16.51 -7.31
C VAL A 497 -2.21 -15.43 -6.25
N CYS A 498 -3.41 -14.87 -6.06
CA CYS A 498 -3.66 -13.87 -5.02
C CYS A 498 -3.37 -14.46 -3.62
N ARG A 499 -3.86 -15.67 -3.35
CA ARG A 499 -3.63 -16.37 -2.07
C ARG A 499 -2.15 -16.68 -1.86
N ASP A 500 -1.49 -17.23 -2.87
CA ASP A 500 -0.06 -17.57 -2.87
C ASP A 500 0.87 -16.35 -2.75
N SER A 501 0.35 -15.16 -3.03
CA SER A 501 1.09 -13.90 -2.92
C SER A 501 0.86 -13.17 -1.58
N GLY A 502 -0.10 -13.62 -0.75
CA GLY A 502 -0.39 -12.99 0.54
C GLY A 502 -1.55 -11.99 0.56
N VAL A 503 -2.51 -12.10 -0.37
CA VAL A 503 -3.72 -11.27 -0.38
C VAL A 503 -4.70 -11.70 0.73
N MET A 504 -5.05 -10.77 1.60
CA MET A 504 -5.89 -10.97 2.81
C MET A 504 -7.30 -10.39 2.68
N VAL A 505 -7.58 -9.57 1.65
CA VAL A 505 -8.96 -9.18 1.34
C VAL A 505 -9.73 -10.40 0.83
N PRO A 506 -11.07 -10.49 1.00
CA PRO A 506 -11.87 -11.53 0.36
C PRO A 506 -11.56 -11.64 -1.15
N ILE A 507 -11.37 -12.87 -1.63
CA ILE A 507 -11.15 -13.15 -3.06
C ILE A 507 -12.32 -14.02 -3.55
N ARG A 508 -12.81 -13.76 -4.76
CA ARG A 508 -13.81 -14.63 -5.40
C ARG A 508 -13.52 -14.85 -6.86
N THR A 509 -13.46 -16.10 -7.27
CA THR A 509 -13.54 -16.48 -8.69
C THR A 509 -14.95 -16.21 -9.21
N VAL A 510 -15.08 -15.33 -10.21
CA VAL A 510 -16.37 -14.95 -10.83
C VAL A 510 -16.49 -15.34 -12.30
N GLY A 511 -15.43 -15.91 -12.87
CA GLY A 511 -15.33 -16.21 -14.30
C GLY A 511 -14.91 -15.01 -15.15
N SER A 512 -14.84 -15.23 -16.47
CA SER A 512 -14.68 -14.20 -17.49
C SER A 512 -15.47 -14.61 -18.72
N GLY A 513 -16.29 -13.70 -19.24
CA GLY A 513 -17.13 -13.98 -20.38
C GLY A 513 -16.35 -13.92 -21.69
N MET A 514 -16.84 -14.63 -22.70
CA MET A 514 -16.27 -14.52 -24.04
C MET A 514 -16.69 -13.20 -24.69
N VAL A 515 -15.73 -12.49 -25.27
CA VAL A 515 -16.02 -11.19 -25.91
C VAL A 515 -16.63 -11.35 -27.31
N ARG A 516 -16.32 -12.44 -28.04
CA ARG A 516 -16.78 -12.68 -29.42
C ARG A 516 -17.62 -13.96 -29.52
N ARG A 517 -18.92 -13.85 -29.86
CA ARG A 517 -19.78 -15.01 -30.14
C ARG A 517 -19.70 -15.39 -31.62
N MET A 518 -19.09 -16.53 -31.93
CA MET A 518 -19.01 -17.06 -33.30
C MET A 518 -20.33 -17.77 -33.68
N THR A 519 -20.92 -17.42 -34.82
CA THR A 519 -22.30 -17.81 -35.18
C THR A 519 -22.43 -18.81 -36.34
N ALA A 520 -21.35 -19.35 -36.90
CA ALA A 520 -21.41 -20.25 -38.06
C ALA A 520 -20.37 -21.38 -38.06
N GLN A 521 -20.73 -22.53 -38.65
CA GLN A 521 -19.88 -23.71 -38.82
C GLN A 521 -18.61 -23.40 -39.63
N PRO A 522 -17.49 -24.08 -39.33
CA PRO A 522 -16.24 -23.93 -40.08
C PRO A 522 -16.40 -24.29 -41.57
N PRO A 523 -15.77 -23.57 -42.52
CA PRO A 523 -15.70 -24.01 -43.91
C PRO A 523 -15.00 -25.37 -44.01
N ALA A 524 -15.39 -26.19 -44.99
CA ALA A 524 -14.73 -27.48 -45.26
C ALA A 524 -13.23 -27.27 -45.56
N ALA A 525 -12.40 -28.24 -45.15
CA ALA A 525 -10.96 -28.23 -45.43
C ALA A 525 -10.71 -28.00 -46.93
N GLY A 526 -9.88 -27.00 -47.25
CA GLY A 526 -9.49 -26.69 -48.63
C GLY A 526 -8.24 -27.48 -49.08
N ASP A 527 -7.89 -27.36 -50.36
CA ASP A 527 -6.69 -27.99 -50.98
C ASP A 527 -5.35 -27.31 -50.58
N GLY A 528 -5.31 -26.59 -49.45
CA GLY A 528 -4.16 -25.81 -48.98
C GLY A 528 -3.29 -26.53 -47.95
N PRO A 529 -2.16 -25.92 -47.52
CA PRO A 529 -1.31 -26.48 -46.46
C PRO A 529 -2.10 -26.59 -45.15
N PHE A 530 -1.74 -27.57 -44.30
CA PHE A 530 -2.30 -27.67 -42.95
C PHE A 530 -1.84 -26.48 -42.10
N VAL A 531 -2.78 -25.65 -41.62
CA VAL A 531 -2.49 -24.38 -40.94
C VAL A 531 -2.53 -24.57 -39.42
N PHE A 532 -1.38 -24.42 -38.78
CA PHE A 532 -1.28 -24.19 -37.34
C PHE A 532 -1.35 -22.68 -37.06
N LEU A 533 -2.26 -22.25 -36.20
CA LEU A 533 -2.43 -20.85 -35.80
C LEU A 533 -1.93 -20.62 -34.37
N HIS A 534 -1.17 -19.54 -34.17
CA HIS A 534 -0.85 -18.99 -32.86
C HIS A 534 -1.24 -17.52 -32.81
N VAL A 535 -1.95 -17.10 -31.77
CA VAL A 535 -2.38 -15.70 -31.58
C VAL A 535 -1.84 -15.18 -30.25
N SER A 536 -0.95 -14.18 -30.28
CA SER A 536 -0.44 -13.58 -29.05
C SER A 536 0.23 -12.21 -29.24
N SER A 537 0.50 -11.54 -28.12
CA SER A 537 1.31 -10.31 -28.07
C SER A 537 2.81 -10.53 -28.30
N GLY A 538 3.27 -11.76 -28.52
CA GLY A 538 4.68 -12.06 -28.74
C GLY A 538 5.59 -11.87 -27.53
N LEU A 539 5.03 -11.77 -26.33
CA LEU A 539 5.79 -11.73 -25.07
C LEU A 539 6.42 -13.10 -24.78
N LYS A 540 7.57 -13.12 -24.09
CA LYS A 540 8.27 -14.35 -23.69
C LYS A 540 7.36 -15.38 -22.99
N ARG A 541 6.42 -14.92 -22.15
CA ARG A 541 5.47 -15.80 -21.47
C ARG A 541 4.54 -16.57 -22.41
N LYS A 542 4.40 -16.18 -23.69
CA LYS A 542 3.52 -16.83 -24.68
C LYS A 542 4.10 -18.13 -25.27
N GLY A 543 5.33 -18.49 -24.92
CA GLY A 543 5.95 -19.78 -25.27
C GLY A 543 6.24 -19.96 -26.76
N VAL A 544 6.40 -18.86 -27.51
CA VAL A 544 6.62 -18.93 -28.97
C VAL A 544 7.96 -19.58 -29.31
N GLU A 545 8.94 -19.49 -28.41
CA GLU A 545 10.22 -20.17 -28.54
C GLU A 545 10.05 -21.70 -28.58
N GLU A 546 9.33 -22.27 -27.60
CA GLU A 546 9.00 -23.70 -27.59
C GLU A 546 8.18 -24.10 -28.83
N LEU A 547 7.25 -23.25 -29.26
CA LEU A 547 6.46 -23.48 -30.47
C LEU A 547 7.35 -23.60 -31.71
N LEU A 548 8.26 -22.66 -31.92
CA LEU A 548 9.12 -22.63 -33.10
C LEU A 548 10.09 -23.82 -33.11
N HIS A 549 10.69 -24.15 -31.96
CA HIS A 549 11.55 -25.33 -31.84
C HIS A 549 10.78 -26.63 -32.07
N ALA A 550 9.57 -26.78 -31.50
CA ALA A 550 8.74 -27.96 -31.70
C ALA A 550 8.26 -28.08 -33.15
N TYR A 551 7.88 -26.97 -33.79
CA TYR A 551 7.45 -26.94 -35.19
C TYR A 551 8.59 -27.33 -36.14
N ALA A 552 9.80 -26.81 -35.94
CA ALA A 552 10.98 -27.15 -36.72
C ALA A 552 11.49 -28.58 -36.47
N ARG A 553 11.25 -29.13 -35.27
CA ARG A 553 11.54 -30.53 -34.96
C ARG A 553 10.47 -31.46 -35.55
N ALA A 554 9.23 -31.00 -35.61
CA ALA A 554 8.12 -31.74 -36.17
C ALA A 554 8.17 -31.79 -37.69
N PHE A 555 8.49 -30.70 -38.40
CA PHE A 555 8.32 -30.52 -39.85
C PHE A 555 9.53 -29.91 -40.57
N THR A 556 9.54 -30.03 -41.90
CA THR A 556 10.57 -29.47 -42.80
C THR A 556 9.94 -28.63 -43.92
N ALA A 557 10.74 -27.94 -44.73
CA ALA A 557 10.23 -27.18 -45.88
C ALA A 557 9.49 -28.03 -46.94
N GLY A 558 9.67 -29.36 -46.93
CA GLY A 558 8.96 -30.29 -47.82
C GLY A 558 7.59 -30.76 -47.30
N ASP A 559 7.26 -30.47 -46.04
CA ASP A 559 5.95 -30.76 -45.48
C ASP A 559 4.95 -29.66 -45.88
N ASP A 560 3.75 -30.04 -46.31
CA ASP A 560 2.68 -29.11 -46.69
C ASP A 560 1.95 -28.55 -45.45
N VAL A 561 2.68 -27.77 -44.66
CA VAL A 561 2.24 -27.16 -43.41
C VAL A 561 2.59 -25.68 -43.37
N LEU A 562 1.80 -24.90 -42.63
CA LEU A 562 2.04 -23.48 -42.37
C LEU A 562 1.83 -23.19 -40.88
N LEU A 563 2.83 -22.58 -40.24
CA LEU A 563 2.65 -21.94 -38.94
C LEU A 563 2.35 -20.45 -39.15
N LEU A 564 1.12 -20.06 -38.87
CA LEU A 564 0.64 -18.69 -38.93
C LEU A 564 0.65 -18.08 -37.52
N ILE A 565 1.45 -17.04 -37.32
CA ILE A 565 1.59 -16.33 -36.05
C ILE A 565 0.95 -14.95 -36.18
N LYS A 566 -0.21 -14.78 -35.56
CA LYS A 566 -0.88 -13.48 -35.43
C LYS A 566 -0.37 -12.73 -34.21
N THR A 567 0.23 -11.58 -34.46
CA THR A 567 0.73 -10.70 -33.41
C THR A 567 0.51 -9.22 -33.78
N HIS A 568 1.09 -8.30 -33.02
CA HIS A 568 1.13 -6.88 -33.31
C HIS A 568 2.47 -6.29 -32.86
N ASP A 569 2.82 -5.14 -33.42
CA ASP A 569 4.07 -4.46 -33.07
C ASP A 569 4.01 -3.93 -31.64
N ASN A 570 4.94 -4.36 -30.81
CA ASN A 570 5.17 -3.81 -29.48
C ASN A 570 6.65 -4.01 -29.07
N PRO A 571 7.21 -3.16 -28.18
CA PRO A 571 8.65 -3.20 -27.84
C PRO A 571 9.14 -4.51 -27.23
N SER A 572 8.22 -5.31 -26.67
CA SER A 572 8.53 -6.58 -25.99
C SER A 572 8.21 -7.81 -26.85
N ASN A 573 7.89 -7.62 -28.13
CA ASN A 573 7.61 -8.69 -29.05
C ASN A 573 8.90 -9.40 -29.48
N VAL A 574 9.07 -10.66 -29.06
CA VAL A 574 10.28 -11.45 -29.36
C VAL A 574 10.19 -12.25 -30.67
N ILE A 575 9.01 -12.30 -31.31
CA ILE A 575 8.74 -13.18 -32.45
C ILE A 575 9.66 -12.90 -33.65
N PRO A 576 9.88 -11.64 -34.09
CA PRO A 576 10.72 -11.39 -35.27
C PRO A 576 12.14 -11.92 -35.11
N GLY A 577 12.74 -11.77 -33.93
CA GLY A 577 14.08 -12.29 -33.61
C GLY A 577 14.11 -13.82 -33.62
N LEU A 578 13.17 -14.47 -32.94
CA LEU A 578 13.11 -15.93 -32.87
C LEU A 578 12.90 -16.58 -34.25
N VAL A 579 12.10 -15.98 -35.13
CA VAL A 579 11.91 -16.48 -36.50
C VAL A 579 13.17 -16.31 -37.34
N ALA A 580 13.86 -15.18 -37.21
CA ALA A 580 15.14 -14.96 -37.90
C ALA A 580 16.20 -15.97 -37.45
N ASP A 581 16.29 -16.23 -36.14
CA ASP A 581 17.20 -17.22 -35.56
C ASP A 581 16.90 -18.64 -36.06
N LEU A 582 15.62 -19.02 -36.11
CA LEU A 582 15.19 -20.31 -36.65
C LEU A 582 15.63 -20.49 -38.11
N ILE A 583 15.40 -19.49 -38.95
CA ILE A 583 15.78 -19.51 -40.37
C ILE A 583 17.30 -19.56 -40.52
N ALA A 584 18.04 -18.81 -39.70
CA ALA A 584 19.51 -18.78 -39.75
C ALA A 584 20.12 -20.12 -39.34
N GLN A 585 19.54 -20.80 -38.35
CA GLN A 585 20.02 -22.08 -37.83
C GLN A 585 19.61 -23.27 -38.71
N SER A 586 18.57 -23.15 -39.55
CA SER A 586 17.99 -24.26 -40.31
C SER A 586 17.60 -23.87 -41.76
N PRO A 587 18.45 -24.15 -42.76
CA PRO A 587 18.15 -23.85 -44.18
C PRO A 587 16.93 -24.58 -44.75
N ASN A 588 16.48 -25.67 -44.11
CA ASN A 588 15.32 -26.48 -44.49
C ASN A 588 14.11 -26.26 -43.55
N ALA A 589 14.04 -25.11 -42.89
CA ALA A 589 12.99 -24.80 -41.92
C ALA A 589 11.59 -24.83 -42.57
N PRO A 590 10.56 -25.34 -41.87
CA PRO A 590 9.17 -25.33 -42.34
C PRO A 590 8.63 -23.89 -42.44
N ARG A 591 7.56 -23.70 -43.22
CA ARG A 591 7.00 -22.36 -43.50
C ARG A 591 6.40 -21.73 -42.25
N VAL A 592 6.83 -20.50 -41.94
CA VAL A 592 6.28 -19.65 -40.87
C VAL A 592 5.86 -18.30 -41.48
N LEU A 593 4.67 -17.83 -41.16
CA LEU A 593 4.17 -16.50 -41.54
C LEU A 593 3.81 -15.71 -40.28
N VAL A 594 4.39 -14.53 -40.12
CA VAL A 594 4.08 -13.61 -39.01
C VAL A 594 3.22 -12.47 -39.55
N ASP A 595 2.03 -12.30 -39.00
CA ASP A 595 1.11 -11.22 -39.36
C ASP A 595 0.97 -10.22 -38.20
N THR A 596 1.41 -8.98 -38.43
CA THR A 596 1.34 -7.86 -37.49
C THR A 596 0.19 -6.88 -37.76
N ALA A 597 -0.58 -7.06 -38.85
CA ALA A 597 -1.62 -6.13 -39.26
C ALA A 597 -2.77 -6.03 -38.24
N THR A 598 -3.34 -4.85 -38.02
CA THR A 598 -4.54 -4.74 -37.18
C THR A 598 -5.74 -5.34 -37.93
N LEU A 599 -6.40 -6.33 -37.32
CA LEU A 599 -7.58 -6.99 -37.86
C LEU A 599 -8.82 -6.55 -37.06
N ASP A 600 -9.95 -6.37 -37.76
CA ASP A 600 -11.25 -6.22 -37.11
C ASP A 600 -11.79 -7.58 -36.63
N ASP A 601 -12.91 -7.56 -35.92
CA ASP A 601 -13.50 -8.78 -35.33
C ASP A 601 -13.87 -9.81 -36.40
N ALA A 602 -14.40 -9.37 -37.55
CA ALA A 602 -14.79 -10.28 -38.64
C ALA A 602 -13.57 -10.96 -39.29
N ALA A 603 -12.47 -10.23 -39.46
CA ALA A 603 -11.22 -10.75 -39.99
C ALA A 603 -10.53 -11.70 -38.99
N MET A 604 -10.54 -11.37 -37.69
CA MET A 604 -10.06 -12.28 -36.63
C MET A 604 -10.86 -13.58 -36.60
N ASP A 605 -12.18 -13.52 -36.69
CA ASP A 605 -13.02 -14.70 -36.79
C ASP A 605 -12.70 -15.54 -38.04
N GLY A 606 -12.44 -14.86 -39.17
CA GLY A 606 -12.00 -15.49 -40.41
C GLY A 606 -10.67 -16.23 -40.24
N LEU A 607 -9.74 -15.66 -39.48
CA LEU A 607 -8.44 -16.24 -39.18
C LEU A 607 -8.55 -17.53 -38.36
N PHE A 608 -9.33 -17.53 -37.27
CA PHE A 608 -9.58 -18.75 -36.50
C PHE A 608 -10.29 -19.82 -37.34
N ARG A 609 -11.19 -19.43 -38.26
CA ARG A 609 -11.83 -20.34 -39.22
C ARG A 609 -10.89 -20.85 -40.32
N LEU A 610 -9.77 -20.20 -40.60
CA LEU A 610 -8.80 -20.69 -41.57
C LEU A 610 -7.90 -21.77 -40.97
N ALA A 611 -7.69 -21.75 -39.66
CA ALA A 611 -6.78 -22.66 -38.97
C ALA A 611 -7.31 -24.11 -38.94
N ASP A 612 -6.45 -25.09 -39.20
CA ASP A 612 -6.74 -26.51 -38.97
C ASP A 612 -6.52 -26.89 -37.50
N ALA A 613 -5.60 -26.19 -36.82
CA ALA A 613 -5.38 -26.32 -35.38
C ALA A 613 -4.84 -25.02 -34.78
N VAL A 614 -5.16 -24.75 -33.52
CA VAL A 614 -4.62 -23.63 -32.75
C VAL A 614 -3.62 -24.17 -31.73
N VAL A 615 -2.45 -23.52 -31.60
CA VAL A 615 -1.35 -23.97 -30.73
C VAL A 615 -0.92 -22.86 -29.79
N LEU A 616 -1.14 -23.08 -28.49
CA LEU A 616 -0.90 -22.11 -27.42
C LEU A 616 -0.05 -22.76 -26.31
N PRO A 617 1.28 -22.89 -26.50
CA PRO A 617 2.19 -23.46 -25.51
C PRO A 617 2.56 -22.42 -24.45
N THR A 618 1.57 -21.68 -23.97
CA THR A 618 1.77 -20.53 -23.11
C THR A 618 2.39 -20.92 -21.77
N ARG A 619 3.38 -20.15 -21.30
CA ARG A 619 4.03 -20.31 -19.99
C ARG A 619 3.15 -19.82 -18.84
N GLY A 620 2.35 -18.78 -19.08
CA GLY A 620 1.37 -18.25 -18.11
C GLY A 620 0.33 -17.30 -18.72
N GLU A 621 -0.91 -17.39 -18.25
CA GLU A 621 -2.08 -16.59 -18.65
C GLU A 621 -3.01 -16.37 -17.46
N GLY A 622 -3.67 -15.21 -17.40
CA GLY A 622 -4.75 -14.94 -16.43
C GLY A 622 -6.14 -15.43 -16.89
N PHE A 623 -6.28 -15.80 -18.17
CA PHE A 623 -7.49 -16.42 -18.72
C PHE A 623 -7.24 -17.25 -19.99
N ASN A 624 -6.43 -16.70 -20.92
CA ASN A 624 -6.16 -17.27 -22.26
C ASN A 624 -7.33 -17.12 -23.26
N LEU A 625 -7.69 -15.87 -23.59
CA LEU A 625 -8.78 -15.57 -24.54
C LEU A 625 -8.63 -16.29 -25.90
N PRO A 626 -7.41 -16.41 -26.51
CA PRO A 626 -7.26 -17.16 -27.75
C PRO A 626 -7.63 -18.66 -27.65
N ALA A 627 -7.47 -19.28 -26.47
CA ALA A 627 -7.91 -20.65 -26.25
C ALA A 627 -9.45 -20.75 -26.25
N ALA A 628 -10.12 -19.81 -25.59
CA ALA A 628 -11.58 -19.70 -25.62
C ALA A 628 -12.12 -19.50 -27.04
N GLU A 629 -11.49 -18.59 -27.80
CA GLU A 629 -11.84 -18.31 -29.21
C GLU A 629 -11.62 -19.54 -30.12
N ALA A 630 -10.54 -20.31 -29.89
CA ALA A 630 -10.28 -21.54 -30.64
C ALA A 630 -11.37 -22.60 -30.42
N LEU A 631 -11.79 -22.80 -29.17
CA LEU A 631 -12.90 -23.71 -28.84
C LEU A 631 -14.20 -23.20 -29.44
N ALA A 632 -14.52 -21.91 -29.30
CA ALA A 632 -15.74 -21.34 -29.90
C ALA A 632 -15.77 -21.44 -31.44
N ALA A 633 -14.59 -21.44 -32.09
CA ALA A 633 -14.43 -21.64 -33.52
C ALA A 633 -14.58 -23.12 -33.96
N GLY A 634 -14.76 -24.04 -33.02
CA GLY A 634 -14.80 -25.47 -33.27
C GLY A 634 -13.46 -26.03 -33.75
N ARG A 635 -12.33 -25.46 -33.29
CA ARG A 635 -11.00 -25.83 -33.76
C ARG A 635 -10.23 -26.70 -32.77
N PRO A 636 -9.49 -27.72 -33.26
CA PRO A 636 -8.54 -28.45 -32.41
C PRO A 636 -7.57 -27.48 -31.74
N LEU A 637 -7.47 -27.58 -30.42
CA LEU A 637 -6.64 -26.72 -29.59
C LEU A 637 -5.54 -27.55 -28.91
N LEU A 638 -4.27 -27.21 -29.17
CA LEU A 638 -3.12 -27.69 -28.40
C LEU A 638 -2.76 -26.61 -27.38
N VAL A 639 -2.83 -26.92 -26.09
CA VAL A 639 -2.62 -25.93 -25.03
C VAL A 639 -1.89 -26.54 -23.83
N THR A 640 -1.08 -25.74 -23.13
CA THR A 640 -0.39 -26.14 -21.90
C THR A 640 -1.33 -26.83 -20.92
N ASP A 641 -0.88 -27.90 -20.25
CA ASP A 641 -1.66 -28.68 -19.28
C ASP A 641 -1.88 -28.00 -17.91
N THR A 642 -1.47 -26.74 -17.73
CA THR A 642 -1.63 -25.95 -16.51
C THR A 642 -1.91 -24.47 -16.83
N GLY A 643 -2.40 -23.70 -15.85
CA GLY A 643 -2.72 -22.27 -15.97
C GLY A 643 -4.22 -21.98 -16.01
N ALA A 644 -4.57 -20.70 -16.20
CA ALA A 644 -5.94 -20.21 -16.08
C ALA A 644 -6.95 -20.85 -17.05
N HIS A 645 -6.52 -21.24 -18.26
CA HIS A 645 -7.40 -21.91 -19.22
C HIS A 645 -7.87 -23.29 -18.74
N ARG A 646 -7.28 -23.88 -17.71
CA ARG A 646 -7.75 -25.14 -17.13
C ARG A 646 -9.16 -25.07 -16.54
N ASP A 647 -9.67 -23.86 -16.29
CA ASP A 647 -11.06 -23.65 -15.87
C ASP A 647 -12.07 -24.03 -16.97
N PHE A 648 -11.66 -24.02 -18.25
CA PHE A 648 -12.53 -24.36 -19.38
C PHE A 648 -11.91 -25.31 -20.42
N CYS A 649 -10.61 -25.61 -20.33
CA CYS A 649 -9.90 -26.58 -21.16
C CYS A 649 -9.56 -27.83 -20.35
N ASP A 650 -9.91 -29.01 -20.85
CA ASP A 650 -9.60 -30.33 -20.31
C ASP A 650 -9.21 -31.31 -21.42
N ALA A 651 -9.04 -32.59 -21.08
CA ALA A 651 -8.69 -33.62 -22.06
C ALA A 651 -9.87 -34.01 -22.99
N GLU A 652 -11.11 -33.59 -22.68
CA GLU A 652 -12.29 -33.86 -23.50
C GLU A 652 -12.49 -32.82 -24.61
N ASN A 653 -12.00 -31.59 -24.41
CA ASN A 653 -12.14 -30.48 -25.35
C ASN A 653 -10.83 -29.90 -25.89
N ALA A 654 -9.67 -30.25 -25.33
CA ALA A 654 -8.37 -29.79 -25.81
C ALA A 654 -7.29 -30.90 -25.78
N ILE A 655 -6.23 -30.71 -26.56
CA ILE A 655 -5.02 -31.53 -26.56
C ILE A 655 -4.03 -30.89 -25.58
N LEU A 656 -3.90 -31.47 -24.39
CA LEU A 656 -3.06 -30.94 -23.33
C LEU A 656 -1.58 -31.22 -23.58
N LEU A 657 -0.74 -30.19 -23.49
CA LEU A 657 0.71 -30.26 -23.68
C LEU A 657 1.40 -30.47 -22.34
N ARG A 658 2.25 -31.50 -22.25
CA ARG A 658 3.04 -31.77 -21.04
C ARG A 658 3.94 -30.58 -20.78
N SER A 659 3.96 -30.11 -19.53
CA SER A 659 4.82 -29.00 -19.12
C SER A 659 5.60 -29.31 -17.84
N ARG A 660 6.55 -28.47 -17.45
CA ARG A 660 7.18 -28.42 -16.12
C ARG A 660 7.30 -26.97 -15.64
N PHE A 661 7.26 -26.73 -14.35
CA PHE A 661 7.48 -25.39 -13.82
C PHE A 661 8.97 -25.04 -13.81
N ALA A 662 9.28 -23.79 -14.14
CA ALA A 662 10.60 -23.20 -14.02
C ALA A 662 10.48 -21.79 -13.44
N TYR A 663 11.52 -21.29 -12.78
CA TYR A 663 11.54 -19.89 -12.34
C TYR A 663 11.35 -18.95 -13.55
N SER A 664 10.52 -17.93 -13.37
CA SER A 664 10.21 -16.93 -14.37
C SER A 664 11.39 -15.98 -14.52
N ASP A 665 11.72 -15.62 -15.76
CA ASP A 665 12.67 -14.56 -16.10
C ASP A 665 11.99 -13.47 -16.95
N SER A 666 10.70 -13.26 -16.70
CA SER A 666 9.90 -12.30 -17.44
C SER A 666 10.23 -10.84 -17.11
N HIS A 667 9.64 -9.94 -17.90
CA HIS A 667 9.69 -8.49 -17.71
C HIS A 667 8.93 -7.99 -16.47
N LEU A 668 8.13 -8.82 -15.81
CA LEU A 668 7.38 -8.48 -14.59
C LEU A 668 8.27 -8.46 -13.32
N ALA A 669 9.55 -8.84 -13.45
CA ALA A 669 10.63 -8.64 -12.48
C ALA A 669 10.43 -9.21 -11.06
N GLU A 670 9.36 -9.97 -10.79
CA GLU A 670 9.11 -10.55 -9.48
C GLU A 670 10.03 -11.74 -9.19
N LYS A 671 11.02 -11.51 -8.31
CA LYS A 671 12.05 -12.50 -7.96
C LYS A 671 11.42 -13.68 -7.20
N GLY A 672 11.55 -14.88 -7.75
CA GLY A 672 11.01 -16.12 -7.18
C GLY A 672 9.63 -16.52 -7.71
N SER A 673 9.08 -15.76 -8.67
CA SER A 673 7.95 -16.20 -9.49
C SER A 673 8.34 -17.39 -10.39
N TYR A 674 7.37 -18.19 -10.81
CA TYR A 674 7.54 -19.34 -11.69
C TYR A 674 6.39 -19.46 -12.70
N TRP A 675 6.67 -20.15 -13.80
CA TRP A 675 5.73 -20.37 -14.91
C TRP A 675 5.88 -21.77 -15.49
N ALA A 676 4.95 -22.18 -16.34
CA ALA A 676 5.02 -23.46 -17.03
C ALA A 676 5.95 -23.39 -18.25
N VAL A 677 6.66 -24.46 -18.55
CA VAL A 677 7.49 -24.62 -19.75
C VAL A 677 7.06 -25.90 -20.43
N VAL A 678 6.61 -25.80 -21.69
CA VAL A 678 6.11 -26.94 -22.45
C VAL A 678 7.28 -27.83 -22.90
N ASP A 679 7.05 -29.13 -22.85
CA ASP A 679 7.95 -30.13 -23.41
C ASP A 679 7.90 -30.08 -24.95
N ILE A 680 9.04 -29.70 -25.55
CA ILE A 680 9.20 -29.53 -26.99
C ILE A 680 8.93 -30.84 -27.76
N ASP A 681 9.30 -31.99 -27.18
CA ASP A 681 9.15 -33.29 -27.84
C ASP A 681 7.70 -33.77 -27.82
N ASP A 682 7.00 -33.52 -26.70
CA ASP A 682 5.57 -33.78 -26.60
C ASP A 682 4.78 -32.90 -27.59
N LEU A 683 5.10 -31.60 -27.65
CA LEU A 683 4.46 -30.66 -28.59
C LEU A 683 4.71 -31.07 -30.04
N ALA A 684 5.97 -31.33 -30.41
CA ALA A 684 6.33 -31.73 -31.77
C ALA A 684 5.62 -33.03 -32.18
N GLY A 685 5.60 -34.02 -31.29
CA GLY A 685 4.92 -35.29 -31.50
C GLY A 685 3.42 -35.13 -31.71
N LYS A 686 2.75 -34.31 -30.87
CA LYS A 686 1.30 -34.04 -30.98
C LYS A 686 0.95 -33.24 -32.23
N MET A 687 1.75 -32.26 -32.62
CA MET A 687 1.56 -31.52 -33.88
C MET A 687 1.65 -32.45 -35.09
N ARG A 688 2.69 -33.27 -35.18
CA ARG A 688 2.87 -34.24 -36.26
C ARG A 688 1.75 -35.29 -36.28
N ALA A 689 1.38 -35.82 -35.12
CA ALA A 689 0.30 -36.79 -35.00
C ALA A 689 -1.06 -36.23 -35.39
N LEU A 690 -1.36 -34.98 -35.05
CA LEU A 690 -2.61 -34.30 -35.44
C LEU A 690 -2.66 -34.09 -36.95
N ARG A 691 -1.59 -33.55 -37.55
CA ARG A 691 -1.48 -33.35 -39.01
C ARG A 691 -1.64 -34.67 -39.77
N ASP A 692 -1.01 -35.74 -39.27
CA ASP A 692 -1.05 -37.06 -39.92
C ASP A 692 -2.37 -37.82 -39.64
N GLY A 693 -3.32 -37.24 -38.90
CA GLY A 693 -4.58 -37.86 -38.52
C GLY A 693 -4.46 -39.02 -37.52
N ARG A 694 -3.29 -39.19 -36.90
CA ARG A 694 -3.04 -40.21 -35.86
C ARG A 694 -3.55 -39.78 -34.48
N LEU A 695 -3.63 -38.46 -34.25
CA LEU A 695 -4.27 -37.87 -33.07
C LEU A 695 -5.61 -37.27 -33.52
N ARG A 696 -6.70 -37.68 -32.87
CA ARG A 696 -8.01 -37.11 -33.16
C ARG A 696 -8.18 -35.77 -32.44
N PRO A 697 -8.86 -34.80 -33.05
CA PRO A 697 -9.39 -33.65 -32.33
C PRO A 697 -10.22 -34.08 -31.12
N ALA A 698 -10.25 -33.22 -30.11
CA ALA A 698 -11.03 -33.44 -28.91
C ALA A 698 -12.53 -33.61 -29.23
N ALA A 699 -13.26 -34.36 -28.40
CA ALA A 699 -14.62 -34.79 -28.71
C ALA A 699 -15.66 -33.67 -28.58
N ARG A 700 -15.41 -32.70 -27.68
CA ARG A 700 -16.27 -31.54 -27.46
C ARG A 700 -15.53 -30.26 -27.81
N LEU A 701 -15.65 -29.77 -29.04
CA LEU A 701 -15.06 -28.51 -29.45
C LEU A 701 -16.00 -27.31 -29.22
N ASP A 702 -16.81 -27.35 -28.16
CA ASP A 702 -17.70 -26.24 -27.80
C ASP A 702 -17.20 -25.54 -26.54
N TYR A 703 -17.18 -24.22 -26.61
CA TYR A 703 -16.84 -23.35 -25.51
C TYR A 703 -18.05 -23.17 -24.61
N GLY A 704 -18.16 -24.02 -23.59
CA GLY A 704 -19.26 -24.00 -22.63
C GLY A 704 -19.17 -22.92 -21.55
N ALA A 705 -18.43 -21.82 -21.75
CA ALA A 705 -18.16 -20.90 -20.65
C ALA A 705 -19.27 -19.89 -20.36
N GLU A 706 -19.09 -19.22 -19.22
CA GLU A 706 -20.04 -18.32 -18.61
C GLU A 706 -20.39 -17.14 -19.53
N ASP A 707 -21.68 -16.95 -19.76
CA ASP A 707 -22.20 -15.73 -20.37
C ASP A 707 -21.76 -14.52 -19.51
N TRP A 708 -21.45 -13.37 -20.10
CA TRP A 708 -21.15 -12.15 -19.34
C TRP A 708 -22.26 -11.80 -18.35
N LYS A 709 -23.50 -12.24 -18.63
CA LYS A 709 -24.61 -12.20 -17.68
C LYS A 709 -24.33 -12.96 -16.38
N VAL A 710 -23.80 -14.17 -16.44
CA VAL A 710 -23.44 -14.99 -15.26
C VAL A 710 -22.30 -14.33 -14.49
N VAL A 711 -21.27 -13.83 -15.20
CA VAL A 711 -20.17 -13.08 -14.56
C VAL A 711 -20.71 -11.85 -13.82
N ALA A 712 -21.66 -11.12 -14.42
CA ALA A 712 -22.30 -9.97 -13.79
C ALA A 712 -23.11 -10.35 -12.54
N GLU A 713 -23.86 -11.45 -12.59
CA GLU A 713 -24.60 -12.01 -11.45
C GLU A 713 -23.65 -12.46 -10.31
N ASN A 714 -22.53 -13.11 -10.65
CA ASN A 714 -21.50 -13.51 -9.68
C ASN A 714 -20.86 -12.30 -8.99
N ILE A 715 -20.56 -11.23 -9.75
CA ILE A 715 -20.03 -9.99 -9.17
C ILE A 715 -21.07 -9.31 -8.28
N ALA A 716 -22.33 -9.24 -8.69
CA ALA A 716 -23.39 -8.68 -7.87
C ALA A 716 -23.57 -9.47 -6.55
N SER A 717 -23.55 -10.81 -6.63
CA SER A 717 -23.58 -11.68 -5.45
C SER A 717 -22.38 -11.48 -4.53
N PHE A 718 -21.18 -11.25 -5.08
CA PHE A 718 -20.02 -10.91 -4.26
C PHE A 718 -20.19 -9.58 -3.53
N VAL A 719 -20.69 -8.57 -4.23
CA VAL A 719 -21.00 -7.26 -3.61
C VAL A 719 -21.99 -7.44 -2.46
N ASP A 720 -23.05 -8.23 -2.65
CA ASP A 720 -24.01 -8.54 -1.59
C ASP A 720 -23.34 -9.19 -0.37
N GLU A 721 -22.44 -10.15 -0.59
CA GLU A 721 -21.73 -10.81 0.49
C GLU A 721 -20.78 -9.87 1.25
N LEU A 722 -20.10 -8.96 0.55
CA LEU A 722 -19.19 -7.98 1.18
C LEU A 722 -19.94 -6.89 1.97
N GLU A 723 -21.18 -6.60 1.59
CA GLU A 723 -22.04 -5.67 2.31
C GLU A 723 -22.80 -6.30 3.47
N THR A 724 -22.93 -7.63 3.47
CA THR A 724 -23.53 -8.37 4.57
C THR A 724 -22.70 -8.20 5.83
N GLU A 725 -23.35 -7.82 6.94
CA GLU A 725 -22.68 -7.69 8.23
C GLU A 725 -22.24 -9.08 8.71
N LYS A 726 -20.95 -9.21 9.01
CA LYS A 726 -20.31 -10.44 9.48
C LYS A 726 -19.73 -10.23 10.88
N PRO A 727 -19.75 -11.25 11.75
CA PRO A 727 -19.02 -11.19 13.01
C PRO A 727 -17.51 -11.03 12.75
N VAL A 728 -16.82 -10.30 13.61
CA VAL A 728 -15.37 -10.11 13.53
C VAL A 728 -14.67 -11.21 14.34
N LYS A 729 -13.70 -11.89 13.73
CA LYS A 729 -12.76 -12.80 14.40
C LYS A 729 -11.57 -11.98 14.91
N ASP A 730 -11.62 -11.61 16.18
CA ASP A 730 -10.59 -10.80 16.85
C ASP A 730 -9.38 -11.62 17.33
N ARG A 731 -9.54 -12.94 17.47
CA ARG A 731 -8.46 -13.86 17.84
C ARG A 731 -8.49 -15.15 17.02
N ILE A 732 -7.31 -15.59 16.56
CA ILE A 732 -7.07 -16.87 15.88
C ILE A 732 -6.14 -17.71 16.76
N ARG A 733 -6.58 -18.92 17.13
CA ARG A 733 -5.77 -19.86 17.93
C ARG A 733 -5.04 -20.82 17.01
N LEU A 734 -3.71 -20.73 16.99
CA LEU A 734 -2.84 -21.49 16.10
C LEU A 734 -1.89 -22.39 16.88
N ALA A 735 -1.93 -23.69 16.60
CA ALA A 735 -0.91 -24.63 17.09
C ALA A 735 0.24 -24.69 16.08
N SER A 736 1.47 -24.46 16.53
CA SER A 736 2.69 -24.56 15.71
C SER A 736 3.47 -25.82 16.09
N VAL A 737 3.43 -26.86 15.27
CA VAL A 737 4.21 -28.10 15.46
C VAL A 737 5.56 -27.96 14.76
N SER A 738 6.65 -27.88 15.53
CA SER A 738 8.01 -27.79 14.98
C SER A 738 9.05 -28.18 16.01
N THR A 739 10.33 -28.22 15.63
CA THR A 739 11.44 -28.36 16.58
C THR A 739 11.73 -27.06 17.36
N TYR A 740 10.74 -26.18 17.52
CA TYR A 740 10.87 -24.84 18.09
C TYR A 740 11.82 -24.79 19.30
N ASN A 741 12.70 -23.77 19.35
CA ASN A 741 13.64 -23.57 20.46
C ASN A 741 14.62 -24.75 20.70
N THR A 742 15.00 -25.48 19.64
CA THR A 742 16.14 -26.42 19.65
C THR A 742 17.26 -25.95 18.71
N ARG A 743 18.45 -26.58 18.78
CA ARG A 743 19.61 -26.28 17.91
C ARG A 743 19.41 -26.86 16.50
N CYS A 744 18.38 -26.40 15.79
CA CYS A 744 17.95 -26.89 14.49
C CYS A 744 17.63 -25.74 13.54
N GLY A 745 17.97 -25.88 12.25
CA GLY A 745 17.66 -24.86 11.23
C GLY A 745 16.17 -24.62 11.04
N ILE A 746 15.34 -25.68 11.16
CA ILE A 746 13.87 -25.58 11.10
C ILE A 746 13.33 -24.83 12.33
N ALA A 747 13.94 -25.02 13.50
CA ALA A 747 13.56 -24.29 14.72
C ALA A 747 13.79 -22.77 14.54
N ALA A 748 14.97 -22.40 14.05
CA ALA A 748 15.34 -21.03 13.75
C ALA A 748 14.41 -20.37 12.71
N TYR A 749 14.07 -21.13 11.65
CA TYR A 749 13.12 -20.70 10.63
C TYR A 749 11.72 -20.46 11.22
N ALA A 750 11.18 -21.44 11.96
CA ALA A 750 9.85 -21.35 12.56
C ALA A 750 9.75 -20.17 13.54
N GLU A 751 10.80 -19.93 14.34
CA GLU A 751 10.85 -18.80 15.26
C GLU A 751 10.81 -17.45 14.52
N GLY A 752 11.64 -17.26 13.50
CA GLY A 752 11.64 -16.02 12.74
C GLY A 752 10.35 -15.78 11.97
N LEU A 753 9.76 -16.84 11.38
CA LEU A 753 8.47 -16.76 10.69
C LEU A 753 7.33 -16.37 11.65
N LEU A 754 7.19 -17.08 12.77
CA LEU A 754 6.07 -16.90 13.70
C LEU A 754 6.19 -15.62 14.52
N ARG A 755 7.38 -15.01 14.60
CA ARG A 755 7.58 -13.70 15.23
C ARG A 755 6.83 -12.58 14.52
N GLU A 756 6.64 -12.71 13.20
CA GLU A 756 5.95 -11.76 12.34
C GLU A 756 4.41 -11.84 12.45
N PHE A 757 3.89 -12.87 13.12
CA PHE A 757 2.46 -12.98 13.37
C PHE A 757 2.07 -12.00 14.49
N PRO A 758 1.07 -11.14 14.26
CA PRO A 758 0.70 -10.13 15.26
C PRO A 758 0.01 -10.78 16.47
N ASP A 759 0.58 -10.62 17.65
CA ASP A 759 0.04 -11.09 18.95
C ASP A 759 -1.37 -10.54 19.26
N THR A 760 -1.78 -9.48 18.57
CA THR A 760 -3.12 -8.88 18.69
C THR A 760 -4.20 -9.72 18.00
N LEU A 761 -3.84 -10.46 16.95
CA LEU A 761 -4.77 -11.34 16.23
C LEU A 761 -4.48 -12.83 16.49
N TYR A 762 -3.22 -13.22 16.63
CA TYR A 762 -2.84 -14.63 16.80
C TYR A 762 -2.50 -14.97 18.24
N GLU A 763 -3.09 -16.06 18.74
CA GLU A 763 -2.69 -16.76 19.94
C GLU A 763 -1.99 -18.06 19.52
N ILE A 764 -0.65 -18.04 19.55
CA ILE A 764 0.17 -19.15 19.07
C ILE A 764 0.68 -19.98 20.25
N GLU A 765 0.39 -21.29 20.21
CA GLU A 765 1.00 -22.28 21.09
C GLU A 765 2.01 -23.11 20.29
N HIS A 766 3.27 -23.12 20.72
CA HIS A 766 4.34 -23.85 20.06
C HIS A 766 4.45 -25.27 20.64
N TRP A 767 4.15 -26.28 19.84
CA TRP A 767 4.29 -27.69 20.17
C TRP A 767 5.66 -28.19 19.73
N ALA A 768 6.61 -28.08 20.65
CA ALA A 768 8.01 -28.41 20.46
C ALA A 768 8.30 -29.90 20.70
N THR A 769 9.42 -30.37 20.13
CA THR A 769 9.99 -31.68 20.44
C THR A 769 10.51 -31.75 21.88
N ARG A 770 10.57 -32.95 22.46
CA ARG A 770 11.15 -33.22 23.80
C ARG A 770 12.69 -33.23 23.85
N GLU A 771 13.36 -32.90 22.75
CA GLU A 771 14.82 -32.71 22.71
C GLU A 771 15.29 -31.51 23.57
N GLU A 772 16.59 -31.45 23.83
CA GLU A 772 17.21 -30.45 24.70
C GLU A 772 17.07 -29.02 24.13
N ALA A 773 16.60 -28.10 24.97
CA ALA A 773 16.38 -26.70 24.60
C ALA A 773 17.68 -25.99 24.23
N GLN A 774 17.59 -24.98 23.36
CA GLN A 774 18.73 -24.10 23.12
C GLN A 774 19.04 -23.25 24.37
N ALA A 775 20.32 -23.22 24.76
CA ALA A 775 20.76 -22.51 25.96
C ALA A 775 20.47 -20.99 25.86
N GLY A 776 19.83 -20.43 26.89
CA GLY A 776 19.51 -19.00 26.98
C GLY A 776 18.09 -18.61 26.56
N HIS A 777 17.30 -19.53 25.99
CA HIS A 777 15.86 -19.30 25.79
C HIS A 777 15.05 -19.69 27.03
N LEU A 778 14.10 -18.84 27.40
CA LEU A 778 13.19 -19.08 28.53
C LEU A 778 12.05 -20.00 28.10
N GLU A 779 11.78 -21.03 28.90
CA GLU A 779 10.49 -21.72 28.87
C GLU A 779 9.38 -20.71 29.17
N THR A 780 8.34 -20.69 28.35
CA THR A 780 7.17 -19.81 28.54
C THR A 780 5.90 -20.65 28.49
N ASP A 781 4.80 -20.12 29.01
CA ASP A 781 3.49 -20.77 28.97
C ASP A 781 2.99 -21.04 27.53
N ARG A 782 3.60 -20.42 26.52
CA ARG A 782 3.28 -20.62 25.09
C ARG A 782 4.09 -21.72 24.41
N VAL A 783 5.07 -22.34 25.08
CA VAL A 783 5.89 -23.42 24.52
C VAL A 783 5.60 -24.71 25.29
N ARG A 784 5.19 -25.77 24.59
CA ARG A 784 4.92 -27.09 25.17
C ARG A 784 5.72 -28.17 24.45
N ARG A 785 6.49 -28.96 25.19
CA ARG A 785 7.23 -30.11 24.62
C ARG A 785 6.38 -31.37 24.58
N LEU A 786 5.69 -31.58 23.46
CA LEU A 786 4.61 -32.57 23.39
C LEU A 786 4.96 -33.86 22.64
N TRP A 787 5.97 -33.85 21.76
CA TRP A 787 6.26 -34.98 20.87
C TRP A 787 7.73 -35.39 20.85
N VAL A 788 7.99 -36.63 20.45
CA VAL A 788 9.33 -37.18 20.20
C VAL A 788 9.44 -37.60 18.72
N PRO A 789 10.57 -37.32 18.04
CA PRO A 789 10.75 -37.74 16.65
C PRO A 789 10.48 -39.23 16.45
N LEU A 790 9.64 -39.56 15.47
CA LEU A 790 9.26 -40.93 15.06
C LEU A 790 8.60 -41.79 16.16
N ALA A 791 8.05 -41.18 17.21
CA ALA A 791 7.37 -41.91 18.29
C ALA A 791 5.88 -42.20 18.04
N GLY A 792 5.29 -41.64 16.98
CA GLY A 792 3.85 -41.82 16.67
C GLY A 792 2.93 -40.91 17.49
N ASP A 793 3.39 -39.71 17.85
CA ASP A 793 2.66 -38.75 18.69
C ASP A 793 1.75 -37.80 17.89
N PHE A 794 1.82 -37.75 16.56
CA PHE A 794 1.21 -36.67 15.77
C PHE A 794 -0.32 -36.72 15.81
N ARG A 795 -0.93 -37.90 15.71
CA ARG A 795 -2.38 -38.03 15.86
C ARG A 795 -2.88 -37.50 17.21
N ALA A 796 -2.16 -37.77 18.30
CA ALA A 796 -2.53 -37.27 19.62
C ALA A 796 -2.44 -35.74 19.72
N LEU A 797 -1.46 -35.12 19.04
CA LEU A 797 -1.40 -33.66 18.90
C LEU A 797 -2.66 -33.12 18.19
N CYS A 798 -3.11 -33.81 17.13
CA CYS A 798 -4.29 -33.40 16.39
C CYS A 798 -5.58 -33.55 17.22
N GLU A 799 -5.72 -34.62 17.99
CA GLU A 799 -6.83 -34.82 18.93
C GLU A 799 -6.87 -33.70 19.98
N ARG A 800 -5.71 -33.30 20.52
CA ARG A 800 -5.58 -32.13 21.41
C ARG A 800 -6.01 -30.82 20.73
N ALA A 801 -5.66 -30.60 19.46
CA ALA A 801 -6.03 -29.39 18.74
C ALA A 801 -7.56 -29.22 18.68
N VAL A 802 -8.27 -30.34 18.44
CA VAL A 802 -9.73 -30.40 18.40
C VAL A 802 -10.30 -30.18 19.80
N ASP A 803 -9.86 -30.95 20.79
CA ASP A 803 -10.39 -30.91 22.15
C ASP A 803 -10.21 -29.53 22.82
N GLU A 804 -9.10 -28.86 22.52
CA GLU A 804 -8.82 -27.54 23.06
C GLU A 804 -9.36 -26.39 22.21
N GLY A 805 -9.95 -26.65 21.04
CA GLY A 805 -10.59 -25.63 20.20
C GLY A 805 -9.61 -24.69 19.49
N PHE A 806 -8.58 -25.24 18.84
CA PHE A 806 -7.70 -24.49 17.94
C PHE A 806 -8.36 -24.25 16.58
N ASP A 807 -8.10 -23.11 15.96
CA ASP A 807 -8.62 -22.79 14.62
C ASP A 807 -7.83 -23.51 13.52
N ALA A 808 -6.52 -23.64 13.73
CA ALA A 808 -5.58 -24.20 12.77
C ALA A 808 -4.36 -24.85 13.43
N VAL A 809 -3.74 -25.78 12.70
CA VAL A 809 -2.45 -26.40 13.03
C VAL A 809 -1.47 -26.16 11.87
N LEU A 810 -0.31 -25.57 12.16
CA LEU A 810 0.81 -25.40 11.23
C LEU A 810 1.95 -26.36 11.59
N VAL A 811 2.27 -27.26 10.66
CA VAL A 811 3.27 -28.31 10.85
C VAL A 811 4.51 -28.01 10.02
N GLN A 812 5.65 -27.82 10.69
CA GLN A 812 6.96 -27.77 10.05
C GLN A 812 7.47 -29.21 9.90
N PHE A 813 7.39 -29.78 8.71
CA PHE A 813 7.64 -31.20 8.47
C PHE A 813 9.02 -31.48 7.86
N ASN A 814 9.65 -32.53 8.39
CA ASN A 814 10.77 -33.25 7.78
C ASN A 814 10.54 -34.75 8.02
N PHE A 815 11.02 -35.62 7.14
CA PHE A 815 10.87 -37.08 7.28
C PHE A 815 11.35 -37.62 8.63
N GLY A 816 12.33 -36.99 9.25
CA GLY A 816 12.81 -37.39 10.58
C GLY A 816 11.86 -37.10 11.75
N PHE A 817 10.72 -36.42 11.54
CA PHE A 817 9.85 -35.95 12.63
C PHE A 817 8.69 -36.91 12.94
N PHE A 818 7.91 -37.29 11.94
CA PHE A 818 6.73 -38.14 12.10
C PHE A 818 6.70 -39.23 11.03
N GLU A 819 6.24 -40.43 11.40
CA GLU A 819 5.95 -41.49 10.43
C GLU A 819 4.75 -41.05 9.56
N LEU A 820 4.79 -41.32 8.25
CA LEU A 820 3.80 -40.79 7.30
C LEU A 820 2.36 -41.25 7.61
N ASP A 821 2.19 -42.50 8.03
CA ASP A 821 0.87 -43.04 8.39
C ASP A 821 0.25 -42.30 9.59
N ASP A 822 1.06 -41.95 10.60
CA ASP A 822 0.61 -41.18 11.77
C ASP A 822 0.33 -39.72 11.40
N LEU A 823 1.18 -39.12 10.56
CA LEU A 823 0.97 -37.79 9.99
C LEU A 823 -0.40 -37.71 9.30
N PHE A 824 -0.65 -38.58 8.31
CA PHE A 824 -1.89 -38.53 7.55
C PHE A 824 -3.13 -38.91 8.37
N ALA A 825 -3.01 -39.83 9.33
CA ALA A 825 -4.09 -40.13 10.26
C ALA A 825 -4.47 -38.92 11.13
N GLY A 826 -3.48 -38.16 11.63
CA GLY A 826 -3.71 -36.93 12.37
C GLY A 826 -4.34 -35.83 11.52
N LEU A 827 -3.82 -35.60 10.31
CA LEU A 827 -4.36 -34.59 9.39
C LEU A 827 -5.81 -34.90 8.99
N ALA A 828 -6.13 -36.19 8.74
CA ALA A 828 -7.50 -36.62 8.49
C ALA A 828 -8.43 -36.38 9.69
N HIS A 829 -7.92 -36.54 10.92
CA HIS A 829 -8.67 -36.24 12.14
C HIS A 829 -9.00 -34.74 12.26
N LEU A 830 -8.04 -33.84 11.99
CA LEU A 830 -8.27 -32.39 11.99
C LEU A 830 -9.38 -32.00 10.99
N ARG A 831 -9.27 -32.50 9.75
CA ARG A 831 -10.25 -32.26 8.68
C ARG A 831 -11.65 -32.72 9.07
N ALA A 832 -11.77 -33.90 9.67
CA ALA A 832 -13.06 -34.44 10.11
C ALA A 832 -13.75 -33.58 11.19
N HIS A 833 -13.00 -32.77 11.92
CA HIS A 833 -13.49 -31.88 12.98
C HIS A 833 -13.44 -30.39 12.63
N GLY A 834 -13.14 -30.05 11.37
CA GLY A 834 -13.14 -28.67 10.88
C GLY A 834 -11.97 -27.80 11.37
N VAL A 835 -10.91 -28.40 11.90
CA VAL A 835 -9.65 -27.69 12.24
C VAL A 835 -8.78 -27.66 10.99
N LEU A 836 -8.31 -26.48 10.61
CA LEU A 836 -7.52 -26.29 9.39
C LEU A 836 -6.09 -26.82 9.56
N ALA A 837 -5.57 -27.51 8.56
CA ALA A 837 -4.27 -28.16 8.60
C ALA A 837 -3.33 -27.64 7.50
N TYR A 838 -2.20 -27.10 7.95
CA TYR A 838 -1.15 -26.54 7.10
C TYR A 838 0.14 -27.34 7.29
N VAL A 839 0.77 -27.78 6.20
CA VAL A 839 2.03 -28.53 6.27
C VAL A 839 3.09 -27.85 5.42
N GLU A 840 4.20 -27.48 6.06
CA GLU A 840 5.37 -26.92 5.41
C GLU A 840 6.46 -27.99 5.28
N PHE A 841 6.69 -28.45 4.05
CA PHE A 841 7.68 -29.47 3.75
C PHE A 841 9.05 -28.84 3.54
N HIS A 842 9.94 -29.05 4.51
CA HIS A 842 11.36 -28.68 4.37
C HIS A 842 12.13 -29.62 3.43
N LYS A 843 11.50 -30.74 3.06
CA LYS A 843 12.01 -31.75 2.13
C LYS A 843 10.86 -32.53 1.50
N THR A 844 10.86 -32.62 0.17
CA THR A 844 9.90 -33.47 -0.58
C THR A 844 10.57 -34.68 -1.24
N ALA A 845 11.85 -34.55 -1.61
CA ALA A 845 12.59 -35.61 -2.30
C ALA A 845 12.77 -36.86 -1.42
N ASP A 846 12.62 -38.02 -2.05
CA ASP A 846 12.80 -39.33 -1.42
C ASP A 846 14.09 -39.41 -0.58
N ALA A 847 13.93 -39.96 0.62
CA ALA A 847 15.00 -40.06 1.61
C ALA A 847 15.08 -41.48 2.19
N ALA A 848 16.03 -41.70 3.09
CA ALA A 848 16.10 -42.90 3.91
C ALA A 848 16.30 -42.50 5.38
N ILE A 849 15.59 -43.17 6.28
CA ILE A 849 15.75 -43.05 7.73
C ILE A 849 16.40 -44.35 8.22
N GLY A 850 17.70 -44.30 8.49
CA GLY A 850 18.50 -45.53 8.60
C GLY A 850 18.46 -46.30 7.27
N ASP A 851 18.10 -47.58 7.32
CA ASP A 851 17.97 -48.44 6.13
C ASP A 851 16.58 -48.40 5.49
N ARG A 852 15.63 -47.65 6.05
CA ARG A 852 14.24 -47.61 5.57
C ARG A 852 14.04 -46.48 4.55
N PRO A 853 13.65 -46.77 3.29
CA PRO A 853 13.28 -45.73 2.34
C PRO A 853 11.97 -45.07 2.75
N VAL A 854 11.90 -43.74 2.64
CA VAL A 854 10.70 -42.95 2.89
C VAL A 854 10.44 -42.05 1.68
N SER A 855 9.18 -42.04 1.24
CA SER A 855 8.75 -41.30 0.05
C SER A 855 7.31 -40.83 0.21
N LEU A 856 7.00 -39.66 -0.35
CA LEU A 856 5.63 -39.18 -0.47
C LEU A 856 4.89 -39.86 -1.64
N ALA A 857 5.60 -40.60 -2.49
CA ALA A 857 4.99 -41.35 -3.58
C ALA A 857 3.97 -42.37 -3.04
N GLY A 858 2.78 -42.36 -3.61
CA GLY A 858 1.65 -43.19 -3.15
C GLY A 858 0.65 -42.47 -2.24
N HIS A 859 0.99 -41.29 -1.71
CA HIS A 859 0.12 -40.52 -0.81
C HIS A 859 -0.54 -39.29 -1.48
N GLY A 860 -0.74 -39.33 -2.81
CA GLY A 860 -1.25 -38.18 -3.57
C GLY A 860 -2.65 -37.73 -3.13
N ALA A 861 -3.53 -38.65 -2.75
CA ALA A 861 -4.89 -38.33 -2.29
C ALA A 861 -4.88 -37.68 -0.90
N GLU A 862 -4.05 -38.18 0.01
CA GLU A 862 -3.87 -37.65 1.36
C GLU A 862 -3.25 -36.24 1.31
N LEU A 863 -2.24 -36.04 0.47
CA LEU A 863 -1.62 -34.73 0.24
C LEU A 863 -2.63 -33.74 -0.36
N ALA A 864 -3.44 -34.15 -1.35
CA ALA A 864 -4.48 -33.30 -1.93
C ALA A 864 -5.60 -32.93 -0.94
N ALA A 865 -5.75 -33.67 0.16
CA ALA A 865 -6.76 -33.42 1.18
C ALA A 865 -6.34 -32.40 2.26
N ILE A 866 -5.05 -32.05 2.32
CA ILE A 866 -4.49 -31.00 3.20
C ILE A 866 -4.99 -29.63 2.73
N ASP A 867 -5.38 -28.74 3.66
CA ASP A 867 -5.92 -27.41 3.30
C ASP A 867 -4.89 -26.56 2.55
N ARG A 868 -3.61 -26.64 2.95
CA ARG A 868 -2.49 -26.01 2.25
C ARG A 868 -1.15 -26.69 2.52
N ILE A 869 -0.37 -26.85 1.45
CA ILE A 869 1.00 -27.36 1.47
C ILE A 869 1.95 -26.22 1.10
N PHE A 870 2.95 -25.99 1.94
CA PHE A 870 4.02 -25.04 1.68
C PHE A 870 5.32 -25.75 1.31
N VAL A 871 6.01 -25.27 0.26
CA VAL A 871 7.29 -25.83 -0.22
C VAL A 871 8.28 -24.73 -0.60
N HIS A 872 9.57 -25.04 -0.69
CA HIS A 872 10.63 -24.03 -0.79
C HIS A 872 11.21 -23.78 -2.17
N GLY A 873 10.95 -24.66 -3.14
CA GLY A 873 11.48 -24.50 -4.49
C GLY A 873 10.58 -25.09 -5.57
N VAL A 874 10.83 -24.65 -6.81
CA VAL A 874 10.12 -25.14 -8.00
C VAL A 874 10.33 -26.64 -8.22
N GLY A 875 11.45 -27.19 -7.74
CA GLY A 875 11.68 -28.64 -7.73
C GLY A 875 10.64 -29.40 -6.90
N ASP A 876 10.31 -28.89 -5.71
CA ASP A 876 9.27 -29.47 -4.84
C ASP A 876 7.88 -29.37 -5.49
N VAL A 877 7.57 -28.21 -6.11
CA VAL A 877 6.31 -27.99 -6.82
C VAL A 877 6.15 -29.01 -7.96
N ASN A 878 7.21 -29.25 -8.74
CA ASN A 878 7.18 -30.24 -9.81
C ASN A 878 7.03 -31.66 -9.27
N TYR A 879 7.73 -32.02 -8.19
CA TYR A 879 7.61 -33.33 -7.58
C TYR A 879 6.17 -33.61 -7.10
N LEU A 880 5.54 -32.67 -6.39
CA LEU A 880 4.16 -32.80 -5.95
C LEU A 880 3.18 -32.85 -7.13
N ARG A 881 3.42 -32.05 -8.18
CA ARG A 881 2.62 -32.10 -9.40
C ARG A 881 2.69 -33.46 -10.10
N ASP A 882 3.86 -34.10 -10.14
CA ASP A 882 4.03 -35.44 -10.70
C ASP A 882 3.21 -36.49 -9.90
N LEU A 883 2.87 -36.20 -8.64
CA LEU A 883 1.95 -36.99 -7.80
C LEU A 883 0.47 -36.58 -7.94
N GLY A 884 0.15 -35.61 -8.79
CA GLY A 884 -1.20 -35.06 -8.98
C GLY A 884 -1.58 -33.93 -8.01
N VAL A 885 -0.66 -33.47 -7.16
CA VAL A 885 -0.90 -32.49 -6.10
C VAL A 885 -0.41 -31.11 -6.54
N HIS A 886 -1.32 -30.16 -6.76
CA HIS A 886 -0.96 -28.83 -7.29
C HIS A 886 -1.83 -27.68 -6.77
N ASP A 887 -3.15 -27.87 -6.66
CA ASP A 887 -4.09 -26.80 -6.29
C ASP A 887 -3.89 -26.24 -4.88
N ASN A 888 -3.50 -27.12 -3.96
CA ASN A 888 -3.22 -26.78 -2.56
C ASN A 888 -1.74 -26.52 -2.28
N VAL A 889 -0.88 -26.42 -3.30
CA VAL A 889 0.58 -26.21 -3.13
C VAL A 889 0.94 -24.75 -3.33
N THR A 890 1.63 -24.17 -2.36
CA THR A 890 2.13 -22.79 -2.38
C THR A 890 3.65 -22.79 -2.19
N LEU A 891 4.37 -22.14 -3.10
CA LEU A 891 5.82 -21.97 -2.96
C LEU A 891 6.09 -20.79 -2.03
N ILE A 892 6.76 -21.04 -0.91
CA ILE A 892 7.36 -20.04 -0.03
C ILE A 892 8.87 -20.31 0.11
N PRO A 893 9.76 -19.47 -0.47
CA PRO A 893 11.18 -19.66 -0.25
C PRO A 893 11.47 -19.47 1.24
N LEU A 894 12.54 -20.09 1.76
CA LEU A 894 13.02 -19.68 3.08
C LEU A 894 13.32 -18.18 3.06
N TYR A 895 13.06 -17.47 4.15
CA TYR A 895 13.26 -16.03 4.18
C TYR A 895 14.73 -15.65 4.36
N ILE A 896 15.11 -14.48 3.84
CA ILE A 896 16.39 -13.82 4.15
C ILE A 896 16.20 -13.02 5.45
N PRO A 897 16.93 -13.35 6.54
CA PRO A 897 16.78 -12.66 7.81
C PRO A 897 17.09 -11.16 7.66
N ARG A 898 16.25 -10.29 8.25
CA ARG A 898 16.56 -8.86 8.33
C ARG A 898 17.54 -8.63 9.48
N MET A 899 18.79 -8.35 9.12
CA MET A 899 19.86 -8.07 10.06
C MET A 899 20.41 -6.65 9.84
N PRO A 900 20.88 -5.96 10.90
CA PRO A 900 21.45 -4.62 10.77
C PRO A 900 22.70 -4.64 9.88
N ARG A 901 22.92 -3.60 9.08
CA ARG A 901 24.19 -3.45 8.35
C ARG A 901 25.29 -3.07 9.34
N LEU A 902 26.30 -3.91 9.45
CA LEU A 902 27.43 -3.70 10.35
C LEU A 902 28.67 -3.23 9.58
N SER A 903 29.44 -2.33 10.18
CA SER A 903 30.71 -1.88 9.61
C SER A 903 31.73 -3.02 9.60
N ARG A 904 32.24 -3.34 8.40
CA ARG A 904 33.25 -4.39 8.19
C ARG A 904 34.50 -4.12 9.03
N ASP A 905 35.04 -2.91 8.90
CA ASP A 905 36.35 -2.55 9.44
C ASP A 905 36.31 -2.49 10.98
N ALA A 906 35.19 -1.99 11.52
CA ALA A 906 34.97 -1.98 12.96
C ALA A 906 34.82 -3.41 13.53
N LEU A 907 34.06 -4.28 12.86
CA LEU A 907 33.94 -5.69 13.26
C LEU A 907 35.30 -6.39 13.24
N ARG A 908 36.09 -6.18 12.19
CA ARG A 908 37.45 -6.75 12.10
C ARG A 908 38.35 -6.29 13.22
N SER A 909 38.26 -5.02 13.62
CA SER A 909 39.03 -4.48 14.74
C SER A 909 38.66 -5.14 16.06
N VAL A 910 37.38 -5.43 16.27
CA VAL A 910 36.89 -6.09 17.49
C VAL A 910 37.27 -7.57 17.51
N LEU A 911 37.15 -8.25 16.36
CA LEU A 911 37.38 -9.69 16.21
C LEU A 911 38.87 -10.07 16.03
N GLY A 912 39.76 -9.08 15.82
CA GLY A 912 41.18 -9.33 15.57
C GLY A 912 41.47 -9.88 14.16
N LEU A 913 40.63 -9.55 13.19
CA LEU A 913 40.79 -9.96 11.78
C LEU A 913 41.60 -8.91 10.99
N PRO A 914 42.27 -9.30 9.89
CA PRO A 914 43.13 -8.39 9.14
C PRO A 914 42.33 -7.26 8.44
N GLN A 915 42.80 -6.03 8.58
CA GLN A 915 42.14 -4.84 8.02
C GLN A 915 42.36 -4.67 6.52
N ASN A 916 43.59 -4.94 6.06
CA ASN A 916 44.02 -4.65 4.68
C ASN A 916 44.18 -5.90 3.81
N ALA A 917 43.62 -7.03 4.23
CA ALA A 917 43.67 -8.28 3.50
C ALA A 917 42.28 -8.92 3.36
N PRO A 918 42.07 -9.77 2.33
CA PRO A 918 40.80 -10.46 2.16
C PRO A 918 40.42 -11.35 3.34
N VAL A 919 39.18 -11.25 3.79
CA VAL A 919 38.59 -12.23 4.72
C VAL A 919 37.53 -13.03 3.97
N VAL A 920 37.69 -14.35 3.92
CA VAL A 920 36.72 -15.28 3.35
C VAL A 920 35.96 -15.95 4.49
N ALA A 921 34.65 -16.15 4.37
CA ALA A 921 33.87 -16.81 5.41
C ALA A 921 32.89 -17.87 4.89
N THR A 922 32.51 -18.81 5.75
CA THR A 922 31.40 -19.75 5.52
C THR A 922 30.69 -20.07 6.84
N ASN A 923 29.45 -20.56 6.78
CA ASN A 923 28.71 -20.99 7.96
C ASN A 923 27.74 -22.15 7.70
N GLY A 924 27.36 -22.85 8.76
CA GLY A 924 26.38 -23.94 8.74
C GLY A 924 26.80 -25.12 9.62
N PHE A 925 26.10 -26.26 9.52
CA PHE A 925 26.61 -27.48 10.15
C PHE A 925 27.79 -28.06 9.37
N LEU A 926 28.75 -28.67 10.07
CA LEU A 926 29.90 -29.35 9.47
C LEU A 926 29.48 -30.75 9.00
N LEU A 927 29.03 -30.87 7.76
CA LEU A 927 28.55 -32.12 7.14
C LEU A 927 29.28 -32.39 5.82
N PRO A 928 29.41 -33.66 5.38
CA PRO A 928 30.19 -34.02 4.19
C PRO A 928 29.78 -33.27 2.92
N ASN A 929 28.48 -33.03 2.73
CA ASN A 929 27.95 -32.32 1.56
C ASN A 929 28.18 -30.80 1.57
N LYS A 930 28.77 -30.23 2.63
CA LYS A 930 28.97 -28.77 2.78
C LYS A 930 30.28 -28.26 2.19
N GLY A 931 31.21 -29.17 1.86
CA GLY A 931 32.45 -28.88 1.14
C GLY A 931 33.49 -28.04 1.89
N VAL A 932 33.49 -28.10 3.22
CA VAL A 932 34.43 -27.33 4.06
C VAL A 932 35.90 -27.74 3.82
N PRO A 933 36.26 -29.03 3.70
CA PRO A 933 37.62 -29.44 3.34
C PRO A 933 38.09 -28.85 2.01
N GLU A 934 37.22 -28.84 1.01
CA GLU A 934 37.50 -28.30 -0.31
C GLU A 934 37.70 -26.78 -0.28
N LEU A 935 36.95 -26.06 0.58
CA LEU A 935 37.17 -24.63 0.82
C LEU A 935 38.57 -24.35 1.37
N ILE A 936 39.02 -25.17 2.34
CA ILE A 936 40.35 -25.05 2.94
C ILE A 936 41.42 -25.25 1.85
N GLY A 937 41.23 -26.26 0.98
CA GLY A 937 42.11 -26.47 -0.17
C GLY A 937 42.13 -25.30 -1.15
N ALA A 938 40.98 -24.73 -1.50
CA ALA A 938 40.88 -23.56 -2.37
C ALA A 938 41.55 -22.33 -1.74
N PHE A 939 41.33 -22.14 -0.43
CA PHE A 939 41.91 -21.04 0.33
C PHE A 939 43.44 -21.15 0.44
N ALA A 940 43.99 -22.36 0.59
CA ALA A 940 45.44 -22.58 0.54
C ALA A 940 46.05 -22.06 -0.78
N GLY A 941 45.35 -22.27 -1.90
CA GLY A 941 45.74 -21.71 -3.19
C GLY A 941 45.63 -20.17 -3.26
N LEU A 942 44.64 -19.59 -2.58
CA LEU A 942 44.37 -18.15 -2.55
C LEU A 942 45.49 -17.35 -1.85
N ILE A 943 46.18 -17.97 -0.87
CA ILE A 943 47.32 -17.34 -0.17
C ILE A 943 48.43 -16.91 -1.14
N ASN A 944 48.59 -17.59 -2.28
CA ASN A 944 49.59 -17.19 -3.29
C ASN A 944 49.30 -15.82 -3.91
N ASP A 945 48.02 -15.44 -4.00
CA ASP A 945 47.59 -14.15 -4.53
C ASP A 945 47.39 -13.10 -3.44
N PHE A 946 47.02 -13.54 -2.24
CA PHE A 946 46.75 -12.70 -1.08
C PHE A 946 47.45 -13.27 0.16
N PRO A 947 48.75 -12.96 0.36
CA PRO A 947 49.57 -13.57 1.40
C PRO A 947 49.08 -13.35 2.83
N ASP A 948 48.23 -12.36 3.07
CA ASP A 948 47.69 -12.01 4.40
C ASP A 948 46.19 -12.33 4.54
N ALA A 949 45.61 -13.07 3.59
CA ALA A 949 44.20 -13.44 3.65
C ALA A 949 43.87 -14.34 4.85
N HIS A 950 42.62 -14.28 5.30
CA HIS A 950 42.11 -15.03 6.46
C HIS A 950 40.81 -15.77 6.13
N LEU A 951 40.61 -16.96 6.67
CA LEU A 951 39.42 -17.79 6.49
C LEU A 951 38.67 -17.96 7.82
N VAL A 952 37.37 -17.67 7.81
CA VAL A 952 36.47 -17.83 8.96
C VAL A 952 35.49 -18.97 8.69
N LEU A 953 35.62 -20.07 9.45
CA LEU A 953 34.77 -21.25 9.38
C LEU A 953 33.81 -21.27 10.57
N ALA A 954 32.62 -20.69 10.41
CA ALA A 954 31.56 -20.71 11.42
C ALA A 954 30.70 -21.98 11.29
N THR A 955 31.32 -23.15 11.48
CA THR A 955 30.75 -24.46 11.12
C THR A 955 30.52 -25.37 12.33
N ALA A 956 29.29 -25.37 12.86
CA ALA A 956 28.94 -26.10 14.06
C ALA A 956 28.94 -27.63 13.87
N LEU A 957 29.35 -28.39 14.87
CA LEU A 957 29.24 -29.85 14.88
C LEU A 957 27.78 -30.29 14.92
N PHE A 958 27.43 -31.23 14.06
CA PHE A 958 26.17 -31.96 14.12
C PHE A 958 26.36 -33.22 14.99
N PRO A 959 25.35 -33.68 15.76
CA PRO A 959 25.49 -34.84 16.64
C PRO A 959 25.50 -36.17 15.85
N ALA A 960 26.49 -36.34 14.97
CA ALA A 960 26.73 -37.53 14.17
C ALA A 960 28.23 -37.83 14.07
N PRO A 961 28.65 -39.12 14.04
CA PRO A 961 30.07 -39.50 13.96
C PRO A 961 30.81 -38.90 12.77
N GLU A 962 30.13 -38.77 11.63
CA GLU A 962 30.68 -38.20 10.39
C GLU A 962 31.07 -36.73 10.56
N SER A 963 30.33 -35.95 11.35
CA SER A 963 30.62 -34.53 11.60
C SER A 963 31.88 -34.35 12.43
N ALA A 964 32.08 -35.22 13.44
CA ALA A 964 33.28 -35.23 14.26
C ALA A 964 34.53 -35.60 13.43
N ALA A 965 34.45 -36.67 12.63
CA ALA A 965 35.54 -37.08 11.74
C ALA A 965 35.90 -36.00 10.70
N LEU A 966 34.90 -35.25 10.22
CA LEU A 966 35.11 -34.13 9.31
C LEU A 966 35.83 -32.95 9.98
N SER A 967 35.58 -32.72 11.27
CA SER A 967 36.30 -31.71 12.05
C SER A 967 37.78 -32.04 12.17
N ASP A 968 38.11 -33.30 12.47
CA ASP A 968 39.50 -33.78 12.52
C ASP A 968 40.18 -33.61 11.15
N THR A 969 39.48 -33.97 10.07
CA THR A 969 39.96 -33.78 8.69
C THR A 969 40.25 -32.30 8.38
N CYS A 970 39.39 -31.39 8.80
CA CYS A 970 39.61 -29.96 8.60
C CYS A 970 40.85 -29.47 9.37
N ALA A 971 41.04 -29.92 10.61
CA ALA A 971 42.23 -29.58 11.40
C ALA A 971 43.52 -30.11 10.75
N ASP A 972 43.51 -31.34 10.24
CA ASP A 972 44.64 -31.93 9.53
C ASP A 972 44.99 -31.17 8.24
N LEU A 973 43.98 -30.73 7.47
CA LEU A 973 44.21 -29.93 6.25
C LEU A 973 44.78 -28.54 6.57
N ILE A 974 44.29 -27.89 7.63
CA ILE A 974 44.82 -26.60 8.07
C ILE A 974 46.31 -26.73 8.41
N ALA A 975 46.68 -27.79 9.12
CA ALA A 975 48.07 -28.07 9.47
C ALA A 975 48.92 -28.44 8.25
N LEU A 976 48.39 -29.30 7.37
CA LEU A 976 49.07 -29.74 6.16
C LEU A 976 49.45 -28.57 5.24
N TYR A 977 48.58 -27.58 5.12
CA TYR A 977 48.81 -26.39 4.28
C TYR A 977 49.52 -25.24 5.00
N GLY A 978 49.90 -25.39 6.27
CA GLY A 978 50.57 -24.33 7.03
C GLY A 978 49.69 -23.09 7.26
N LEU A 979 48.38 -23.30 7.45
CA LEU A 979 47.37 -22.24 7.56
C LEU A 979 47.06 -21.87 9.02
N GLU A 980 47.84 -22.37 9.98
CA GLU A 980 47.68 -22.05 11.40
C GLU A 980 47.83 -20.54 11.63
N GLY A 981 46.85 -19.95 12.31
CA GLY A 981 46.77 -18.49 12.51
C GLY A 981 46.12 -17.71 11.35
N ARG A 982 45.80 -18.37 10.23
CA ARG A 982 45.07 -17.80 9.07
C ARG A 982 43.65 -18.35 8.92
N VAL A 983 43.31 -19.38 9.70
CA VAL A 983 41.98 -20.00 9.73
C VAL A 983 41.43 -19.90 11.15
N SER A 984 40.21 -19.37 11.28
CA SER A 984 39.44 -19.37 12.52
C SER A 984 38.30 -20.38 12.40
N LEU A 985 38.38 -21.48 13.15
CA LEU A 985 37.38 -22.56 13.13
C LEU A 985 36.52 -22.51 14.40
N PHE A 986 35.22 -22.29 14.22
CA PHE A 986 34.20 -22.32 15.27
C PHE A 986 33.34 -23.56 15.09
N THR A 987 33.39 -24.49 16.05
CA THR A 987 32.69 -25.79 16.01
C THR A 987 31.47 -25.85 16.92
N GLU A 988 31.32 -24.86 17.79
CA GLU A 988 30.16 -24.65 18.63
C GLU A 988 28.97 -24.11 17.83
N PHE A 989 27.76 -24.34 18.34
CA PHE A 989 26.56 -23.76 17.76
C PHE A 989 26.46 -22.27 18.11
N LEU A 990 26.73 -21.41 17.13
CA LEU A 990 26.63 -19.96 17.25
C LEU A 990 25.20 -19.47 16.94
N GLY A 991 24.74 -18.46 17.68
CA GLY A 991 23.47 -17.79 17.44
C GLY A 991 23.48 -16.92 16.17
N HIS A 992 22.30 -16.50 15.73
CA HIS A 992 22.11 -15.68 14.51
C HIS A 992 22.96 -14.41 14.48
N GLU A 993 23.01 -13.67 15.58
CA GLU A 993 23.77 -12.43 15.69
C GLU A 993 25.28 -12.68 15.58
N GLN A 994 25.78 -13.75 16.20
CA GLN A 994 27.18 -14.15 16.15
C GLN A 994 27.60 -14.54 14.72
N ILE A 995 26.79 -15.35 14.05
CA ILE A 995 26.99 -15.71 12.64
C ILE A 995 26.97 -14.44 11.78
N HIS A 996 25.98 -13.57 11.96
CA HIS A 996 25.86 -12.34 11.18
C HIS A 996 27.08 -11.42 11.35
N MET A 997 27.63 -11.31 12.56
CA MET A 997 28.86 -10.56 12.79
C MET A 997 30.06 -11.14 12.06
N LEU A 998 30.27 -12.46 12.15
CA LEU A 998 31.39 -13.14 11.49
C LEU A 998 31.29 -12.98 9.96
N LEU A 999 30.10 -13.19 9.40
CA LEU A 999 29.85 -13.03 7.97
C LEU A 999 29.97 -11.57 7.51
N SER A 1000 29.51 -10.61 8.32
CA SER A 1000 29.60 -9.17 8.02
C SER A 1000 31.04 -8.64 8.01
N ALA A 1001 31.98 -9.34 8.65
CA ALA A 1001 33.40 -9.01 8.61
C ALA A 1001 34.11 -9.50 7.32
N ALA A 1002 33.49 -10.38 6.53
CA ALA A 1002 34.08 -10.97 5.33
C ALA A 1002 34.04 -10.00 4.12
N ASP A 1003 34.98 -10.19 3.19
CA ASP A 1003 34.89 -9.62 1.83
C ASP A 1003 34.18 -10.56 0.85
N LEU A 1004 34.23 -11.87 1.12
CA LEU A 1004 33.58 -12.90 0.31
C LEU A 1004 33.06 -14.02 1.22
N ILE A 1005 31.81 -14.42 1.01
CA ILE A 1005 31.22 -15.59 1.67
C ILE A 1005 31.11 -16.73 0.66
N VAL A 1006 31.57 -17.93 1.01
CA VAL A 1006 31.61 -19.08 0.10
C VAL A 1006 30.81 -20.25 0.66
N TYR A 1007 29.91 -20.81 -0.15
CA TYR A 1007 29.16 -22.03 0.15
C TYR A 1007 29.49 -23.12 -0.86
N PRO A 1008 30.55 -23.90 -0.63
CA PRO A 1008 31.09 -24.89 -1.58
C PRO A 1008 30.34 -26.22 -1.52
N TYR A 1009 29.01 -26.18 -1.57
CA TYR A 1009 28.19 -27.36 -1.32
C TYR A 1009 28.37 -28.40 -2.44
N GLY A 1010 28.41 -29.67 -2.06
CA GLY A 1010 28.23 -30.77 -2.99
C GLY A 1010 26.77 -30.92 -3.42
N PHE A 1011 26.46 -32.04 -4.07
CA PHE A 1011 25.08 -32.38 -4.40
C PHE A 1011 24.26 -32.59 -3.13
N SER A 1012 23.07 -31.98 -3.08
CA SER A 1012 22.13 -32.13 -1.98
C SER A 1012 20.72 -32.34 -2.53
N ARG A 1013 19.95 -33.19 -1.84
CA ARG A 1013 18.52 -33.40 -2.10
C ARG A 1013 17.62 -32.61 -1.14
N GLU A 1014 18.20 -31.71 -0.34
CA GLU A 1014 17.43 -30.78 0.49
C GLU A 1014 16.82 -29.68 -0.39
N SER A 1015 15.64 -29.18 -0.01
CA SER A 1015 14.87 -28.25 -0.84
C SER A 1015 15.48 -26.85 -0.88
N ALA A 1016 16.11 -26.39 0.21
CA ALA A 1016 16.70 -25.05 0.30
C ALA A 1016 17.76 -24.95 1.40
N SER A 1017 18.61 -23.91 1.34
CA SER A 1017 19.64 -23.64 2.36
C SER A 1017 19.32 -22.37 3.18
N ALA A 1018 19.29 -22.51 4.50
CA ALA A 1018 19.20 -21.36 5.42
C ALA A 1018 20.55 -20.61 5.53
N SER A 1019 21.67 -21.32 5.46
CA SER A 1019 23.01 -20.72 5.60
C SER A 1019 23.29 -19.69 4.51
N VAL A 1020 22.97 -19.98 3.24
CA VAL A 1020 23.19 -19.02 2.14
C VAL A 1020 22.40 -17.72 2.34
N ARG A 1021 21.23 -17.80 2.97
CA ARG A 1021 20.38 -16.64 3.27
C ARG A 1021 20.94 -15.80 4.41
N GLN A 1022 21.57 -16.43 5.41
CA GLN A 1022 22.35 -15.71 6.43
C GLN A 1022 23.56 -15.00 5.79
N GLY A 1023 24.20 -15.63 4.79
CA GLY A 1023 25.25 -14.99 3.99
C GLY A 1023 24.76 -13.77 3.22
N LEU A 1024 23.60 -13.87 2.55
CA LEU A 1024 22.97 -12.75 1.86
C LEU A 1024 22.58 -11.62 2.83
N ALA A 1025 22.07 -11.96 4.02
CA ALA A 1025 21.71 -10.99 5.06
C ALA A 1025 22.90 -10.16 5.57
N ALA A 1026 24.12 -10.69 5.47
CA ALA A 1026 25.35 -9.96 5.83
C ALA A 1026 25.69 -8.81 4.86
N GLY A 1027 25.02 -8.71 3.71
CA GLY A 1027 25.27 -7.67 2.71
C GLY A 1027 26.65 -7.78 2.05
N ARG A 1028 27.22 -8.99 2.00
CA ARG A 1028 28.52 -9.29 1.39
C ARG A 1028 28.35 -10.09 0.09
N PRO A 1029 29.31 -10.00 -0.85
CA PRO A 1029 29.37 -10.90 -1.99
C PRO A 1029 29.32 -12.37 -1.55
N VAL A 1030 28.46 -13.16 -2.21
CA VAL A 1030 28.29 -14.60 -1.93
C VAL A 1030 28.61 -15.41 -3.18
N LEU A 1031 29.45 -16.43 -3.02
CA LEU A 1031 29.81 -17.43 -4.02
C LEU A 1031 29.27 -18.80 -3.59
N GLY A 1032 28.53 -19.46 -4.47
CA GLY A 1032 28.07 -20.83 -4.29
C GLY A 1032 28.55 -21.78 -5.38
N THR A 1033 28.22 -23.05 -5.25
CA THR A 1033 28.38 -24.06 -6.30
C THR A 1033 27.12 -24.16 -7.15
N ASP A 1034 27.18 -24.81 -8.31
CA ASP A 1034 26.01 -25.00 -9.15
C ASP A 1034 25.22 -26.24 -8.71
N THR A 1035 24.47 -26.08 -7.62
CA THR A 1035 23.70 -27.16 -6.97
C THR A 1035 22.22 -26.77 -6.83
N PRO A 1036 21.26 -27.70 -6.97
CA PRO A 1036 19.83 -27.39 -6.94
C PRO A 1036 19.35 -26.65 -5.68
N ILE A 1037 19.99 -26.89 -4.53
CA ILE A 1037 19.64 -26.25 -3.25
C ILE A 1037 19.80 -24.72 -3.27
N PHE A 1038 20.58 -24.16 -4.20
CA PHE A 1038 20.73 -22.71 -4.40
C PHE A 1038 19.84 -22.15 -5.51
N ALA A 1039 18.99 -22.96 -6.15
CA ALA A 1039 18.10 -22.49 -7.21
C ALA A 1039 17.17 -21.36 -6.74
N SER A 1040 16.70 -21.42 -5.48
CA SER A 1040 15.78 -20.41 -4.90
C SER A 1040 16.41 -19.04 -4.65
N VAL A 1041 17.74 -18.92 -4.61
CA VAL A 1041 18.44 -17.62 -4.47
C VAL A 1041 18.93 -17.07 -5.82
N GLY A 1042 18.68 -17.79 -6.92
CA GLY A 1042 18.86 -17.31 -8.29
C GLY A 1042 20.21 -16.65 -8.55
N ASP A 1043 20.16 -15.42 -9.08
CA ASP A 1043 21.27 -14.56 -9.44
C ASP A 1043 21.78 -13.67 -8.28
N ALA A 1044 21.25 -13.85 -7.06
CA ALA A 1044 21.74 -13.17 -5.86
C ALA A 1044 23.18 -13.59 -5.49
N ILE A 1045 23.62 -14.76 -5.99
CA ILE A 1045 24.95 -15.30 -5.77
C ILE A 1045 25.63 -15.56 -7.12
N ASP A 1046 26.95 -15.48 -7.15
CA ASP A 1046 27.74 -16.03 -8.27
C ASP A 1046 27.95 -17.54 -8.04
N ARG A 1047 28.20 -18.29 -9.13
CA ARG A 1047 28.40 -19.75 -9.08
C ARG A 1047 29.72 -20.17 -9.69
N ALA A 1048 30.44 -21.06 -9.01
CA ALA A 1048 31.70 -21.64 -9.48
C ALA A 1048 31.54 -22.92 -10.32
N GLY A 1049 30.32 -23.45 -10.51
CA GLY A 1049 30.12 -24.75 -11.18
C GLY A 1049 30.17 -25.91 -10.18
N ASP A 1050 31.36 -26.30 -9.71
CA ASP A 1050 31.53 -27.39 -8.72
C ASP A 1050 32.32 -26.97 -7.47
N ASN A 1051 32.40 -27.86 -6.49
CA ASN A 1051 33.04 -27.60 -5.20
C ASN A 1051 34.54 -27.91 -5.17
N ARG A 1052 35.18 -28.26 -6.29
CA ARG A 1052 36.60 -28.63 -6.28
C ARG A 1052 37.50 -27.39 -6.08
N PRO A 1053 38.63 -27.51 -5.36
CA PRO A 1053 39.53 -26.38 -5.13
C PRO A 1053 39.99 -25.65 -6.39
N GLU A 1054 40.26 -26.40 -7.47
CA GLU A 1054 40.75 -25.86 -8.74
C GLU A 1054 39.70 -25.02 -9.47
N THR A 1055 38.43 -25.30 -9.19
CA THR A 1055 37.27 -24.58 -9.73
C THR A 1055 36.91 -23.38 -8.86
N LEU A 1056 36.91 -23.53 -7.53
CA LEU A 1056 36.56 -22.47 -6.60
C LEU A 1056 37.57 -21.31 -6.62
N LEU A 1057 38.87 -21.63 -6.64
CA LEU A 1057 39.95 -20.65 -6.48
C LEU A 1057 39.92 -19.52 -7.54
N PRO A 1058 39.81 -19.79 -8.86
CA PRO A 1058 39.71 -18.72 -9.86
C PRO A 1058 38.56 -17.75 -9.60
N HIS A 1059 37.37 -18.26 -9.26
CA HIS A 1059 36.20 -17.43 -8.97
C HIS A 1059 36.41 -16.58 -7.71
N MET A 1060 36.95 -17.18 -6.64
CA MET A 1060 37.27 -16.46 -5.40
C MET A 1060 38.26 -15.32 -5.68
N ARG A 1061 39.33 -15.61 -6.43
CA ARG A 1061 40.36 -14.65 -6.80
C ARG A 1061 39.78 -13.50 -7.62
N ASP A 1062 39.00 -13.79 -8.65
CA ASP A 1062 38.45 -12.79 -9.56
C ASP A 1062 37.48 -11.86 -8.84
N ILE A 1063 36.60 -12.39 -7.98
CA ILE A 1063 35.68 -11.57 -7.18
C ILE A 1063 36.46 -10.68 -6.21
N LEU A 1064 37.49 -11.20 -5.55
CA LEU A 1064 38.29 -10.43 -4.59
C LEU A 1064 39.12 -9.32 -5.25
N ARG A 1065 39.48 -9.46 -6.53
CA ARG A 1065 40.23 -8.45 -7.31
C ARG A 1065 39.36 -7.36 -7.95
N ASP A 1066 38.05 -7.57 -8.02
CA ASP A 1066 37.12 -6.70 -8.76
C ASP A 1066 36.05 -6.06 -7.84
N PRO A 1067 36.29 -4.82 -7.35
CA PRO A 1067 35.33 -4.10 -6.53
C PRO A 1067 34.00 -3.79 -7.22
N GLU A 1068 33.99 -3.59 -8.54
CA GLU A 1068 32.77 -3.31 -9.31
C GLU A 1068 31.88 -4.56 -9.36
N ARG A 1069 32.48 -5.73 -9.62
CA ARG A 1069 31.78 -7.01 -9.54
C ARG A 1069 31.23 -7.27 -8.14
N GLN A 1070 31.98 -6.98 -7.09
CA GLN A 1070 31.47 -7.10 -5.72
C GLN A 1070 30.29 -6.15 -5.45
N GLN A 1071 30.33 -4.92 -5.95
CA GLN A 1071 29.22 -3.97 -5.82
C GLN A 1071 27.99 -4.46 -6.58
N ALA A 1072 28.16 -4.98 -7.80
CA ALA A 1072 27.08 -5.55 -8.59
C ALA A 1072 26.46 -6.80 -7.93
N MET A 1073 27.28 -7.67 -7.32
CA MET A 1073 26.81 -8.80 -6.51
C MET A 1073 25.97 -8.35 -5.32
N ARG A 1074 26.43 -7.34 -4.57
CA ARG A 1074 25.67 -6.78 -3.43
C ARG A 1074 24.34 -6.19 -3.88
N ALA A 1075 24.31 -5.42 -4.98
CA ALA A 1075 23.08 -4.85 -5.50
C ALA A 1075 22.05 -5.92 -5.92
N ARG A 1076 22.50 -7.02 -6.56
CA ARG A 1076 21.63 -8.17 -6.90
C ARG A 1076 21.08 -8.85 -5.65
N ALA A 1077 21.93 -9.10 -4.64
CA ALA A 1077 21.52 -9.69 -3.37
C ALA A 1077 20.49 -8.82 -2.63
N GLU A 1078 20.71 -7.52 -2.56
CA GLU A 1078 19.78 -6.56 -1.96
C GLU A 1078 18.42 -6.56 -2.70
N GLY A 1079 18.44 -6.65 -4.03
CA GLY A 1079 17.23 -6.74 -4.83
C GLY A 1079 16.41 -8.02 -4.60
N VAL A 1080 17.06 -9.17 -4.35
CA VAL A 1080 16.37 -10.43 -4.04
C VAL A 1080 15.90 -10.49 -2.58
N ALA A 1081 16.64 -9.87 -1.66
CA ALA A 1081 16.22 -9.76 -0.27
C ALA A 1081 14.94 -8.92 -0.11
N ALA A 1082 14.75 -7.92 -0.98
CA ALA A 1082 13.49 -7.19 -1.09
C ALA A 1082 12.39 -8.12 -1.63
N GLY A 1083 11.40 -8.48 -0.80
CA GLY A 1083 10.30 -9.39 -1.16
C GLY A 1083 10.49 -10.84 -0.70
N GLN A 1084 11.63 -11.17 -0.06
CA GLN A 1084 11.87 -12.47 0.57
C GLN A 1084 12.22 -12.34 2.06
N GLY A 1085 11.74 -11.29 2.72
CA GLY A 1085 11.87 -11.13 4.18
C GLY A 1085 10.95 -12.09 4.95
N ALA A 1086 11.21 -12.26 6.26
CA ALA A 1086 10.36 -13.10 7.11
C ALA A 1086 8.90 -12.60 7.12
N ASP A 1087 8.71 -11.28 7.08
CA ASP A 1087 7.41 -10.61 7.01
C ASP A 1087 6.67 -10.90 5.70
N ASP A 1088 7.39 -11.00 4.58
CA ASP A 1088 6.80 -11.36 3.29
C ASP A 1088 6.31 -12.81 3.29
N ILE A 1089 7.10 -13.73 3.83
CA ILE A 1089 6.71 -15.14 3.93
C ILE A 1089 5.58 -15.35 4.94
N ALA A 1090 5.65 -14.72 6.11
CA ALA A 1090 4.59 -14.77 7.11
C ALA A 1090 3.27 -14.23 6.55
N ARG A 1091 3.30 -13.19 5.72
CA ARG A 1091 2.11 -12.65 5.06
C ARG A 1091 1.42 -13.68 4.16
N ILE A 1092 2.19 -14.48 3.41
CA ILE A 1092 1.65 -15.56 2.56
C ILE A 1092 0.97 -16.63 3.42
N VAL A 1093 1.63 -17.06 4.50
CA VAL A 1093 1.08 -18.08 5.41
C VAL A 1093 -0.19 -17.56 6.10
N MET A 1094 -0.13 -16.34 6.66
CA MET A 1094 -1.27 -15.69 7.29
C MET A 1094 -2.44 -15.49 6.32
N ALA A 1095 -2.18 -15.08 5.08
CA ALA A 1095 -3.24 -14.90 4.09
C ALA A 1095 -3.98 -16.20 3.81
N ASN A 1096 -3.27 -17.33 3.66
CA ASN A 1096 -3.92 -18.63 3.47
C ASN A 1096 -4.81 -18.98 4.68
N ILE A 1097 -4.28 -18.86 5.90
CA ILE A 1097 -5.03 -19.09 7.15
C ILE A 1097 -6.28 -18.21 7.22
N GLN A 1098 -6.13 -16.91 6.96
CA GLN A 1098 -7.22 -15.94 7.05
C GLN A 1098 -8.31 -16.18 6.00
N GLN A 1099 -7.94 -16.47 4.74
CA GLN A 1099 -8.91 -16.80 3.70
C GLN A 1099 -9.74 -18.03 4.06
N ASP A 1100 -9.09 -19.09 4.56
CA ASP A 1100 -9.79 -20.33 4.94
C ASP A 1100 -10.68 -20.14 6.18
N ILE A 1101 -10.24 -19.37 7.18
CA ILE A 1101 -11.09 -19.02 8.35
C ILE A 1101 -12.30 -18.18 7.91
N MET A 1102 -12.10 -17.16 7.09
CA MET A 1102 -13.20 -16.32 6.58
C MET A 1102 -14.21 -17.14 5.79
N ALA A 1103 -13.74 -18.08 4.97
CA ALA A 1103 -14.61 -18.98 4.20
C ALA A 1103 -15.33 -20.01 5.08
N ARG A 1104 -14.65 -20.61 6.07
CA ARG A 1104 -15.20 -21.63 6.98
C ARG A 1104 -16.23 -21.04 7.94
N ASP A 1105 -15.91 -19.90 8.55
CA ASP A 1105 -16.68 -19.36 9.69
C ASP A 1105 -17.64 -18.23 9.28
N GLY A 1106 -17.52 -17.68 8.07
CA GLY A 1106 -18.33 -16.53 7.63
C GLY A 1106 -18.04 -15.25 8.39
N VAL A 1107 -16.79 -15.09 8.85
CA VAL A 1107 -16.31 -13.97 9.68
C VAL A 1107 -15.53 -12.93 8.86
N GLU A 1108 -15.34 -11.74 9.44
CA GLU A 1108 -14.34 -10.78 9.01
C GLU A 1108 -13.10 -10.79 9.90
N ILE A 1109 -11.96 -10.47 9.30
CA ILE A 1109 -10.68 -10.33 10.01
C ILE A 1109 -10.25 -8.86 9.99
N PRO A 1110 -9.79 -8.29 11.12
CA PRO A 1110 -9.35 -6.90 11.21
C PRO A 1110 -8.26 -6.52 10.19
N VAL A 1111 -8.32 -5.29 9.68
CA VAL A 1111 -7.38 -4.77 8.65
C VAL A 1111 -6.08 -4.27 9.26
N ILE A 1112 -6.16 -3.64 10.43
CA ILE A 1112 -5.01 -3.16 11.19
C ILE A 1112 -4.82 -4.08 12.37
N ALA A 1113 -3.85 -4.99 12.27
CA ALA A 1113 -3.22 -5.53 13.46
C ALA A 1113 -2.18 -4.50 13.92
N PRO A 1114 -2.29 -3.93 15.14
CA PRO A 1114 -1.27 -3.04 15.69
C PRO A 1114 0.11 -3.65 15.54
N ALA A 1115 1.10 -2.83 15.18
CA ALA A 1115 2.48 -3.26 15.14
C ALA A 1115 2.86 -3.89 16.49
N ARG A 1116 3.55 -5.05 16.41
CA ARG A 1116 4.35 -5.51 17.53
C ARG A 1116 5.48 -4.49 17.77
N ALA A 1117 5.93 -4.43 19.02
CA ALA A 1117 7.04 -3.59 19.46
C ALA A 1117 8.24 -3.69 18.50
N ALA A 1118 8.94 -2.55 18.38
CA ALA A 1118 10.14 -2.24 17.61
C ALA A 1118 10.92 -3.42 16.99
N PRO A 1119 11.56 -3.23 15.82
CA PRO A 1119 12.56 -4.17 15.30
C PRO A 1119 13.49 -4.59 16.45
N PRO A 1120 13.98 -5.85 16.46
CA PRO A 1120 14.64 -6.45 17.62
C PRO A 1120 15.53 -5.40 18.27
N ALA A 1121 15.18 -5.06 19.52
CA ALA A 1121 15.85 -4.05 20.31
C ALA A 1121 17.34 -4.12 19.99
N ALA A 1122 17.90 -3.02 19.48
CA ALA A 1122 19.33 -2.86 19.30
C ALA A 1122 20.00 -3.54 20.48
N LEU A 1123 20.67 -4.67 20.21
CA LEU A 1123 21.22 -5.63 21.16
C LEU A 1123 21.27 -5.02 22.56
N SER A 1124 20.24 -5.28 23.38
CA SER A 1124 20.11 -4.56 24.65
C SER A 1124 21.45 -4.64 25.37
N ASP A 1125 21.93 -3.56 25.99
CA ASP A 1125 23.27 -3.45 26.58
C ASP A 1125 23.66 -4.62 27.50
N ARG A 1126 22.70 -5.45 27.92
CA ARG A 1126 22.85 -6.67 28.72
C ARG A 1126 23.38 -7.92 27.95
N ALA A 1127 23.41 -7.94 26.62
CA ALA A 1127 23.77 -9.13 25.83
C ALA A 1127 25.16 -9.06 25.12
N SER A 1128 25.81 -7.90 25.09
CA SER A 1128 27.07 -7.67 24.37
C SER A 1128 28.25 -8.50 24.88
N GLY A 1129 28.41 -8.57 26.21
CA GLY A 1129 29.51 -9.28 26.86
C GLY A 1129 29.53 -10.79 26.58
N PRO A 1130 28.42 -11.52 26.79
CA PRO A 1130 28.33 -12.95 26.47
C PRO A 1130 28.56 -13.27 24.98
N ILE A 1131 28.02 -12.44 24.08
CA ILE A 1131 28.18 -12.62 22.61
C ILE A 1131 29.64 -12.51 22.20
N LEU A 1132 30.32 -11.45 22.64
CA LEU A 1132 31.74 -11.25 22.37
C LEU A 1132 32.62 -12.30 23.02
N ARG A 1133 32.32 -12.70 24.27
CA ARG A 1133 33.10 -13.73 24.98
C ARG A 1133 33.10 -15.05 24.22
N ALA A 1134 31.95 -15.45 23.70
CA ALA A 1134 31.82 -16.66 22.89
C ALA A 1134 32.64 -16.56 21.59
N LEU A 1135 32.59 -15.42 20.88
CA LEU A 1135 33.35 -15.21 19.65
C LEU A 1135 34.86 -15.11 19.87
N LEU A 1136 35.31 -14.54 20.99
CA LEU A 1136 36.73 -14.34 21.29
C LEU A 1136 37.36 -15.54 22.01
N GLY A 1137 36.56 -16.45 22.56
CA GLY A 1137 37.02 -17.51 23.47
C GLY A 1137 37.62 -17.00 24.78
N ARG A 1138 37.51 -15.69 25.06
CA ARG A 1138 38.04 -15.00 26.24
C ARG A 1138 37.19 -13.78 26.59
N ASP A 1139 37.39 -13.23 27.77
CA ASP A 1139 36.75 -11.96 28.11
C ASP A 1139 37.20 -10.83 27.16
N PRO A 1140 36.25 -10.06 26.59
CA PRO A 1140 36.56 -8.90 25.76
C PRO A 1140 37.26 -7.81 26.58
N SER A 1141 38.25 -7.13 26.00
CA SER A 1141 38.87 -5.99 26.66
C SER A 1141 37.87 -4.83 26.81
N PRO A 1142 38.07 -3.89 27.76
CA PRO A 1142 37.22 -2.70 27.88
C PRO A 1142 37.12 -1.90 26.57
N GLU A 1143 38.18 -1.91 25.75
CA GLU A 1143 38.21 -1.26 24.45
C GLU A 1143 37.40 -2.02 23.40
N GLN A 1144 37.49 -3.36 23.37
CA GLN A 1144 36.67 -4.21 22.50
C GLN A 1144 35.17 -4.08 22.84
N ASN A 1145 34.82 -4.04 24.13
CA ASN A 1145 33.44 -3.78 24.55
C ASN A 1145 32.96 -2.41 24.08
N ARG A 1146 33.75 -1.34 24.30
CA ARG A 1146 33.39 0.02 23.83
C ARG A 1146 33.22 0.07 22.31
N ALA A 1147 34.15 -0.51 21.55
CA ALA A 1147 34.08 -0.57 20.09
C ALA A 1147 32.86 -1.38 19.61
N PHE A 1148 32.53 -2.48 20.27
CA PHE A 1148 31.33 -3.27 19.96
C PHE A 1148 30.03 -2.49 20.21
N HIS A 1149 29.92 -1.80 21.36
CA HIS A 1149 28.78 -0.93 21.60
C HIS A 1149 28.72 0.23 20.60
N ALA A 1150 29.86 0.72 20.09
CA ALA A 1150 29.92 1.72 19.02
C ALA A 1150 29.45 1.17 17.67
N ILE A 1151 29.75 -0.09 17.30
CA ILE A 1151 29.28 -0.71 16.06
C ILE A 1151 27.74 -0.72 15.95
N TYR A 1152 27.06 -0.97 17.07
CA TYR A 1152 25.60 -0.94 17.14
C TYR A 1152 25.03 0.47 17.40
N ARG A 1153 25.80 1.37 18.04
CA ARG A 1153 25.44 2.80 18.20
C ARG A 1153 25.72 3.67 16.98
N ASP A 1154 26.59 3.26 16.06
CA ASP A 1154 26.90 3.99 14.82
C ASP A 1154 25.99 3.56 13.65
N SER A 1155 25.26 2.45 13.80
CA SER A 1155 24.27 1.98 12.83
C SER A 1155 22.87 2.59 13.02
N GLY A 1156 22.59 3.19 14.17
CA GLY A 1156 21.61 4.27 14.32
C GLY A 1156 22.40 5.56 14.40
N SER A 1157 22.17 6.55 13.53
CA SER A 1157 23.05 7.72 13.40
C SER A 1157 23.43 8.34 14.76
N LEU A 1158 24.63 8.92 14.84
CA LEU A 1158 25.11 9.79 15.93
C LEU A 1158 24.07 10.83 16.42
N VAL A 1159 23.04 11.11 15.61
CA VAL A 1159 21.83 11.87 15.96
C VAL A 1159 21.04 11.20 17.09
N ALA A 1160 20.86 9.87 17.11
CA ALA A 1160 20.14 9.14 18.15
C ALA A 1160 20.88 9.15 19.52
N ALA A 1161 22.22 9.15 19.50
CA ALA A 1161 23.03 9.29 20.72
C ALA A 1161 23.08 10.74 21.24
N ILE A 1162 22.86 11.72 20.35
CA ILE A 1162 22.61 13.12 20.72
C ILE A 1162 21.14 13.28 21.18
N ASP A 1163 20.20 12.52 20.63
CA ASP A 1163 18.78 12.48 20.99
C ASP A 1163 18.53 11.81 22.33
N ASP A 1164 19.29 10.80 22.75
CA ASP A 1164 19.19 10.27 24.13
C ASP A 1164 19.71 11.29 25.16
N LEU A 1165 20.58 12.21 24.73
CA LEU A 1165 21.08 13.32 25.54
C LEU A 1165 20.16 14.55 25.52
N LEU A 1166 19.23 14.66 24.54
CA LEU A 1166 18.38 15.83 24.28
C LEU A 1166 16.87 15.54 24.23
N GLY A 1167 16.47 14.27 24.29
CA GLY A 1167 15.12 13.76 23.99
C GLY A 1167 14.26 13.43 25.22
N HIS A 1168 14.80 13.62 26.42
CA HIS A 1168 13.93 13.79 27.59
C HIS A 1168 13.31 15.19 27.51
N ASP A 1169 12.01 15.27 27.19
CA ASP A 1169 11.19 16.49 27.39
C ASP A 1169 11.25 16.95 28.86
N GLU A 1170 11.69 16.11 29.80
CA GLU A 1170 12.08 16.55 31.15
C GLU A 1170 13.20 17.60 31.12
N TYR A 1171 14.01 17.76 30.07
CA TYR A 1171 14.99 18.86 30.02
C TYR A 1171 14.38 20.20 29.60
N PHE A 1172 13.17 20.23 29.01
CA PHE A 1172 12.43 21.45 28.70
C PHE A 1172 11.33 21.68 29.75
N ASP A 1173 10.70 20.61 30.24
CA ASP A 1173 9.73 20.63 31.32
C ASP A 1173 10.37 20.72 32.72
N ASP A 1174 11.57 20.16 32.99
CA ASP A 1174 12.35 20.46 34.21
C ASP A 1174 13.04 21.83 34.12
N LEU A 1175 13.34 22.34 32.91
CA LEU A 1175 13.70 23.76 32.72
C LEU A 1175 12.53 24.69 33.11
N MET A 1176 11.31 24.19 32.96
CA MET A 1176 10.05 24.89 33.25
C MET A 1176 9.50 24.55 34.66
N ARG A 1177 9.97 23.48 35.32
CA ARG A 1177 9.53 23.01 36.66
C ARG A 1177 10.55 23.26 37.78
N ASP A 1178 11.86 23.25 37.51
CA ASP A 1178 12.91 23.65 38.46
C ASP A 1178 13.92 24.62 37.81
N PRO A 1179 13.60 25.92 37.83
CA PRO A 1179 14.47 26.97 37.31
C PRO A 1179 15.80 27.12 38.05
N GLN A 1180 16.05 26.49 39.22
CA GLN A 1180 17.29 26.70 39.97
C GLN A 1180 18.52 26.05 39.31
N ARG A 1181 18.33 25.09 38.39
CA ARG A 1181 19.44 24.61 37.54
C ARG A 1181 19.96 25.68 36.56
N LEU A 1182 19.19 26.74 36.29
CA LEU A 1182 19.65 27.92 35.51
C LEU A 1182 20.72 28.75 36.26
N GLU A 1183 20.81 28.69 37.59
CA GLU A 1183 21.80 29.49 38.35
C GLU A 1183 23.26 29.08 38.09
N SER A 1184 23.48 27.86 37.56
CA SER A 1184 24.80 27.42 37.11
C SER A 1184 25.23 27.99 35.75
N LEU A 1185 24.29 28.58 34.99
CA LEU A 1185 24.49 29.14 33.65
C LEU A 1185 24.09 30.62 33.65
N ARG A 1186 25.06 31.49 33.92
CA ARG A 1186 24.89 32.95 34.04
C ARG A 1186 24.35 33.63 32.75
N LEU A 1187 23.03 33.70 32.54
CA LEU A 1187 22.33 34.71 31.70
C LEU A 1187 20.88 34.97 32.22
N PRO A 1188 20.26 36.14 31.97
CA PRO A 1188 19.31 36.73 32.94
C PRO A 1188 17.80 36.70 32.57
N VAL A 1189 16.99 36.48 33.64
CA VAL A 1189 15.56 36.83 33.92
C VAL A 1189 14.48 35.87 33.32
N LEU A 1190 13.57 35.20 34.07
CA LEU A 1190 12.55 35.71 35.02
C LEU A 1190 11.89 34.55 35.81
N ASP A 1191 11.62 34.77 37.10
CA ASP A 1191 11.10 33.80 38.09
C ASP A 1191 9.57 33.92 38.25
N LEU A 1192 8.83 32.82 38.00
CA LEU A 1192 7.36 32.75 38.02
C LEU A 1192 6.79 32.40 39.41
N ASP A 1193 7.61 31.85 40.30
CA ASP A 1193 7.20 31.52 41.67
C ASP A 1193 7.45 32.69 42.62
N ALA A 1194 8.45 33.53 42.33
CA ALA A 1194 8.49 34.88 42.84
C ALA A 1194 7.18 35.61 42.53
N LEU A 1195 6.69 35.57 41.28
CA LEU A 1195 5.44 36.22 40.87
C LEU A 1195 4.22 35.80 41.69
N HIS A 1196 4.05 34.52 42.01
CA HIS A 1196 2.95 34.04 42.85
C HIS A 1196 3.16 34.28 44.36
N GLY A 1197 4.41 34.42 44.80
CA GLY A 1197 4.79 34.73 46.19
C GLY A 1197 4.91 36.23 46.51
N LEU A 1198 4.84 37.08 45.50
CA LEU A 1198 4.83 38.53 45.65
C LEU A 1198 3.49 38.96 46.25
N GLY A 1199 3.53 39.73 47.34
CA GLY A 1199 2.33 40.38 47.88
C GLY A 1199 1.61 41.17 46.79
N ASP A 1200 0.29 41.30 46.91
CA ASP A 1200 -0.63 41.74 45.85
C ASP A 1200 -0.12 42.93 45.02
N GLU A 1201 0.58 43.88 45.64
CA GLU A 1201 1.15 45.05 44.98
C GLU A 1201 2.27 44.72 43.96
N ALA A 1202 3.13 43.76 44.26
CA ALA A 1202 4.25 43.38 43.41
C ALA A 1202 3.86 42.38 42.30
N PHE A 1203 2.88 41.49 42.55
CA PHE A 1203 2.23 40.70 41.50
C PHE A 1203 1.55 41.60 40.45
N VAL A 1204 0.79 42.59 40.93
CA VAL A 1204 0.07 43.57 40.09
C VAL A 1204 1.03 44.49 39.32
N THR A 1205 2.17 44.87 39.91
CA THR A 1205 3.25 45.62 39.23
C THR A 1205 3.83 44.85 38.05
N GLN A 1206 4.00 43.54 38.20
CA GLN A 1206 4.66 42.71 37.21
C GLN A 1206 3.71 42.27 36.09
N CYS A 1207 2.41 42.12 36.38
CA CYS A 1207 1.34 42.05 35.38
C CYS A 1207 1.21 43.36 34.57
N TYR A 1208 1.30 44.53 35.21
CA TYR A 1208 1.27 45.85 34.55
C TYR A 1208 2.41 46.00 33.52
N ARG A 1209 3.63 45.58 33.87
CA ARG A 1209 4.80 45.63 32.97
C ARG A 1209 4.71 44.66 31.78
N ARG A 1210 4.21 43.44 31.98
CA ARG A 1210 4.10 42.44 30.90
C ARG A 1210 2.90 42.65 29.97
N ILE A 1211 1.80 43.23 30.45
CA ILE A 1211 0.58 43.45 29.65
C ILE A 1211 0.68 44.74 28.81
N LEU A 1212 1.32 45.79 29.32
CA LEU A 1212 1.45 47.08 28.64
C LEU A 1212 2.84 47.36 28.05
N CYS A 1213 3.78 46.41 28.21
CA CYS A 1213 5.16 46.50 27.75
C CYS A 1213 5.88 47.82 28.13
N ARG A 1214 5.60 48.38 29.31
CA ARG A 1214 6.25 49.60 29.84
C ARG A 1214 6.50 49.52 31.35
N ASP A 1215 7.52 50.24 31.83
CA ASP A 1215 7.77 50.38 33.27
C ASP A 1215 6.79 51.35 33.94
N PRO A 1216 6.47 51.18 35.24
CA PRO A 1216 5.48 51.97 35.94
C PRO A 1216 6.01 53.38 36.21
N ASP A 1217 5.33 54.40 35.69
CA ASP A 1217 5.45 55.76 36.17
C ASP A 1217 4.49 55.99 37.34
N ALA A 1218 4.90 56.85 38.29
CA ALA A 1218 4.24 56.99 39.59
C ALA A 1218 2.74 57.36 39.46
N ASP A 1219 2.38 58.21 38.48
CA ASP A 1219 1.00 58.65 38.30
C ASP A 1219 0.11 57.59 37.61
N GLY A 1220 0.67 56.74 36.75
CA GLY A 1220 -0.08 55.72 36.00
C GLY A 1220 -0.30 54.43 36.80
N PHE A 1221 0.65 54.09 37.66
CA PHE A 1221 0.61 52.87 38.47
C PHE A 1221 -0.32 53.01 39.69
N ASP A 1222 -0.31 54.16 40.35
CA ASP A 1222 -1.20 54.43 41.49
C ASP A 1222 -2.68 54.50 41.06
N ALA A 1223 -2.97 55.00 39.85
CA ALA A 1223 -4.30 54.99 39.27
C ALA A 1223 -4.80 53.57 38.90
N PHE A 1224 -3.88 52.67 38.52
CA PHE A 1224 -4.17 51.26 38.23
C PHE A 1224 -4.45 50.46 39.52
N LEU A 1225 -3.68 50.73 40.58
CA LEU A 1225 -3.87 50.10 41.90
C LEU A 1225 -5.14 50.57 42.61
N ALA A 1226 -5.48 51.86 42.54
CA ALA A 1226 -6.73 52.39 43.11
C ALA A 1226 -7.97 51.71 42.50
N ARG A 1227 -7.92 51.38 41.21
CA ARG A 1227 -9.03 50.77 40.47
C ARG A 1227 -9.20 49.27 40.72
N LEU A 1228 -8.11 48.58 41.07
CA LEU A 1228 -8.11 47.15 41.39
C LEU A 1228 -8.63 46.87 42.82
N ARG A 1229 -8.47 47.83 43.75
CA ARG A 1229 -8.89 47.70 45.16
C ARG A 1229 -10.38 47.95 45.40
N ASP A 1230 -11.05 48.69 44.52
CA ASP A 1230 -12.47 49.08 44.71
C ASP A 1230 -13.49 48.13 44.06
N ASP A 1231 -13.05 47.03 43.41
CA ASP A 1231 -13.92 46.08 42.69
C ASP A 1231 -13.83 44.63 43.26
N PRO A 1232 -14.93 44.02 43.76
CA PRO A 1232 -14.94 42.65 44.30
C PRO A 1232 -14.59 41.53 43.29
N GLY A 1233 -14.42 41.82 42.00
CA GLY A 1233 -14.18 40.86 40.92
C GLY A 1233 -12.76 40.82 40.33
N GLY A 1234 -11.72 41.13 41.10
CA GLY A 1234 -10.35 41.40 40.59
C GLY A 1234 -9.72 40.39 39.61
N ARG A 1235 -10.01 39.08 39.69
CA ARG A 1235 -9.54 38.07 38.72
C ARG A 1235 -10.30 38.09 37.39
N GLN A 1236 -11.58 38.48 37.39
CA GLN A 1236 -12.41 38.59 36.19
C GLN A 1236 -12.04 39.84 35.37
N TRP A 1237 -11.68 40.93 36.05
CA TRP A 1237 -11.22 42.16 35.39
C TRP A 1237 -9.92 41.97 34.59
N VAL A 1238 -8.99 41.15 35.10
CA VAL A 1238 -7.73 40.80 34.40
C VAL A 1238 -8.02 39.95 33.14
N ILE A 1239 -9.01 39.06 33.20
CA ILE A 1239 -9.50 38.30 32.03
C ILE A 1239 -10.19 39.23 31.02
N ASP A 1240 -10.90 40.25 31.49
CA ASP A 1240 -11.52 41.26 30.63
C ASP A 1240 -10.44 42.15 29.97
N ALA A 1241 -9.32 42.44 30.63
CA ALA A 1241 -8.18 43.16 30.03
C ALA A 1241 -7.47 42.35 28.94
N MET A 1242 -7.33 41.03 29.13
CA MET A 1242 -6.79 40.10 28.12
C MET A 1242 -7.68 39.97 26.87
N THR A 1243 -8.95 40.34 26.99
CA THR A 1243 -9.94 40.34 25.89
C THR A 1243 -10.31 41.75 25.42
N GLY A 1244 -9.55 42.78 25.81
CA GLY A 1244 -9.98 44.16 25.65
C GLY A 1244 -8.91 45.19 25.37
N SER A 1245 -8.28 45.14 24.18
CA SER A 1245 -7.83 46.42 23.62
C SER A 1245 -9.08 47.28 23.39
N ASP A 1246 -9.03 48.58 23.70
CA ASP A 1246 -10.15 49.49 23.45
C ASP A 1246 -10.58 49.44 21.97
N GLU A 1247 -9.65 49.14 21.06
CA GLU A 1247 -9.94 48.87 19.64
C GLU A 1247 -10.68 47.56 19.37
N TYR A 1248 -10.43 46.50 20.14
CA TYR A 1248 -11.08 45.19 20.03
C TYR A 1248 -12.45 45.17 20.72
N ARG A 1249 -12.60 45.80 21.90
CA ARG A 1249 -13.91 46.01 22.54
C ARG A 1249 -14.81 46.92 21.70
N ALA A 1250 -14.23 47.95 21.08
CA ALA A 1250 -14.94 48.79 20.11
C ALA A 1250 -15.19 48.10 18.75
N ALA A 1251 -14.69 46.88 18.52
CA ALA A 1251 -14.88 46.07 17.29
C ALA A 1251 -15.78 44.81 17.49
N VAL A 1252 -16.02 44.35 18.74
CA VAL A 1252 -16.55 42.98 19.00
C VAL A 1252 -17.70 42.87 20.03
N VAL A 1253 -17.99 43.87 20.89
CA VAL A 1253 -19.06 43.76 21.93
C VAL A 1253 -20.21 44.76 21.66
N PRO A 1254 -21.50 44.37 21.76
CA PRO A 1254 -22.63 45.21 21.36
C PRO A 1254 -22.89 46.36 22.34
N ARG A 1255 -22.95 47.61 21.84
CA ARG A 1255 -23.65 48.68 22.56
C ARG A 1255 -25.15 48.43 22.44
N ARG A 1256 -25.81 48.09 23.56
CA ARG A 1256 -27.26 48.26 23.74
C ARG A 1256 -27.59 49.72 23.41
N ILE A 1257 -28.16 49.98 22.24
CA ILE A 1257 -28.91 51.22 22.01
C ILE A 1257 -30.29 50.99 22.63
N VAL A 1258 -30.42 51.35 23.90
CA VAL A 1258 -31.69 51.87 24.41
C VAL A 1258 -31.62 53.37 24.15
N GLY A 1259 -31.98 53.78 22.94
CA GLY A 1259 -32.23 55.17 22.59
C GLY A 1259 -33.70 55.46 22.91
N GLY A 1260 -33.93 56.26 23.95
CA GLY A 1260 -35.27 56.61 24.41
C GLY A 1260 -36.10 57.34 23.35
N ARG A 1261 -37.40 57.03 23.33
CA ARG A 1261 -38.45 58.03 23.13
C ARG A 1261 -39.05 58.35 24.48
N GLY A 1262 -38.80 59.55 24.98
CA GLY A 1262 -39.82 60.29 25.71
C GLY A 1262 -40.25 61.40 24.78
N GLY A 1263 -41.26 61.16 23.94
CA GLY A 1263 -41.65 62.06 22.84
C GLY A 1263 -41.19 61.56 21.49
#